data_AF-A0AAU9XLY4-F1
#
_entry.id   AF-A0AAU9XLY4-F1
#
_cell.length_a   1.000
_cell.length_b   1.000
_cell.length_c   1.000
_cell.angle_alpha   90.00
_cell.angle_beta   90.00
_cell.angle_gamma   90.00
#
_symmetry.space_group_name_H-M   'P 1'
#
loop_
_entity.id
_entity.type
_entity.pdbx_description
1 polymer ?
#
loop_
_entity_poly.entity_id
_entity_poly.type
_entity_poly.pdbx_seq_one_letter_code
_entity_poly.pdbx_strand_id
1 'polypeptide(L)'
;MASVSNHGNSIVIEDDSQFQEQLNQAGNRLVVVDFNASWCGPCRMMAPVFSKLSVKYSAAVFLTVDVEKCQRTVVQQGISAMPTFFFFKNRKKVDEMQGANPKGLEDKINQWIGGAVETMSVDPKRVATGRSWDCFEQLLDNPQEVFMDVSQLLLRFASNIINNPDNPKYRTIKVSNKIFQSRLLPVNGAVECLFTMGFKERGDQLVCPQGESLEKMLILQDALNDERSRHSTAQELEPTPTPAPVNQPQSNGPSCAQPTIVSSPAANPSDKERDFLLRLHSSLQHVLLYEDKDLQRRAREMIPLAELERRAKEASERTKQGGDGGVDERDCLVLELLNWFKGTFFKWVDKPSCPSCGSLTFAIGVVPPTPEEMAWGAGNVESYKCVYCGKVARFPRYNHPAKLLETRRGRCGEWANCFTLCCRAVGFEARHILDWTDHVWTEVYSEAQQRWLHCDSCENACDKPLLYEAGWGKRLSYIIAFSHEQVLDVTWRYSAKHEEVKKARNLVSEAWLVETLNRMTEEHQRNLSEARRKVLAERQVKELVEFFTIKSVRHDELQGRVSGSLAWRLLRGETKQQADEEKHEPYIYKPTDEEIKEKRLRLCFNCVMNKYFRGYDRELDLSGWQSRVASFSSITRKVERDWKMVYLARTETVSTGHITWQIDLNSCDLVIDSVTIIARSDTFQTGRVDWKLSGDEESQVEMLSGGQESTITSVLSGSKTLKLTATVSGGKGDVAWQHAQIFRQSFSSQSEYPLDILVSMKEPSLIHVVHSSKNERYFFARLQSQDEVVQLYEQPSLQQQALDLMPVSAMRKEARKESEQTGKDERDCLMNQVNKWFYGSFFRWLDKPKCSWCGTVTKNIGILPPTIEEQRWLVGPVEGYKCPYCGTDERFPRYNHPAKLLETRCGRCGEHANCQALLLRSMGFDVRHVTDWTDHVWVEVYSYKEQKWVTCDRDYFSREREGKKLSYIMAVSNEETVDVTWRYSTKQNEVMQRRLHVSEEWLARALAFLNYQKQQKLSPARRETLRERSALELAEFLSNYQKQLEPKFFFNCLLFYFTLQYTPYTFTPTDEEINSKRLQVQYCCASDKYRRGPKMETFLQGWKSGAAAVKSVFRKYEHDWTTVLNYLRSRGVKEADLTTLRKGNAFLSRLPSSPTGLVSWAMDFSTSGLVIDTITIITHCETMESGKVDWKLEGDDDVVENLSFSSQRDHKSHTTSSLRGCKTLKLTAALSGGRGKLAWKHAQLCSQPIDSEGDSSLDIAVTLKESTA
;
A
#
# COMPACT_ATOMS: atom_id res chain seq x y z
N MET A 1 -4.03 -1.78 -22.73
CA MET A 1 -2.94 -0.94 -22.22
C MET A 1 -3.36 0.49 -22.48
N ALA A 2 -3.63 1.24 -21.42
CA ALA A 2 -3.60 2.69 -21.45
C ALA A 2 -2.61 3.06 -20.35
N SER A 3 -1.55 3.78 -20.69
CA SER A 3 -0.53 4.20 -19.73
C SER A 3 -1.13 5.25 -18.80
N VAL A 4 -1.04 5.05 -17.48
CA VAL A 4 -1.36 6.09 -16.50
C VAL A 4 -0.29 7.19 -16.61
N SER A 5 -0.61 8.26 -17.34
CA SER A 5 0.27 9.41 -17.53
C SER A 5 0.03 10.45 -16.43
N ASN A 6 1.09 10.75 -15.68
CA ASN A 6 1.05 11.57 -14.48
C ASN A 6 1.15 13.07 -14.84
N HIS A 7 0.07 13.64 -15.38
CA HIS A 7 0.07 14.95 -16.08
C HIS A 7 0.14 16.21 -15.19
N GLY A 8 0.23 16.10 -13.86
CA GLY A 8 0.35 17.28 -12.99
C GLY A 8 -0.81 18.28 -13.18
N ASN A 9 -0.51 19.57 -13.31
CA ASN A 9 -1.48 20.62 -13.64
C ASN A 9 -1.45 21.01 -15.14
N SER A 10 -0.86 20.20 -16.03
CA SER A 10 -0.81 20.52 -17.47
C SER A 10 -2.08 20.06 -18.20
N ILE A 11 -2.64 20.94 -19.03
CA ILE A 11 -3.82 20.69 -19.85
C ILE A 11 -3.38 20.01 -21.16
N VAL A 12 -3.93 18.83 -21.45
CA VAL A 12 -3.68 18.11 -22.71
C VAL A 12 -4.59 18.69 -23.80
N ILE A 13 -4.01 19.03 -24.95
CA ILE A 13 -4.71 19.48 -26.14
C ILE A 13 -4.96 18.25 -27.03
N GLU A 14 -6.22 17.87 -27.20
CA GLU A 14 -6.58 16.65 -27.94
C GLU A 14 -6.78 16.87 -29.45
N ASP A 15 -7.12 18.11 -29.85
CA ASP A 15 -7.30 18.50 -31.25
C ASP A 15 -6.93 19.97 -31.52
N ASP A 16 -6.75 20.31 -32.80
CA ASP A 16 -6.29 21.62 -33.29
C ASP A 16 -7.20 22.82 -32.91
N SER A 17 -8.48 22.60 -32.57
CA SER A 17 -9.39 23.70 -32.21
C SER A 17 -9.19 24.19 -30.77
N GLN A 18 -8.83 23.28 -29.86
CA GLN A 18 -8.68 23.55 -28.43
C GLN A 18 -7.48 24.47 -28.13
N PHE A 19 -6.43 24.45 -28.95
CA PHE A 19 -5.20 25.22 -28.70
C PHE A 19 -5.44 26.73 -28.66
N GLN A 20 -6.20 27.26 -29.61
CA GLN A 20 -6.53 28.69 -29.65
C GLN A 20 -7.49 29.09 -28.52
N GLU A 21 -8.40 28.19 -28.12
CA GLU A 21 -9.29 28.44 -26.99
C GLU A 21 -8.50 28.55 -25.67
N GLN A 22 -7.57 27.63 -25.41
CA GLN A 22 -6.74 27.67 -24.19
C GLN A 22 -5.82 28.90 -24.14
N LEU A 23 -5.24 29.32 -25.27
CA LEU A 23 -4.52 30.60 -25.37
C LEU A 23 -5.42 31.81 -25.11
N ASN A 24 -6.70 31.75 -25.49
CA ASN A 24 -7.67 32.82 -25.23
C ASN A 24 -8.09 32.89 -23.75
N GLN A 25 -8.33 31.73 -23.11
CA GLN A 25 -8.72 31.58 -21.69
C GLN A 25 -7.57 31.91 -20.71
N ALA A 26 -6.30 31.81 -21.14
CA ALA A 26 -5.16 32.13 -20.30
C ALA A 26 -5.07 33.62 -19.89
N GLY A 27 -5.56 34.53 -20.75
CA GLY A 27 -5.55 35.98 -20.51
C GLY A 27 -4.15 36.59 -20.61
N ASN A 28 -3.74 37.30 -19.55
CA ASN A 28 -2.41 37.93 -19.43
C ASN A 28 -1.34 37.02 -18.79
N ARG A 29 -1.72 35.82 -18.34
CA ARG A 29 -0.81 34.85 -17.73
C ARG A 29 0.15 34.27 -18.77
N LEU A 30 1.33 33.85 -18.31
CA LEU A 30 2.27 33.09 -19.13
C LEU A 30 1.65 31.73 -19.49
N VAL A 31 1.70 31.35 -20.76
CA VAL A 31 1.36 30.00 -21.24
C VAL A 31 2.63 29.31 -21.72
N VAL A 32 2.89 28.11 -21.22
CA VAL A 32 4.05 27.28 -21.58
C VAL A 32 3.51 26.04 -22.30
N VAL A 33 3.91 25.82 -23.54
CA VAL A 33 3.38 24.76 -24.41
C VAL A 33 4.47 23.75 -24.73
N ASP A 34 4.29 22.49 -24.36
CA ASP A 34 5.16 21.37 -24.75
C ASP A 34 4.62 20.68 -26.01
N PHE A 35 5.35 20.80 -27.13
CA PHE A 35 5.10 20.05 -28.36
C PHE A 35 5.91 18.76 -28.35
N ASN A 36 5.25 17.62 -28.20
CA ASN A 36 5.88 16.31 -27.99
C ASN A 36 5.29 15.19 -28.85
N ALA A 37 5.94 14.02 -28.83
CA ALA A 37 5.47 12.80 -29.47
C ALA A 37 5.73 11.57 -28.58
N SER A 38 4.79 10.63 -28.54
CA SER A 38 4.85 9.46 -27.64
C SER A 38 6.07 8.54 -27.87
N TRP A 39 6.56 8.46 -29.10
CA TRP A 39 7.76 7.71 -29.49
C TRP A 39 9.08 8.42 -29.17
N CYS A 40 9.08 9.74 -29.02
CA CYS A 40 10.31 10.52 -28.85
C CYS A 40 10.95 10.29 -27.46
N GLY A 41 12.19 9.79 -27.44
CA GLY A 41 12.93 9.52 -26.20
C GLY A 41 13.13 10.76 -25.32
N PRO A 42 13.69 11.86 -25.85
CA PRO A 42 13.82 13.13 -25.13
C PRO A 42 12.50 13.71 -24.60
N CYS A 43 11.37 13.52 -25.31
CA CYS A 43 10.05 13.93 -24.82
C CYS A 43 9.65 13.16 -23.55
N ARG A 44 9.85 11.83 -23.54
CA ARG A 44 9.57 10.98 -22.37
C ARG A 44 10.45 11.34 -21.16
N MET A 45 11.65 11.88 -21.37
CA MET A 45 12.49 12.42 -20.29
C MET A 45 11.96 13.76 -19.75
N MET A 46 11.44 14.63 -20.61
CA MET A 46 10.93 15.95 -20.20
C MET A 46 9.53 15.91 -19.58
N ALA A 47 8.67 14.96 -19.95
CA ALA A 47 7.31 14.84 -19.42
C ALA A 47 7.21 14.89 -17.86
N PRO A 48 8.00 14.12 -17.07
CA PRO A 48 7.97 14.21 -15.61
C PRO A 48 8.58 15.52 -15.07
N VAL A 49 9.38 16.24 -15.85
CA VAL A 49 9.91 17.57 -15.50
C VAL A 49 8.83 18.62 -15.74
N PHE A 50 8.20 18.62 -16.91
CA PHE A 50 7.11 19.53 -17.28
C PHE A 50 5.92 19.40 -16.31
N SER A 51 5.55 18.17 -15.95
CA SER A 51 4.53 17.87 -14.92
C SER A 51 4.88 18.48 -13.56
N LYS A 52 6.14 18.36 -13.09
CA LYS A 52 6.60 19.01 -11.84
C LYS A 52 6.61 20.54 -11.93
N LEU A 53 7.01 21.10 -13.07
CA LEU A 53 7.02 22.54 -13.29
C LEU A 53 5.59 23.13 -13.31
N SER A 54 4.62 22.39 -13.88
CA SER A 54 3.20 22.82 -13.86
C SER A 54 2.59 22.89 -12.46
N VAL A 55 3.05 22.05 -11.53
CA VAL A 55 2.66 22.11 -10.12
C VAL A 55 3.42 23.24 -9.39
N LYS A 56 4.70 23.46 -9.72
CA LYS A 56 5.54 24.51 -9.10
C LYS A 56 5.13 25.93 -9.50
N TYR A 57 4.73 26.15 -10.75
CA TYR A 57 4.44 27.47 -11.32
C TYR A 57 2.96 27.64 -11.68
N SER A 58 2.07 27.44 -10.71
CA SER A 58 0.60 27.50 -10.89
C SER A 58 0.04 28.84 -11.40
N ALA A 59 0.84 29.92 -11.36
CA ALA A 59 0.50 31.21 -11.97
C ALA A 59 0.60 31.20 -13.52
N ALA A 60 1.34 30.25 -14.09
CA ALA A 60 1.43 30.01 -15.53
C ALA A 60 0.52 28.83 -15.95
N VAL A 61 0.03 28.87 -17.18
CA VAL A 61 -0.79 27.79 -17.78
C VAL A 61 0.13 26.86 -18.55
N PHE A 62 0.10 25.56 -18.27
CA PHE A 62 0.91 24.56 -18.95
C PHE A 62 0.03 23.77 -19.92
N LEU A 63 0.38 23.76 -21.21
CA LEU A 63 -0.32 23.01 -22.25
C LEU A 63 0.59 21.91 -22.81
N THR A 64 0.01 20.78 -23.17
CA THR A 64 0.71 19.64 -23.77
C THR A 64 0.06 19.30 -25.10
N VAL A 65 0.83 19.38 -26.19
CA VAL A 65 0.36 19.20 -27.57
C VAL A 65 1.07 18.00 -28.19
N ASP A 66 0.31 16.96 -28.52
CA ASP A 66 0.79 15.80 -29.27
C ASP A 66 0.86 16.14 -30.75
N VAL A 67 2.07 16.11 -31.32
CA VAL A 67 2.31 16.52 -32.71
C VAL A 67 1.65 15.60 -33.75
N GLU A 68 1.32 14.36 -33.38
CA GLU A 68 0.61 13.43 -34.28
C GLU A 68 -0.89 13.75 -34.36
N LYS A 69 -1.45 14.36 -33.30
CA LYS A 69 -2.87 14.71 -33.18
C LYS A 69 -3.19 16.13 -33.64
N CYS A 70 -2.31 17.10 -33.37
CA CYS A 70 -2.52 18.53 -33.63
C CYS A 70 -1.70 19.03 -34.83
N GLN A 71 -1.81 18.33 -35.97
CA GLN A 71 -0.94 18.55 -37.13
C GLN A 71 -1.07 19.96 -37.73
N ARG A 72 -2.28 20.56 -37.71
CA ARG A 72 -2.48 21.92 -38.25
C ARG A 72 -1.81 22.95 -37.35
N THR A 73 -1.89 22.78 -36.03
CA THR A 73 -1.24 23.64 -35.03
C THR A 73 0.28 23.52 -35.14
N VAL A 74 0.82 22.31 -35.27
CA VAL A 74 2.25 22.05 -35.47
C VAL A 74 2.80 22.80 -36.68
N VAL A 75 2.10 22.72 -37.83
CA VAL A 75 2.48 23.44 -39.06
C VAL A 75 2.36 24.95 -38.89
N GLN A 76 1.28 25.44 -38.28
CA GLN A 76 1.06 26.88 -38.03
C GLN A 76 2.08 27.50 -37.07
N GLN A 77 2.56 26.72 -36.09
CA GLN A 77 3.55 27.15 -35.10
C GLN A 77 5.00 26.90 -35.55
N GLY A 78 5.21 26.26 -36.72
CA GLY A 78 6.54 26.05 -37.30
C GLY A 78 7.39 24.99 -36.58
N ILE A 79 6.76 24.03 -35.89
CA ILE A 79 7.46 23.02 -35.09
C ILE A 79 8.18 22.03 -36.00
N SER A 80 9.51 21.98 -35.90
CA SER A 80 10.39 21.14 -36.74
C SER A 80 11.14 20.05 -35.98
N ALA A 81 11.07 20.03 -34.65
CA ALA A 81 11.61 18.98 -33.79
C ALA A 81 10.88 18.90 -32.44
N MET A 82 11.11 17.81 -31.70
CA MET A 82 10.47 17.56 -30.39
C MET A 82 11.49 17.06 -29.35
N PRO A 83 11.38 17.44 -28.06
CA PRO A 83 10.40 18.38 -27.53
C PRO A 83 10.75 19.83 -27.93
N THR A 84 9.73 20.63 -28.19
CA THR A 84 9.87 22.09 -28.37
C THR A 84 8.89 22.78 -27.43
N PHE A 85 9.39 23.75 -26.68
CA PHE A 85 8.64 24.50 -25.68
C PHE A 85 8.43 25.93 -26.15
N PHE A 86 7.18 26.34 -26.32
CA PHE A 86 6.83 27.73 -26.67
C PHE A 86 6.25 28.47 -25.47
N PHE A 87 6.55 29.76 -25.37
CA PHE A 87 6.11 30.65 -24.31
C PHE A 87 5.24 31.73 -24.91
N PHE A 88 4.00 31.87 -24.43
CA PHE A 88 3.08 32.90 -24.88
C PHE A 88 2.67 33.81 -23.72
N LYS A 89 2.58 35.11 -23.98
CA LYS A 89 2.04 36.11 -23.04
C LYS A 89 1.23 37.12 -23.82
N ASN A 90 0.06 37.51 -23.32
CA ASN A 90 -0.91 38.34 -24.04
C ASN A 90 -1.18 37.83 -25.48
N ARG A 91 -1.27 36.49 -25.64
CA ARG A 91 -1.49 35.77 -26.91
C ARG A 91 -0.39 35.91 -27.98
N LYS A 92 0.74 36.56 -27.68
CA LYS A 92 1.93 36.59 -28.56
C LYS A 92 2.97 35.58 -28.08
N LYS A 93 3.67 34.90 -28.99
CA LYS A 93 4.85 34.10 -28.65
C LYS A 93 5.95 35.06 -28.19
N VAL A 94 6.37 34.94 -26.93
CA VAL A 94 7.43 35.76 -26.32
C VAL A 94 8.78 35.05 -26.33
N ASP A 95 8.78 33.71 -26.35
CA ASP A 95 10.02 32.93 -26.35
C ASP A 95 9.80 31.49 -26.86
N GLU A 96 10.89 30.78 -27.13
CA GLU A 96 10.92 29.36 -27.46
C GLU A 96 12.18 28.65 -26.93
N MET A 97 12.11 27.32 -26.84
CA MET A 97 13.24 26.45 -26.54
C MET A 97 13.07 25.09 -27.23
N GLN A 98 14.08 24.66 -27.98
CA GLN A 98 14.11 23.36 -28.65
C GLN A 98 15.03 22.39 -27.91
N GLY A 99 14.59 21.15 -27.70
CA GLY A 99 15.35 20.08 -27.07
C GLY A 99 15.12 19.90 -25.56
N ALA A 100 15.59 18.77 -25.04
CA ALA A 100 15.38 18.36 -23.65
C ALA A 100 16.38 19.03 -22.68
N ASN A 101 16.10 20.27 -22.29
CA ASN A 101 16.87 21.01 -21.29
C ASN A 101 15.99 21.38 -20.06
N PRO A 102 15.98 20.55 -18.99
CA PRO A 102 15.22 20.81 -17.76
C PRO A 102 15.47 22.18 -17.15
N LYS A 103 16.73 22.62 -17.12
CA LYS A 103 17.13 23.87 -16.47
C LYS A 103 16.79 25.08 -17.35
N GLY A 104 17.11 25.02 -18.64
CA GLY A 104 16.77 26.09 -19.59
C GLY A 104 15.26 26.33 -19.73
N LEU A 105 14.44 25.27 -19.60
CA LEU A 105 12.99 25.39 -19.52
C LEU A 105 12.57 26.19 -18.29
N GLU A 106 13.08 25.83 -17.12
CA GLU A 106 12.76 26.51 -15.86
C GLU A 106 13.28 27.95 -15.82
N ASP A 107 14.49 28.21 -16.33
CA ASP A 107 15.07 29.56 -16.43
C ASP A 107 14.19 30.48 -17.31
N LYS A 108 13.68 29.98 -18.45
CA LYS A 108 12.74 30.73 -19.31
C LYS A 108 11.36 30.93 -18.68
N ILE A 109 10.84 29.96 -17.91
CA ILE A 109 9.60 30.17 -17.13
C ILE A 109 9.79 31.34 -16.17
N ASN A 110 10.88 31.35 -15.40
CA ASN A 110 11.19 32.43 -14.46
C ASN A 110 11.37 33.79 -15.16
N GLN A 111 12.00 33.82 -16.34
CA GLN A 111 12.18 35.05 -17.14
C GLN A 111 10.85 35.71 -17.54
N TRP A 112 9.83 34.93 -17.91
CA TRP A 112 8.60 35.47 -18.50
C TRP A 112 7.40 35.53 -17.56
N ILE A 113 7.44 34.84 -16.41
CA ILE A 113 6.33 34.81 -15.45
C ILE A 113 6.13 36.17 -14.73
N GLY A 114 7.18 36.99 -14.61
CA GLY A 114 7.13 38.37 -14.12
C GLY A 114 7.78 39.35 -15.11
N GLY A 115 6.98 40.18 -15.79
CA GLY A 115 7.50 41.15 -16.75
C GLY A 115 6.42 41.79 -17.61
N ALA A 116 6.21 43.09 -17.41
CA ALA A 116 5.37 43.96 -18.24
C ALA A 116 5.79 45.44 -18.00
N VAL A 117 6.85 45.90 -18.68
CA VAL A 117 7.17 47.32 -18.87
C VAL A 117 7.77 47.48 -20.26
N GLU A 118 7.14 48.26 -21.14
CA GLU A 118 7.73 48.73 -22.40
C GLU A 118 7.98 50.24 -22.34
N THR A 119 9.23 50.59 -22.01
CA THR A 119 10.08 51.69 -22.53
C THR A 119 9.49 53.02 -23.05
N MET A 120 10.09 54.14 -22.61
CA MET A 120 10.35 55.32 -23.46
C MET A 120 11.72 56.02 -23.20
N SER A 121 12.44 56.30 -24.30
CA SER A 121 13.45 57.36 -24.60
C SER A 121 14.69 57.69 -23.70
N VAL A 122 15.86 57.18 -24.12
CA VAL A 122 17.15 57.84 -24.50
C VAL A 122 17.64 59.17 -23.85
N ASP A 123 18.83 59.16 -23.20
CA ASP A 123 20.08 59.85 -23.64
C ASP A 123 21.32 59.35 -22.84
N PRO A 124 22.52 59.13 -23.46
CA PRO A 124 23.66 58.47 -22.79
C PRO A 124 24.59 59.35 -21.92
N LYS A 125 24.28 60.62 -21.60
CA LYS A 125 25.21 61.48 -20.80
C LYS A 125 24.58 62.29 -19.66
N ARG A 126 24.28 61.62 -18.55
CA ARG A 126 24.36 62.23 -17.19
C ARG A 126 25.05 61.29 -16.20
N VAL A 127 26.37 61.41 -16.13
CA VAL A 127 27.17 60.93 -14.99
C VAL A 127 26.98 61.94 -13.85
N ALA A 128 26.98 61.44 -12.61
CA ALA A 128 26.74 62.12 -11.33
C ALA A 128 25.27 62.36 -10.93
N THR A 129 24.96 61.85 -9.72
CA THR A 129 23.77 62.09 -8.87
C THR A 129 22.39 61.64 -9.39
N GLY A 130 21.70 60.82 -8.58
CA GLY A 130 20.29 60.45 -8.75
C GLY A 130 20.04 58.96 -9.08
N ARG A 131 19.53 58.19 -8.11
CA ARG A 131 18.75 56.97 -8.36
C ARG A 131 17.29 57.29 -8.05
N SER A 132 16.35 56.78 -8.85
CA SER A 132 14.93 56.88 -8.55
C SER A 132 14.57 55.96 -7.37
N TRP A 133 13.65 56.41 -6.52
CA TRP A 133 13.25 55.75 -5.28
C TRP A 133 11.85 55.11 -5.41
N ASP A 134 11.55 54.50 -6.54
CA ASP A 134 10.20 54.02 -6.90
C ASP A 134 9.55 53.13 -5.80
N CYS A 135 10.34 52.32 -5.10
CA CYS A 135 9.86 51.49 -3.98
C CYS A 135 9.48 52.28 -2.71
N PHE A 136 10.07 53.46 -2.50
CA PHE A 136 9.74 54.37 -1.42
C PHE A 136 8.48 55.15 -1.78
N GLU A 137 8.39 55.71 -2.98
CA GLU A 137 7.17 56.37 -3.49
C GLU A 137 5.95 55.43 -3.45
N GLN A 138 6.11 54.18 -3.92
CA GLN A 138 5.07 53.14 -3.82
C GLN A 138 4.70 52.80 -2.37
N LEU A 139 5.60 53.01 -1.40
CA LEU A 139 5.32 52.84 0.02
C LEU A 139 4.56 54.06 0.59
N LEU A 140 4.85 55.28 0.12
CA LEU A 140 4.13 56.51 0.46
C LEU A 140 2.69 56.54 -0.08
N ASP A 141 2.43 55.90 -1.21
CA ASP A 141 1.08 55.77 -1.79
C ASP A 141 0.09 54.95 -0.91
N ASN A 142 0.58 54.28 0.15
CA ASN A 142 -0.28 53.56 1.09
C ASN A 142 -0.87 54.51 2.15
N PRO A 143 -2.05 54.20 2.75
CA PRO A 143 -2.65 55.01 3.80
C PRO A 143 -1.68 55.27 4.97
N GLN A 144 -1.69 56.48 5.54
CA GLN A 144 -0.71 56.93 6.55
C GLN A 144 -0.52 55.96 7.72
N GLU A 145 -1.58 55.34 8.24
CA GLU A 145 -1.48 54.33 9.31
C GLU A 145 -0.72 53.06 8.86
N VAL A 146 -0.93 52.62 7.62
CA VAL A 146 -0.24 51.47 7.00
C VAL A 146 1.22 51.83 6.73
N PHE A 147 1.49 53.03 6.19
CA PHE A 147 2.85 53.53 6.04
C PHE A 147 3.59 53.56 7.38
N MET A 148 2.96 54.09 8.44
CA MET A 148 3.56 54.20 9.77
C MET A 148 3.74 52.84 10.47
N ASP A 149 2.90 51.84 10.20
CA ASP A 149 3.08 50.49 10.74
C ASP A 149 4.17 49.68 10.00
N VAL A 150 4.24 49.82 8.67
CA VAL A 150 5.17 49.05 7.82
C VAL A 150 6.57 49.65 7.81
N SER A 151 6.70 50.97 7.71
CA SER A 151 8.02 51.63 7.80
C SER A 151 8.71 51.36 9.13
N GLN A 152 7.96 51.24 10.25
CA GLN A 152 8.54 50.84 11.54
C GLN A 152 9.13 49.42 11.49
N LEU A 153 8.48 48.50 10.78
CA LEU A 153 8.93 47.12 10.65
C LEU A 153 10.15 46.99 9.72
N LEU A 154 10.18 47.76 8.62
CA LEU A 154 11.35 47.89 7.73
C LEU A 154 12.55 48.48 8.47
N LEU A 155 12.35 49.57 9.22
CA LEU A 155 13.38 50.19 10.07
C LEU A 155 13.94 49.23 11.13
N ARG A 156 13.10 48.35 11.70
CA ARG A 156 13.57 47.29 12.62
C ARG A 156 14.46 46.26 11.91
N PHE A 157 14.13 45.86 10.68
CA PHE A 157 15.01 44.94 9.92
C PHE A 157 16.34 45.60 9.55
N ALA A 158 16.31 46.84 9.07
CA ALA A 158 17.52 47.61 8.79
C ALA A 158 18.40 47.76 10.05
N SER A 159 17.82 48.25 11.16
CA SER A 159 18.54 48.47 12.42
C SER A 159 19.13 47.17 13.00
N ASN A 160 18.42 46.05 12.90
CA ASN A 160 18.92 44.77 13.40
C ASN A 160 20.15 44.27 12.62
N ILE A 161 20.23 44.53 11.31
CA ILE A 161 21.40 44.19 10.49
C ILE A 161 22.51 45.22 10.71
N ILE A 162 22.21 46.52 10.68
CA ILE A 162 23.21 47.60 10.85
C ILE A 162 23.93 47.47 12.20
N ASN A 163 23.19 47.21 13.29
CA ASN A 163 23.77 47.04 14.63
C ASN A 163 24.44 45.67 14.85
N ASN A 164 24.23 44.68 13.97
CA ASN A 164 24.78 43.33 14.10
C ASN A 164 25.16 42.78 12.70
N PRO A 165 26.12 43.40 11.99
CA PRO A 165 26.31 43.20 10.56
C PRO A 165 26.74 41.78 10.17
N ASP A 166 27.31 41.00 11.09
CA ASP A 166 27.72 39.61 10.81
C ASP A 166 26.77 38.55 11.34
N ASN A 167 25.63 38.94 11.93
CA ASN A 167 24.70 37.98 12.52
C ASN A 167 23.75 37.38 11.47
N PRO A 168 23.87 36.07 11.13
CA PRO A 168 23.08 35.45 10.07
C PRO A 168 21.58 35.37 10.40
N LYS A 169 21.21 35.48 11.67
CA LYS A 169 19.81 35.47 12.13
C LYS A 169 19.04 36.71 11.69
N TYR A 170 19.67 37.89 11.73
CA TYR A 170 19.01 39.15 11.35
C TYR A 170 19.04 39.39 9.85
N ARG A 171 20.02 38.80 9.14
CA ARG A 171 20.11 38.81 7.67
C ARG A 171 19.08 37.91 6.97
N THR A 172 18.21 37.21 7.70
CA THR A 172 17.29 36.20 7.14
C THR A 172 15.85 36.44 7.58
N ILE A 173 14.95 36.68 6.62
CA ILE A 173 13.50 36.86 6.84
C ILE A 173 12.77 35.72 6.14
N LYS A 174 11.96 34.93 6.87
CA LYS A 174 11.13 33.89 6.24
C LYS A 174 9.87 34.49 5.64
N VAL A 175 9.62 34.23 4.35
CA VAL A 175 8.40 34.61 3.62
C VAL A 175 7.17 33.87 4.17
N SER A 176 7.38 32.72 4.81
CA SER A 176 6.38 31.96 5.57
C SER A 176 6.00 32.57 6.94
N ASN A 177 6.65 33.64 7.38
CA ASN A 177 6.35 34.29 8.66
C ASN A 177 5.00 35.05 8.59
N LYS A 178 4.09 34.79 9.52
CA LYS A 178 2.77 35.45 9.57
C LYS A 178 2.85 36.99 9.59
N ILE A 179 3.85 37.58 10.27
CA ILE A 179 4.04 39.03 10.28
C ILE A 179 4.44 39.52 8.88
N PHE A 180 5.31 38.80 8.19
CA PHE A 180 5.69 39.12 6.82
C PHE A 180 4.48 39.03 5.87
N GLN A 181 3.74 37.92 5.92
CA GLN A 181 2.58 37.67 5.04
C GLN A 181 1.39 38.60 5.29
N SER A 182 1.15 39.04 6.53
CA SER A 182 -0.01 39.87 6.88
C SER A 182 0.27 41.38 6.90
N ARG A 183 1.54 41.81 7.01
CA ARG A 183 1.90 43.23 7.15
C ARG A 183 2.89 43.78 6.12
N LEU A 184 3.75 42.95 5.52
CA LEU A 184 4.72 43.41 4.50
C LEU A 184 4.29 43.02 3.09
N LEU A 185 3.98 41.74 2.88
CA LEU A 185 3.59 41.20 1.58
C LEU A 185 2.34 41.85 0.93
N PRO A 186 1.31 42.34 1.66
CA PRO A 186 0.13 42.96 1.04
C PRO A 186 0.27 44.48 0.86
N VAL A 187 1.40 45.09 1.20
CA VAL A 187 1.59 46.55 1.19
C VAL A 187 2.55 46.93 0.06
N ASN A 188 2.11 47.86 -0.79
CA ASN A 188 2.83 48.22 -2.01
C ASN A 188 4.19 48.89 -1.67
N GLY A 189 5.25 48.58 -2.43
CA GLY A 189 6.61 49.08 -2.20
C GLY A 189 7.35 48.48 -0.99
N ALA A 190 6.68 47.73 -0.12
CA ALA A 190 7.25 47.27 1.15
C ALA A 190 8.28 46.13 1.01
N VAL A 191 8.06 45.21 0.07
CA VAL A 191 9.01 44.11 -0.19
C VAL A 191 10.15 44.60 -1.11
N GLU A 192 9.83 45.52 -2.00
CA GLU A 192 10.74 46.23 -2.90
C GLU A 192 11.74 47.10 -2.11
N CYS A 193 11.29 47.68 -1.00
CA CYS A 193 12.17 48.31 0.00
C CYS A 193 13.19 47.31 0.59
N LEU A 194 12.79 46.09 0.95
CA LEU A 194 13.74 45.06 1.45
C LEU A 194 14.75 44.63 0.38
N PHE A 195 14.31 44.46 -0.88
CA PHE A 195 15.23 44.18 -1.98
C PHE A 195 16.22 45.35 -2.21
N THR A 196 15.76 46.60 -2.05
CA THR A 196 16.59 47.81 -2.13
C THR A 196 17.62 47.89 -0.99
N MET A 197 17.25 47.44 0.22
CA MET A 197 18.17 47.24 1.36
C MET A 197 19.20 46.11 1.13
N GLY A 198 19.12 45.36 0.02
CA GLY A 198 20.08 44.31 -0.34
C GLY A 198 19.70 42.90 0.12
N PHE A 199 18.45 42.66 0.51
CA PHE A 199 17.93 41.29 0.62
C PHE A 199 17.76 40.67 -0.77
N LYS A 200 17.90 39.34 -0.87
CA LYS A 200 17.74 38.55 -2.09
C LYS A 200 16.92 37.30 -1.79
N GLU A 201 16.05 36.89 -2.71
CA GLU A 201 15.19 35.72 -2.51
C GLU A 201 15.99 34.41 -2.61
N ARG A 202 15.74 33.49 -1.66
CA ARG A 202 16.40 32.18 -1.57
C ARG A 202 15.46 31.13 -0.97
N GLY A 203 14.59 30.57 -1.80
CA GLY A 203 13.59 29.59 -1.36
C GLY A 203 12.47 30.27 -0.57
N ASP A 204 12.12 29.77 0.62
CA ASP A 204 11.06 30.37 1.46
C ASP A 204 11.52 31.63 2.24
N GLN A 205 12.66 32.22 1.88
CA GLN A 205 13.37 33.22 2.71
C GLN A 205 14.00 34.32 1.86
N LEU A 206 13.94 35.55 2.37
CA LEU A 206 14.75 36.66 1.90
C LEU A 206 16.02 36.72 2.75
N VAL A 207 17.18 36.71 2.09
CA VAL A 207 18.50 36.70 2.73
C VAL A 207 19.33 37.88 2.24
N CYS A 208 19.81 38.73 3.14
CA CYS A 208 20.76 39.80 2.85
C CYS A 208 22.20 39.23 2.92
N PRO A 209 22.94 39.07 1.78
CA PRO A 209 24.20 38.35 1.76
C PRO A 209 25.26 38.96 2.68
N GLN A 210 26.07 38.10 3.30
CA GLN A 210 27.19 38.53 4.13
C GLN A 210 28.26 39.17 3.23
N GLY A 211 28.63 40.43 3.51
CA GLY A 211 29.48 41.25 2.64
C GLY A 211 28.76 42.18 1.66
N GLU A 212 27.43 42.19 1.60
CA GLU A 212 26.68 43.21 0.83
C GLU A 212 26.83 44.60 1.49
N SER A 213 27.06 45.65 0.69
CA SER A 213 27.21 47.03 1.21
C SER A 213 25.94 47.53 1.90
N LEU A 214 26.07 48.00 3.14
CA LEU A 214 24.98 48.56 3.94
C LEU A 214 24.59 49.99 3.53
N GLU A 215 25.32 50.61 2.61
CA GLU A 215 25.09 52.00 2.14
C GLU A 215 23.64 52.24 1.71
N LYS A 216 23.06 51.33 0.90
CA LYS A 216 21.64 51.44 0.47
C LYS A 216 20.65 51.27 1.62
N MET A 217 21.00 50.45 2.61
CA MET A 217 20.15 50.16 3.78
C MET A 217 20.12 51.35 4.74
N LEU A 218 21.25 52.04 4.91
CA LEU A 218 21.35 53.29 5.66
C LEU A 218 20.55 54.42 5.00
N ILE A 219 20.75 54.67 3.70
CA ILE A 219 20.07 55.79 3.02
C ILE A 219 18.53 55.58 3.00
N LEU A 220 18.04 54.34 2.83
CA LEU A 220 16.61 54.06 2.92
C LEU A 220 16.07 54.12 4.36
N GLN A 221 16.89 53.78 5.37
CA GLN A 221 16.56 53.98 6.78
C GLN A 221 16.38 55.47 7.11
N ASP A 222 17.29 56.33 6.64
CA ASP A 222 17.22 57.77 6.87
C ASP A 222 15.97 58.37 6.20
N ALA A 223 15.72 58.04 4.93
CA ALA A 223 14.50 58.47 4.22
C ALA A 223 13.20 58.05 4.92
N LEU A 224 13.13 56.80 5.41
CA LEU A 224 12.00 56.31 6.19
C LEU A 224 11.84 57.05 7.54
N ASN A 225 12.93 57.42 8.21
CA ASN A 225 12.87 58.19 9.46
C ASN A 225 12.44 59.64 9.24
N ASP A 226 12.94 60.31 8.20
CA ASP A 226 12.61 61.70 7.87
C ASP A 226 11.13 61.88 7.52
N GLU A 227 10.55 60.95 6.77
CA GLU A 227 9.13 61.00 6.39
C GLU A 227 8.21 60.69 7.59
N ARG A 228 8.55 59.68 8.40
CA ARG A 228 7.82 59.39 9.64
C ARG A 228 7.85 60.56 10.61
N SER A 229 8.95 61.32 10.63
CA SER A 229 9.08 62.53 11.43
C SER A 229 8.13 63.62 10.92
N ARG A 230 8.11 63.87 9.59
CA ARG A 230 7.15 64.81 8.95
C ARG A 230 5.69 64.44 9.23
N HIS A 231 5.33 63.16 9.20
CA HIS A 231 3.98 62.69 9.58
C HIS A 231 3.66 62.80 11.07
N SER A 232 4.67 62.84 11.95
CA SER A 232 4.45 63.00 13.39
C SER A 232 4.22 64.46 13.77
N THR A 233 4.96 65.40 13.16
CA THR A 233 4.77 66.85 13.39
C THR A 233 3.44 67.38 12.84
N ALA A 234 2.83 66.68 11.87
CA ALA A 234 1.53 67.04 11.31
C ALA A 234 0.33 66.76 12.25
N GLN A 235 0.55 66.10 13.40
CA GLN A 235 -0.51 65.63 14.29
C GLN A 235 -0.69 66.45 15.59
N GLU A 236 0.06 67.56 15.76
CA GLU A 236 0.04 68.41 16.97
C GLU A 236 -0.90 69.64 16.90
N LEU A 237 -1.70 69.80 15.85
CA LEU A 237 -2.66 70.90 15.72
C LEU A 237 -4.12 70.42 15.80
N GLU A 238 -4.65 70.31 17.02
CA GLU A 238 -5.94 70.87 17.50
C GLU A 238 -6.18 70.42 18.98
N PRO A 239 -6.73 71.26 19.89
CA PRO A 239 -6.62 71.05 21.34
C PRO A 239 -7.92 70.68 22.06
N THR A 240 -7.85 69.98 23.22
CA THR A 240 -8.75 70.06 24.43
C THR A 240 -8.38 68.98 25.49
N PRO A 241 -8.84 69.01 26.76
CA PRO A 241 -8.18 69.77 27.83
C PRO A 241 -7.82 68.95 29.10
N THR A 242 -7.08 69.58 30.03
CA THR A 242 -6.63 69.02 31.33
C THR A 242 -7.76 68.88 32.37
N PRO A 243 -7.62 67.98 33.37
CA PRO A 243 -7.08 68.40 34.69
C PRO A 243 -6.07 67.38 35.28
N ALA A 244 -4.84 67.77 35.66
CA ALA A 244 -4.41 68.44 36.90
C ALA A 244 -3.99 67.44 38.03
N PRO A 245 -2.70 67.42 38.46
CA PRO A 245 -2.15 66.41 39.37
C PRO A 245 -2.01 66.86 40.83
N VAL A 246 -1.81 65.92 41.77
CA VAL A 246 -1.42 66.23 43.17
C VAL A 246 -0.34 65.25 43.70
N ASN A 247 0.88 65.79 43.81
CA ASN A 247 1.93 65.62 44.84
C ASN A 247 2.49 64.25 45.25
N GLN A 248 3.81 64.12 45.04
CA GLN A 248 4.75 63.46 45.98
C GLN A 248 4.89 64.27 47.28
N PRO A 249 5.52 63.73 48.34
CA PRO A 249 6.86 64.25 48.64
C PRO A 249 7.90 63.20 49.08
N GLN A 250 9.14 63.67 49.23
CA GLN A 250 10.39 62.93 49.37
C GLN A 250 10.85 62.78 50.84
N SER A 251 11.88 61.95 51.05
CA SER A 251 13.16 62.31 51.74
C SER A 251 13.62 61.53 53.00
N ASN A 252 14.96 61.42 53.07
CA ASN A 252 15.86 61.24 54.23
C ASN A 252 16.20 59.84 54.79
N GLY A 253 17.52 59.58 54.88
CA GLY A 253 18.16 58.52 55.70
C GLY A 253 18.50 59.04 57.12
N PRO A 254 19.58 58.61 57.82
CA PRO A 254 20.80 57.92 57.34
C PRO A 254 21.36 56.75 58.21
N SER A 255 22.40 56.05 57.70
CA SER A 255 23.34 55.20 58.49
C SER A 255 22.75 53.95 59.20
N CYS A 256 23.51 52.98 59.76
CA CYS A 256 24.87 52.44 59.54
C CYS A 256 24.85 50.96 60.03
N ALA A 257 25.78 50.03 59.78
CA ALA A 257 27.09 50.05 59.12
C ALA A 257 27.33 48.72 58.35
N GLN A 258 28.57 48.21 58.26
CA GLN A 258 28.91 46.88 57.70
C GLN A 258 29.88 46.11 58.64
N PRO A 259 30.01 44.79 58.45
CA PRO A 259 31.20 44.30 57.76
C PRO A 259 30.89 43.43 56.53
N THR A 260 31.73 43.56 55.51
CA THR A 260 31.71 42.81 54.25
C THR A 260 32.46 41.47 54.34
N ILE A 261 32.07 40.52 53.49
CA ILE A 261 33.00 39.84 52.55
C ILE A 261 32.22 39.19 51.40
N VAL A 262 32.52 39.66 50.18
CA VAL A 262 32.22 39.11 48.84
C VAL A 262 30.76 38.71 48.54
N SER A 263 30.00 39.69 48.06
CA SER A 263 28.89 39.48 47.13
C SER A 263 29.08 40.39 45.90
N SER A 264 28.95 39.83 44.71
CA SER A 264 29.00 40.57 43.44
C SER A 264 27.77 41.48 43.31
N PRO A 265 27.83 42.61 42.58
CA PRO A 265 26.72 43.57 42.55
C PRO A 265 25.48 42.96 41.89
N ALA A 266 24.32 43.10 42.53
CA ALA A 266 23.04 42.85 41.88
C ALA A 266 22.87 43.84 40.72
N ALA A 267 23.06 43.36 39.49
CA ALA A 267 22.70 44.12 38.31
C ALA A 267 21.18 44.37 38.32
N ASN A 268 20.75 45.55 37.86
CA ASN A 268 19.33 45.78 37.60
C ASN A 268 18.82 44.67 36.66
N PRO A 269 17.72 43.98 36.99
CA PRO A 269 17.24 42.86 36.18
C PRO A 269 16.95 43.35 34.77
N SER A 270 17.44 42.60 33.78
CA SER A 270 17.18 42.90 32.37
C SER A 270 15.67 42.87 32.09
N ASP A 271 15.22 43.55 31.02
CA ASP A 271 13.80 43.55 30.66
C ASP A 271 13.21 42.13 30.52
N LYS A 272 14.01 41.17 30.04
CA LYS A 272 13.60 39.76 29.97
C LYS A 272 13.42 39.12 31.34
N GLU A 273 14.31 39.38 32.29
CA GLU A 273 14.20 38.88 33.67
C GLU A 273 13.00 39.52 34.38
N ARG A 274 12.74 40.81 34.12
CA ARG A 274 11.56 41.53 34.60
C ARG A 274 10.26 40.92 34.05
N ASP A 275 10.16 40.71 32.74
CA ASP A 275 8.98 40.09 32.11
C ASP A 275 8.75 38.65 32.59
N PHE A 276 9.84 37.89 32.76
CA PHE A 276 9.79 36.52 33.31
C PHE A 276 9.27 36.54 34.76
N LEU A 277 9.81 37.44 35.60
CA LEU A 277 9.43 37.61 37.00
C LEU A 277 7.96 38.02 37.16
N LEU A 278 7.46 38.92 36.31
CA LEU A 278 6.05 39.32 36.27
C LEU A 278 5.13 38.13 35.95
N ARG A 279 5.53 37.26 35.00
CA ARG A 279 4.77 36.05 34.67
C ARG A 279 4.80 35.02 35.81
N LEU A 280 5.93 34.86 36.50
CA LEU A 280 6.02 34.02 37.72
C LEU A 280 5.06 34.52 38.81
N HIS A 281 5.08 35.82 39.12
CA HIS A 281 4.21 36.41 40.14
C HIS A 281 2.73 36.25 39.80
N SER A 282 2.33 36.59 38.57
CA SER A 282 0.94 36.47 38.11
C SER A 282 0.43 35.02 38.19
N SER A 283 1.25 34.05 37.79
CA SER A 283 0.90 32.62 37.85
C SER A 283 0.78 32.12 39.29
N LEU A 284 1.66 32.56 40.19
CA LEU A 284 1.60 32.19 41.61
C LEU A 284 0.36 32.77 42.30
N GLN A 285 0.07 34.07 42.08
CA GLN A 285 -1.13 34.71 42.62
C GLN A 285 -2.42 34.04 42.14
N HIS A 286 -2.46 33.61 40.86
CA HIS A 286 -3.59 32.85 40.32
C HIS A 286 -3.80 31.52 41.04
N VAL A 287 -2.74 30.77 41.35
CA VAL A 287 -2.82 29.47 42.03
C VAL A 287 -3.37 29.56 43.46
N LEU A 288 -3.17 30.68 44.15
CA LEU A 288 -3.73 30.90 45.48
C LEU A 288 -5.27 30.91 45.48
N LEU A 289 -5.92 31.21 44.35
CA LEU A 289 -7.38 31.12 44.22
C LEU A 289 -7.90 29.70 44.46
N TYR A 290 -7.10 28.65 44.20
CA TYR A 290 -7.53 27.27 44.44
C TYR A 290 -7.64 26.92 45.92
N GLU A 291 -7.12 27.75 46.84
CA GLU A 291 -7.17 27.52 48.28
C GLU A 291 -8.38 28.14 48.99
N ASP A 292 -9.17 28.94 48.27
CA ASP A 292 -10.47 29.46 48.71
C ASP A 292 -11.41 28.29 49.08
N LYS A 293 -11.88 28.27 50.32
CA LYS A 293 -12.70 27.19 50.89
C LYS A 293 -14.14 27.19 50.39
N ASP A 294 -14.69 28.35 50.06
CA ASP A 294 -16.02 28.46 49.46
C ASP A 294 -15.99 27.98 48.01
N LEU A 295 -14.90 28.29 47.30
CA LEU A 295 -14.67 27.82 45.94
C LEU A 295 -14.38 26.31 45.89
N GLN A 296 -13.55 25.78 46.79
CA GLN A 296 -13.33 24.33 46.94
C GLN A 296 -14.64 23.59 47.23
N ARG A 297 -15.49 24.11 48.13
CA ARG A 297 -16.81 23.54 48.43
C ARG A 297 -17.70 23.50 47.18
N ARG A 298 -17.85 24.63 46.47
CA ARG A 298 -18.65 24.72 45.22
C ARG A 298 -18.15 23.78 44.12
N ALA A 299 -16.84 23.57 44.01
CA ALA A 299 -16.28 22.60 43.08
C ALA A 299 -16.63 21.17 43.51
N ARG A 300 -16.46 20.83 44.80
CA ARG A 300 -16.75 19.51 45.36
C ARG A 300 -18.23 19.11 45.20
N GLU A 301 -19.16 20.05 45.38
CA GLU A 301 -20.60 19.85 45.15
C GLU A 301 -20.95 19.46 43.70
N MET A 302 -20.10 19.80 42.71
CA MET A 302 -20.32 19.42 41.31
C MET A 302 -19.65 18.10 40.91
N ILE A 303 -18.75 17.56 41.74
CA ILE A 303 -18.03 16.31 41.48
C ILE A 303 -18.89 15.15 42.02
N PRO A 304 -19.18 14.09 41.24
CA PRO A 304 -19.96 12.93 41.69
C PRO A 304 -19.07 11.99 42.53
N LEU A 305 -18.49 12.53 43.61
CA LEU A 305 -17.30 11.98 44.27
C LEU A 305 -17.50 10.55 44.77
N ALA A 306 -18.63 10.24 45.40
CA ALA A 306 -18.92 8.89 45.90
C ALA A 306 -18.93 7.80 44.80
N GLU A 307 -19.33 8.15 43.57
CA GLU A 307 -19.29 7.22 42.43
C GLU A 307 -17.88 7.10 41.85
N LEU A 308 -17.07 8.16 41.89
CA LEU A 308 -15.66 8.11 41.47
C LEU A 308 -14.81 7.33 42.49
N GLU A 309 -15.03 7.53 43.79
CA GLU A 309 -14.41 6.77 44.89
C GLU A 309 -14.75 5.27 44.79
N ARG A 310 -16.04 4.92 44.56
CA ARG A 310 -16.46 3.52 44.34
C ARG A 310 -15.70 2.86 43.18
N ARG A 311 -15.59 3.55 42.04
CA ARG A 311 -14.85 3.04 40.86
C ARG A 311 -13.34 2.96 41.09
N ALA A 312 -12.77 3.95 41.77
CA ALA A 312 -11.36 3.98 42.13
C ALA A 312 -10.99 2.80 43.05
N LYS A 313 -11.86 2.47 44.01
CA LYS A 313 -11.72 1.28 44.86
C LYS A 313 -11.77 -0.01 44.05
N GLU A 314 -12.77 -0.18 43.19
CA GLU A 314 -12.89 -1.35 42.30
C GLU A 314 -11.69 -1.46 41.33
N ALA A 315 -11.09 -0.36 40.90
CA ALA A 315 -9.85 -0.35 40.12
C ALA A 315 -8.64 -0.80 40.97
N SER A 316 -8.46 -0.25 42.17
CA SER A 316 -7.36 -0.60 43.07
C SER A 316 -7.40 -2.06 43.52
N GLU A 317 -8.59 -2.61 43.80
CA GLU A 317 -8.77 -4.02 44.17
C GLU A 317 -8.36 -4.98 43.05
N ARG A 318 -8.63 -4.63 41.78
CA ARG A 318 -8.17 -5.41 40.61
C ARG A 318 -6.65 -5.34 40.44
N THR A 319 -6.03 -4.17 40.61
CA THR A 319 -4.57 -4.02 40.48
C THR A 319 -3.80 -4.83 41.53
N LYS A 320 -4.32 -4.89 42.77
CA LYS A 320 -3.71 -5.67 43.88
C LYS A 320 -3.65 -7.18 43.61
N GLN A 321 -4.52 -7.72 42.75
CA GLN A 321 -4.47 -9.14 42.34
C GLN A 321 -3.38 -9.42 41.28
N GLY A 322 -2.84 -8.38 40.62
CA GLY A 322 -1.83 -8.48 39.57
C GLY A 322 -0.37 -8.40 40.05
N GLY A 323 -0.12 -8.20 41.34
CA GLY A 323 1.22 -8.21 41.94
C GLY A 323 2.02 -6.91 41.86
N ASP A 324 1.46 -5.81 41.32
CA ASP A 324 2.12 -4.51 41.30
C ASP A 324 1.83 -3.71 42.59
N GLY A 325 2.87 -3.49 43.40
CA GLY A 325 2.77 -2.96 44.76
C GLY A 325 2.72 -1.43 44.88
N GLY A 326 2.62 -0.68 43.78
CA GLY A 326 2.84 0.77 43.76
C GLY A 326 1.60 1.68 43.77
N VAL A 327 0.41 1.19 43.41
CA VAL A 327 -0.77 2.05 43.12
C VAL A 327 -1.89 1.83 44.14
N ASP A 328 -2.36 2.90 44.77
CA ASP A 328 -3.45 2.86 45.76
C ASP A 328 -4.82 3.35 45.22
N GLU A 329 -5.82 3.35 46.08
CA GLU A 329 -7.18 3.82 45.76
C GLU A 329 -7.21 5.31 45.42
N ARG A 330 -6.32 6.11 46.02
CA ARG A 330 -6.24 7.56 45.84
C ARG A 330 -5.62 7.91 44.49
N ASP A 331 -4.62 7.15 44.03
CA ASP A 331 -4.07 7.22 42.68
C ASP A 331 -5.12 6.84 41.62
N CYS A 332 -5.88 5.76 41.85
CA CYS A 332 -7.00 5.39 40.97
C CYS A 332 -8.09 6.48 40.90
N LEU A 333 -8.32 7.22 41.98
CA LEU A 333 -9.28 8.33 42.00
C LEU A 333 -8.84 9.51 41.12
N VAL A 334 -7.53 9.73 40.92
CA VAL A 334 -7.03 10.73 39.95
C VAL A 334 -7.43 10.35 38.52
N LEU A 335 -7.31 9.08 38.16
CA LEU A 335 -7.71 8.56 36.85
C LEU A 335 -9.21 8.71 36.61
N GLU A 336 -10.04 8.36 37.59
CA GLU A 336 -11.49 8.52 37.49
C GLU A 336 -11.92 10.00 37.46
N LEU A 337 -11.21 10.88 38.16
CA LEU A 337 -11.45 12.33 38.10
C LEU A 337 -11.10 12.90 36.72
N LEU A 338 -9.99 12.49 36.10
CA LEU A 338 -9.63 12.84 34.71
C LEU A 338 -10.71 12.34 33.73
N ASN A 339 -11.08 11.06 33.84
CA ASN A 339 -12.09 10.41 33.00
C ASN A 339 -13.45 11.13 33.07
N TRP A 340 -13.89 11.48 34.28
CA TRP A 340 -15.12 12.26 34.50
C TRP A 340 -15.00 13.68 33.95
N PHE A 341 -13.88 14.36 34.22
CA PHE A 341 -13.69 15.76 33.83
C PHE A 341 -13.75 15.93 32.31
N LYS A 342 -13.02 15.10 31.56
CA LYS A 342 -13.03 15.12 30.08
C LYS A 342 -14.28 14.48 29.48
N GLY A 343 -14.76 13.38 30.06
CA GLY A 343 -15.84 12.57 29.49
C GLY A 343 -17.24 13.10 29.75
N THR A 344 -17.42 13.95 30.76
CA THR A 344 -18.73 14.38 31.27
C THR A 344 -18.81 15.86 31.65
N PHE A 345 -17.82 16.39 32.39
CA PHE A 345 -17.95 17.70 33.02
C PHE A 345 -17.62 18.88 32.09
N PHE A 346 -16.46 18.86 31.43
CA PHE A 346 -15.89 20.01 30.74
C PHE A 346 -15.78 19.78 29.22
N LYS A 347 -16.03 20.84 28.43
CA LYS A 347 -16.11 20.75 26.95
C LYS A 347 -15.04 21.57 26.25
N TRP A 348 -14.47 21.02 25.17
CA TRP A 348 -13.49 21.74 24.35
C TRP A 348 -14.20 22.72 23.42
N VAL A 349 -13.69 23.96 23.31
CA VAL A 349 -14.20 24.97 22.39
C VAL A 349 -13.09 25.46 21.46
N ASP A 350 -13.13 24.99 20.21
CA ASP A 350 -12.32 25.58 19.13
C ASP A 350 -12.95 26.89 18.66
N LYS A 351 -14.26 26.87 18.38
CA LYS A 351 -15.10 28.04 18.02
C LYS A 351 -16.45 27.91 18.72
N PRO A 352 -17.05 28.99 19.24
CA PRO A 352 -18.37 28.96 19.87
C PRO A 352 -19.48 28.74 18.83
N SER A 353 -20.45 27.90 19.14
CA SER A 353 -21.73 27.85 18.40
C SER A 353 -22.47 29.19 18.49
N CYS A 354 -23.27 29.55 17.50
CA CYS A 354 -24.06 30.78 17.56
C CYS A 354 -25.07 30.75 18.73
N PRO A 355 -25.07 31.72 19.65
CA PRO A 355 -25.96 31.71 20.81
C PRO A 355 -27.44 31.95 20.46
N SER A 356 -27.76 32.42 19.24
CA SER A 356 -29.15 32.62 18.81
C SER A 356 -29.74 31.47 17.99
N CYS A 357 -28.93 30.66 17.29
CA CYS A 357 -29.46 29.64 16.37
C CYS A 357 -28.64 28.34 16.32
N GLY A 358 -27.63 28.17 17.18
CA GLY A 358 -26.78 26.97 17.25
C GLY A 358 -25.81 26.77 16.08
N SER A 359 -26.01 27.46 14.96
CA SER A 359 -25.23 27.30 13.72
C SER A 359 -23.74 27.65 13.89
N LEU A 360 -22.93 27.15 12.95
CA LEU A 360 -21.49 27.39 12.89
C LEU A 360 -21.13 28.88 12.79
N THR A 361 -19.95 29.21 13.31
CA THR A 361 -19.40 30.57 13.34
C THR A 361 -17.96 30.58 12.83
N PHE A 362 -17.53 31.74 12.31
CA PHE A 362 -16.16 31.98 11.87
C PHE A 362 -15.54 33.15 12.64
N ALA A 363 -14.23 33.08 12.91
CA ALA A 363 -13.54 34.12 13.66
C ALA A 363 -13.50 35.43 12.86
N ILE A 364 -13.79 36.55 13.54
CA ILE A 364 -13.71 37.90 12.97
C ILE A 364 -12.68 38.79 13.69
N GLY A 365 -12.12 38.34 14.81
CA GLY A 365 -11.03 39.04 15.51
C GLY A 365 -11.06 38.83 17.03
N VAL A 366 -10.29 39.65 17.74
CA VAL A 366 -10.35 39.81 19.19
C VAL A 366 -10.97 41.17 19.49
N VAL A 367 -11.84 41.23 20.50
CA VAL A 367 -12.53 42.43 20.96
C VAL A 367 -12.28 42.63 22.46
N PRO A 368 -12.36 43.87 22.98
CA PRO A 368 -12.19 44.11 24.41
C PRO A 368 -13.28 43.41 25.24
N PRO A 369 -12.96 42.97 26.47
CA PRO A 369 -13.93 42.44 27.41
C PRO A 369 -14.93 43.53 27.86
N THR A 370 -16.16 43.12 28.09
CA THR A 370 -17.16 43.92 28.80
C THR A 370 -16.84 43.98 30.30
N PRO A 371 -17.41 44.92 31.08
CA PRO A 371 -17.19 44.99 32.53
C PRO A 371 -17.52 43.68 33.27
N GLU A 372 -18.58 42.97 32.86
CA GLU A 372 -18.94 41.66 33.43
C GLU A 372 -17.90 40.58 33.09
N GLU A 373 -17.42 40.53 31.84
CA GLU A 373 -16.40 39.56 31.42
C GLU A 373 -15.05 39.82 32.12
N MET A 374 -14.70 41.11 32.30
CA MET A 374 -13.50 41.56 32.99
C MET A 374 -13.54 41.21 34.49
N ALA A 375 -14.70 41.31 35.15
CA ALA A 375 -14.87 40.91 36.55
C ALA A 375 -14.57 39.42 36.80
N TRP A 376 -14.72 38.56 35.78
CA TRP A 376 -14.34 37.15 35.81
C TRP A 376 -12.94 36.87 35.23
N GLY A 377 -12.10 37.90 35.12
CA GLY A 377 -10.70 37.79 34.71
C GLY A 377 -10.48 37.48 33.22
N ALA A 378 -11.44 37.80 32.34
CA ALA A 378 -11.24 37.66 30.90
C ALA A 378 -10.38 38.82 30.35
N GLY A 379 -9.12 38.56 30.02
CA GLY A 379 -8.21 39.56 29.44
C GLY A 379 -8.46 39.82 27.95
N ASN A 380 -8.85 38.78 27.20
CA ASN A 380 -9.15 38.84 25.77
C ASN A 380 -10.49 38.15 25.49
N VAL A 381 -11.29 38.70 24.56
CA VAL A 381 -12.53 38.08 24.08
C VAL A 381 -12.43 37.81 22.59
N GLU A 382 -12.52 36.54 22.21
CA GLU A 382 -12.51 36.15 20.81
C GLU A 382 -13.92 36.36 20.21
N SER A 383 -13.99 36.94 19.02
CA SER A 383 -15.23 37.35 18.38
C SER A 383 -15.49 36.53 17.12
N TYR A 384 -16.70 35.99 17.00
CA TYR A 384 -17.08 35.05 15.94
C TYR A 384 -18.40 35.46 15.29
N LYS A 385 -18.48 35.47 13.96
CA LYS A 385 -19.72 35.78 13.23
C LYS A 385 -20.44 34.51 12.79
N CYS A 386 -21.75 34.45 12.98
CA CYS A 386 -22.58 33.33 12.54
C CYS A 386 -22.76 33.34 11.03
N VAL A 387 -22.56 32.19 10.38
CA VAL A 387 -22.77 32.01 8.93
C VAL A 387 -24.25 32.12 8.55
N TYR A 388 -25.16 31.71 9.44
CA TYR A 388 -26.60 31.65 9.15
C TYR A 388 -27.34 32.96 9.47
N CYS A 389 -27.29 33.43 10.73
CA CYS A 389 -28.06 34.60 11.16
C CYS A 389 -27.24 35.91 11.23
N GLY A 390 -25.97 35.89 10.83
CA GLY A 390 -25.09 37.08 10.81
C GLY A 390 -24.68 37.65 12.18
N LYS A 391 -25.33 37.23 13.28
CA LYS A 391 -25.06 37.68 14.65
C LYS A 391 -23.66 37.28 15.13
N VAL A 392 -23.11 38.09 16.04
CA VAL A 392 -21.81 37.87 16.66
C VAL A 392 -21.95 37.04 17.94
N ALA A 393 -21.12 36.01 18.08
CA ALA A 393 -20.90 35.24 19.29
C ALA A 393 -19.57 35.68 19.93
N ARG A 394 -19.59 35.98 21.23
CA ARG A 394 -18.40 36.29 22.03
C ARG A 394 -17.89 35.02 22.72
N PHE A 395 -16.57 34.85 22.78
CA PHE A 395 -15.91 33.78 23.53
C PHE A 395 -14.83 34.38 24.46
N PRO A 396 -15.22 34.75 25.69
CA PRO A 396 -14.29 35.30 26.68
C PRO A 396 -13.36 34.22 27.22
N ARG A 397 -12.06 34.52 27.27
CA ARG A 397 -11.04 33.63 27.83
C ARG A 397 -10.94 33.87 29.33
N TYR A 398 -11.89 33.31 30.09
CA TYR A 398 -12.02 33.51 31.53
C TYR A 398 -10.87 32.85 32.30
N ASN A 399 -10.18 33.64 33.14
CA ASN A 399 -9.20 33.08 34.07
C ASN A 399 -9.79 32.73 35.44
N HIS A 400 -10.90 33.33 35.89
CA HIS A 400 -11.41 33.04 37.23
C HIS A 400 -12.10 31.66 37.31
N PRO A 401 -11.58 30.68 38.08
CA PRO A 401 -12.05 29.29 38.05
C PRO A 401 -13.51 29.11 38.48
N ALA A 402 -14.04 29.98 39.35
CA ALA A 402 -15.47 29.96 39.71
C ALA A 402 -16.41 30.15 38.50
N LYS A 403 -15.99 30.90 37.47
CA LYS A 403 -16.76 31.07 36.21
C LYS A 403 -16.58 29.87 35.28
N LEU A 404 -15.48 29.13 35.40
CA LEU A 404 -15.23 27.90 34.64
C LEU A 404 -16.11 26.73 35.12
N LEU A 405 -16.42 26.65 36.43
CA LEU A 405 -17.41 25.71 36.98
C LEU A 405 -18.83 25.90 36.40
N GLU A 406 -19.16 27.15 36.01
CA GLU A 406 -20.43 27.53 35.38
C GLU A 406 -20.40 27.32 33.85
N THR A 407 -19.38 27.86 33.16
CA THR A 407 -19.31 27.78 31.69
C THR A 407 -18.97 26.39 31.18
N ARG A 408 -18.25 25.59 31.99
CA ARG A 408 -17.84 24.20 31.76
C ARG A 408 -17.21 23.96 30.40
N ARG A 409 -16.50 24.97 29.87
CA ARG A 409 -15.98 24.94 28.50
C ARG A 409 -14.79 25.86 28.32
N GLY A 410 -13.87 25.48 27.43
CA GLY A 410 -12.70 26.30 27.11
C GLY A 410 -11.63 25.54 26.31
N ARG A 411 -10.37 26.00 26.42
CA ARG A 411 -9.17 25.34 25.87
C ARG A 411 -8.21 24.99 27.02
N CYS A 412 -6.97 24.59 26.72
CA CYS A 412 -6.05 24.04 27.73
C CYS A 412 -5.86 24.93 28.97
N GLY A 413 -5.83 26.25 28.80
CA GLY A 413 -5.85 27.22 29.91
C GLY A 413 -7.00 26.99 30.89
N GLU A 414 -8.24 27.06 30.41
CA GLU A 414 -9.45 26.88 31.21
C GLU A 414 -9.59 25.44 31.75
N TRP A 415 -9.21 24.45 30.95
CA TRP A 415 -9.26 23.02 31.32
C TRP A 415 -8.32 22.70 32.49
N ALA A 416 -7.05 23.09 32.40
CA ALA A 416 -6.09 22.87 33.47
C ALA A 416 -6.47 23.66 34.72
N ASN A 417 -6.85 24.94 34.57
CA ASN A 417 -7.26 25.83 35.67
C ASN A 417 -8.44 25.25 36.47
N CYS A 418 -9.53 24.88 35.79
CA CYS A 418 -10.68 24.28 36.46
C CYS A 418 -10.39 22.88 37.02
N PHE A 419 -9.53 22.08 36.36
CA PHE A 419 -9.15 20.75 36.85
C PHE A 419 -8.25 20.82 38.09
N THR A 420 -7.27 21.74 38.15
CA THR A 420 -6.44 21.95 39.34
C THR A 420 -7.32 22.30 40.56
N LEU A 421 -8.33 23.15 40.39
CA LEU A 421 -9.32 23.41 41.44
C LEU A 421 -10.07 22.14 41.86
N CYS A 422 -10.53 21.31 40.91
CA CYS A 422 -11.19 20.04 41.23
C CYS A 422 -10.29 19.11 42.06
N CYS A 423 -9.00 18.98 41.71
CA CYS A 423 -8.05 18.19 42.51
C CYS A 423 -7.92 18.74 43.95
N ARG A 424 -7.77 20.07 44.11
CA ARG A 424 -7.71 20.71 45.43
C ARG A 424 -8.99 20.53 46.24
N ALA A 425 -10.16 20.60 45.60
CA ALA A 425 -11.47 20.41 46.20
C ALA A 425 -11.77 18.96 46.64
N VAL A 426 -11.22 17.96 45.93
CA VAL A 426 -11.26 16.54 46.36
C VAL A 426 -10.35 16.32 47.56
N GLY A 427 -9.21 17.03 47.63
CA GLY A 427 -8.25 16.96 48.74
C GLY A 427 -6.86 16.45 48.32
N PHE A 428 -6.53 16.53 47.03
CA PHE A 428 -5.19 16.21 46.53
C PHE A 428 -4.25 17.39 46.69
N GLU A 429 -2.99 17.15 47.08
CA GLU A 429 -1.92 18.12 46.84
C GLU A 429 -1.72 18.26 45.33
N ALA A 430 -1.88 19.46 44.78
CA ALA A 430 -1.85 19.70 43.34
C ALA A 430 -1.05 20.96 42.98
N ARG A 431 -0.31 20.89 41.87
CA ARG A 431 0.42 22.01 41.26
C ARG A 431 -0.21 22.35 39.91
N HIS A 432 -0.32 23.63 39.59
CA HIS A 432 -0.59 24.09 38.24
C HIS A 432 0.73 24.23 37.48
N ILE A 433 0.82 23.65 36.28
CA ILE A 433 2.08 23.57 35.52
C ILE A 433 1.98 24.47 34.30
N LEU A 434 2.99 25.34 34.12
CA LEU A 434 3.08 26.28 33.02
C LEU A 434 4.30 25.99 32.14
N ASP A 435 4.04 25.60 30.89
CA ASP A 435 5.03 25.45 29.83
C ASP A 435 5.10 26.74 29.00
N TRP A 436 6.30 27.32 28.88
CA TRP A 436 6.54 28.55 28.13
C TRP A 436 6.23 28.41 26.63
N THR A 437 6.10 27.19 26.12
CA THR A 437 5.71 26.87 24.74
C THR A 437 4.19 26.71 24.55
N ASP A 438 3.41 27.47 25.33
CA ASP A 438 1.96 27.65 25.18
C ASP A 438 1.17 26.35 25.41
N HIS A 439 1.34 25.77 26.59
CA HIS A 439 0.49 24.72 27.17
C HIS A 439 0.49 24.79 28.70
N VAL A 440 -0.53 24.22 29.34
CA VAL A 440 -0.66 24.12 30.81
C VAL A 440 -1.33 22.80 31.19
N TRP A 441 -0.99 22.27 32.36
CA TRP A 441 -1.56 21.04 32.92
C TRP A 441 -1.47 21.04 34.46
N THR A 442 -1.67 19.89 35.11
CA THR A 442 -1.62 19.73 36.57
C THR A 442 -0.60 18.65 36.97
N GLU A 443 0.06 18.78 38.12
CA GLU A 443 0.67 17.63 38.82
C GLU A 443 -0.13 17.33 40.09
N VAL A 444 -0.24 16.06 40.46
CA VAL A 444 -0.86 15.60 41.70
C VAL A 444 0.14 14.77 42.49
N TYR A 445 0.30 14.99 43.80
CA TYR A 445 1.19 14.18 44.61
C TYR A 445 0.55 12.84 44.98
N SER A 446 1.24 11.74 44.67
CA SER A 446 0.88 10.39 45.13
C SER A 446 1.58 10.10 46.46
N GLU A 447 0.79 9.81 47.49
CA GLU A 447 1.32 9.38 48.80
C GLU A 447 1.83 7.93 48.75
N ALA A 448 1.20 7.05 47.96
CA ALA A 448 1.66 5.67 47.76
C ALA A 448 3.01 5.61 47.01
N GLN A 449 3.12 6.33 45.89
CA GLN A 449 4.33 6.36 45.06
C GLN A 449 5.38 7.39 45.53
N GLN A 450 5.06 8.18 46.56
CA GLN A 450 5.96 9.16 47.19
C GLN A 450 6.53 10.23 46.24
N ARG A 451 5.82 10.53 45.15
CA ARG A 451 6.26 11.43 44.06
C ARG A 451 5.09 12.19 43.42
N TRP A 452 5.41 13.19 42.60
CA TRP A 452 4.43 13.89 41.77
C TRP A 452 4.11 13.11 40.50
N LEU A 453 2.81 13.02 40.19
CA LEU A 453 2.26 12.43 38.98
C LEU A 453 1.83 13.53 38.01
N HIS A 454 2.31 13.44 36.78
CA HIS A 454 1.84 14.28 35.67
C HIS A 454 0.34 14.02 35.40
N CYS A 455 -0.48 15.07 35.27
CA CYS A 455 -1.92 14.96 34.95
C CYS A 455 -2.36 16.02 33.91
N ASP A 456 -2.65 15.61 32.68
CA ASP A 456 -3.26 16.47 31.64
C ASP A 456 -4.74 16.12 31.44
N SER A 457 -5.61 17.02 31.90
CA SER A 457 -7.07 16.92 31.78
C SER A 457 -7.58 17.11 30.34
N CYS A 458 -6.87 17.86 29.50
CA CYS A 458 -7.22 18.06 28.09
C CYS A 458 -7.02 16.77 27.30
N GLU A 459 -5.96 16.03 27.63
CA GLU A 459 -5.60 14.78 26.95
C GLU A 459 -6.23 13.55 27.60
N ASN A 460 -6.57 13.62 28.90
CA ASN A 460 -6.90 12.47 29.77
C ASN A 460 -5.70 11.53 29.92
N ALA A 461 -4.56 12.13 30.27
CA ALA A 461 -3.29 11.45 30.48
C ALA A 461 -2.83 11.63 31.93
N CYS A 462 -2.40 10.53 32.54
CA CYS A 462 -1.79 10.51 33.87
C CYS A 462 -0.44 9.79 33.79
N ASP A 463 0.55 10.29 34.52
CA ASP A 463 1.92 9.79 34.63
C ASP A 463 2.69 9.59 33.30
N LYS A 464 2.38 10.44 32.31
CA LYS A 464 2.99 10.43 30.97
C LYS A 464 3.79 11.69 30.64
N PRO A 465 4.84 12.06 31.39
CA PRO A 465 5.48 13.36 31.26
C PRO A 465 6.19 13.57 29.91
N LEU A 466 6.62 12.53 29.20
CA LEU A 466 7.26 12.68 27.88
C LEU A 466 6.25 12.85 26.72
N LEU A 467 4.94 12.89 27.01
CA LEU A 467 3.86 13.16 26.05
C LEU A 467 4.13 14.37 25.16
N TYR A 468 4.69 15.44 25.74
CA TYR A 468 4.91 16.71 25.05
C TYR A 468 6.15 16.69 24.13
N GLU A 469 7.29 16.21 24.64
CA GLU A 469 8.54 16.19 23.87
C GLU A 469 8.58 15.03 22.86
N ALA A 470 8.12 13.84 23.26
CA ALA A 470 8.19 12.64 22.43
C ALA A 470 6.89 12.37 21.66
N GLY A 471 5.73 12.56 22.27
CA GLY A 471 4.43 12.35 21.62
C GLY A 471 4.04 13.46 20.64
N TRP A 472 4.20 14.73 21.05
CA TRP A 472 3.84 15.90 20.23
C TRP A 472 5.05 16.55 19.52
N GLY A 473 6.28 16.13 19.82
CA GLY A 473 7.48 16.75 19.24
C GLY A 473 7.74 18.20 19.68
N LYS A 474 7.17 18.66 20.80
CA LYS A 474 7.38 20.03 21.29
C LYS A 474 8.86 20.27 21.60
N ARG A 475 9.37 21.44 21.19
CA ARG A 475 10.70 21.93 21.59
C ARG A 475 10.60 22.69 22.91
N LEU A 476 10.66 21.96 24.01
CA LEU A 476 10.51 22.49 25.37
C LEU A 476 11.64 23.47 25.75
N SER A 477 11.38 24.33 26.75
CA SER A 477 12.36 25.28 27.29
C SER A 477 12.22 25.45 28.80
N TYR A 478 11.15 26.12 29.26
CA TYR A 478 10.87 26.33 30.68
C TYR A 478 9.49 25.76 31.02
N ILE A 479 9.44 24.89 32.02
CA ILE A 479 8.21 24.34 32.59
C ILE A 479 8.28 24.55 34.10
N ILE A 480 7.45 25.47 34.60
CA ILE A 480 7.45 25.87 36.01
C ILE A 480 6.16 25.38 36.67
N ALA A 481 6.31 24.73 37.82
CA ALA A 481 5.22 24.27 38.66
C ALA A 481 4.89 25.29 39.75
N PHE A 482 3.61 25.54 39.98
CA PHE A 482 3.10 26.48 40.98
C PHE A 482 2.11 25.77 41.92
N SER A 483 2.31 25.94 43.22
CA SER A 483 1.39 25.53 44.29
C SER A 483 1.33 26.61 45.37
N HIS A 484 0.46 26.47 46.36
CA HIS A 484 0.43 27.40 47.50
C HIS A 484 1.66 27.30 48.45
N GLU A 485 2.54 26.29 48.28
CA GLU A 485 3.72 26.07 49.13
C GLU A 485 5.07 26.13 48.38
N GLN A 486 5.07 25.98 47.05
CA GLN A 486 6.29 25.83 46.24
C GLN A 486 6.11 26.38 44.83
N VAL A 487 7.19 27.02 44.32
CA VAL A 487 7.39 27.31 42.90
C VAL A 487 8.70 26.67 42.44
N LEU A 488 8.63 25.68 41.55
CA LEU A 488 9.79 24.87 41.15
C LEU A 488 9.90 24.77 39.63
N ASP A 489 11.14 24.73 39.14
CA ASP A 489 11.41 24.29 37.77
C ASP A 489 11.32 22.77 37.71
N VAL A 490 10.33 22.28 36.95
CA VAL A 490 10.07 20.84 36.74
C VAL A 490 10.41 20.39 35.32
N THR A 491 11.05 21.24 34.51
CA THR A 491 11.34 21.01 33.08
C THR A 491 11.95 19.63 32.81
N TRP A 492 12.89 19.20 33.65
CA TRP A 492 13.65 17.96 33.48
C TRP A 492 12.80 16.69 33.59
N ARG A 493 11.63 16.75 34.27
CA ARG A 493 10.65 15.65 34.33
C ARG A 493 10.03 15.34 32.96
N TYR A 494 9.85 16.37 32.14
CA TYR A 494 9.10 16.36 30.87
C TYR A 494 10.00 16.25 29.63
N SER A 495 11.32 16.07 29.82
CA SER A 495 12.30 15.97 28.76
C SER A 495 13.19 14.74 28.93
N ALA A 496 13.40 14.01 27.84
CA ALA A 496 14.48 13.04 27.68
C ALA A 496 15.69 13.66 26.96
N LYS A 497 15.52 14.83 26.34
CA LYS A 497 16.53 15.55 25.53
C LYS A 497 17.08 16.79 26.23
N HIS A 498 17.59 16.61 27.46
CA HIS A 498 18.04 17.72 28.31
C HIS A 498 19.03 18.67 27.61
N GLU A 499 19.92 18.17 26.75
CA GLU A 499 20.88 18.99 25.98
C GLU A 499 20.24 19.85 24.86
N GLU A 500 19.07 19.47 24.34
CA GLU A 500 18.30 20.32 23.42
C GLU A 500 17.57 21.41 24.21
N VAL A 501 16.97 21.06 25.35
CA VAL A 501 16.27 21.99 26.24
C VAL A 501 17.22 23.04 26.81
N LYS A 502 18.42 22.67 27.27
CA LYS A 502 19.47 23.61 27.71
C LYS A 502 19.79 24.67 26.65
N LYS A 503 19.82 24.30 25.36
CA LYS A 503 20.05 25.24 24.25
C LYS A 503 18.84 26.14 23.96
N ALA A 504 17.64 25.68 24.27
CA ALA A 504 16.40 26.46 24.13
C ALA A 504 16.19 27.47 25.28
N ARG A 505 16.80 27.24 26.45
CA ARG A 505 16.72 28.09 27.65
C ARG A 505 17.66 29.31 27.55
N ASN A 506 17.19 30.35 26.87
CA ASN A 506 17.95 31.58 26.60
C ASN A 506 17.21 32.89 26.94
N LEU A 507 16.13 32.82 27.73
CA LEU A 507 15.37 34.00 28.15
C LEU A 507 15.99 34.69 29.38
N VAL A 508 16.43 33.89 30.36
CA VAL A 508 17.05 34.32 31.62
C VAL A 508 18.24 33.40 31.94
N SER A 509 19.15 33.83 32.81
CA SER A 509 20.26 32.95 33.25
C SER A 509 19.77 31.88 34.23
N GLU A 510 20.35 30.67 34.18
CA GLU A 510 19.99 29.57 35.10
C GLU A 510 20.26 29.93 36.56
N ALA A 511 21.35 30.67 36.84
CA ALA A 511 21.66 31.14 38.19
C ALA A 511 20.56 32.06 38.74
N TRP A 512 20.16 33.09 37.96
CA TRP A 512 19.07 34.00 38.34
C TRP A 512 17.74 33.28 38.52
N LEU A 513 17.45 32.29 37.66
CA LEU A 513 16.21 31.52 37.74
C LEU A 513 16.16 30.69 39.03
N VAL A 514 17.21 29.95 39.35
CA VAL A 514 17.29 29.14 40.58
C VAL A 514 17.19 30.03 41.83
N GLU A 515 17.94 31.13 41.89
CA GLU A 515 17.90 32.09 43.00
C GLU A 515 16.48 32.70 43.16
N THR A 516 15.85 33.08 42.06
CA THR A 516 14.50 33.67 42.06
C THR A 516 13.44 32.67 42.52
N LEU A 517 13.47 31.44 42.02
CA LEU A 517 12.49 30.40 42.40
C LEU A 517 12.65 29.95 43.85
N ASN A 518 13.89 29.82 44.33
CA ASN A 518 14.19 29.52 45.73
C ASN A 518 13.64 30.62 46.64
N ARG A 519 13.97 31.89 46.37
CA ARG A 519 13.44 33.04 47.13
C ARG A 519 11.91 33.08 47.14
N MET A 520 11.26 32.95 45.99
CA MET A 520 9.79 32.95 45.91
C MET A 520 9.16 31.80 46.72
N THR A 521 9.80 30.63 46.73
CA THR A 521 9.39 29.46 47.52
C THR A 521 9.60 29.68 49.01
N GLU A 522 10.80 30.10 49.44
CA GLU A 522 11.10 30.45 50.84
C GLU A 522 10.11 31.48 51.38
N GLU A 523 9.78 32.50 50.58
CA GLU A 523 8.82 33.53 50.96
C GLU A 523 7.41 32.98 51.22
N HIS A 524 6.95 32.00 50.45
CA HIS A 524 5.66 31.35 50.67
C HIS A 524 5.70 30.32 51.82
N GLN A 525 6.86 29.70 52.07
CA GLN A 525 7.04 28.74 53.17
C GLN A 525 7.32 29.36 54.54
N ARG A 526 7.51 30.69 54.62
CA ARG A 526 7.74 31.42 55.89
C ARG A 526 6.69 31.08 56.96
N ASN A 527 5.42 30.93 56.56
CA ASN A 527 4.29 30.69 57.47
C ASN A 527 3.97 29.20 57.70
N LEU A 528 4.69 28.26 57.08
CA LEU A 528 4.48 26.82 57.30
C LEU A 528 5.10 26.35 58.62
N SER A 529 4.63 25.21 59.12
CA SER A 529 5.27 24.54 60.26
C SER A 529 6.63 23.96 59.87
N GLU A 530 7.54 23.85 60.84
CA GLU A 530 8.87 23.26 60.63
C GLU A 530 8.77 21.81 60.12
N ALA A 531 7.84 21.03 60.67
CA ALA A 531 7.55 19.68 60.22
C ALA A 531 7.12 19.63 58.74
N ARG A 532 6.26 20.55 58.27
CA ARG A 532 5.86 20.59 56.86
C ARG A 532 7.02 21.03 55.96
N ARG A 533 7.81 22.03 56.36
CA ARG A 533 9.02 22.43 55.63
C ARG A 533 10.00 21.27 55.46
N LYS A 534 10.21 20.45 56.51
CA LYS A 534 11.06 19.25 56.43
C LYS A 534 10.53 18.24 55.40
N VAL A 535 9.23 17.93 55.43
CA VAL A 535 8.60 17.04 54.44
C VAL A 535 8.74 17.58 53.01
N LEU A 536 8.55 18.89 52.80
CA LEU A 536 8.71 19.51 51.49
C LEU A 536 10.16 19.44 50.98
N ALA A 537 11.15 19.66 51.86
CA ALA A 537 12.57 19.51 51.52
C ALA A 537 12.94 18.07 51.17
N GLU A 538 12.48 17.08 51.95
CA GLU A 538 12.69 15.65 51.66
C GLU A 538 12.07 15.24 50.31
N ARG A 539 10.87 15.74 49.98
CA ARG A 539 10.24 15.54 48.67
C ARG A 539 11.02 16.22 47.54
N GLN A 540 11.51 17.45 47.74
CA GLN A 540 12.29 18.18 46.75
C GLN A 540 13.61 17.46 46.42
N VAL A 541 14.27 16.84 47.40
CA VAL A 541 15.45 15.99 47.15
C VAL A 541 15.10 14.80 46.25
N LYS A 542 13.96 14.13 46.48
CA LYS A 542 13.48 13.03 45.60
C LYS A 542 13.20 13.52 44.17
N GLU A 543 12.59 14.70 44.01
CA GLU A 543 12.36 15.31 42.68
C GLU A 543 13.68 15.67 41.98
N LEU A 544 14.67 16.21 42.69
CA LEU A 544 15.98 16.51 42.08
C LEU A 544 16.68 15.24 41.58
N VAL A 545 16.60 14.12 42.32
CA VAL A 545 17.13 12.82 41.87
C VAL A 545 16.38 12.31 40.62
N GLU A 546 15.07 12.50 40.54
CA GLU A 546 14.29 12.24 39.32
C GLU A 546 14.81 13.09 38.14
N PHE A 547 15.10 14.38 38.37
CA PHE A 547 15.56 15.31 37.33
C PHE A 547 16.96 15.02 36.81
N PHE A 548 17.86 14.46 37.62
CA PHE A 548 19.17 13.99 37.17
C PHE A 548 19.10 12.67 36.37
N THR A 549 17.94 12.00 36.34
CA THR A 549 17.76 10.71 35.65
C THR A 549 17.12 10.93 34.28
N ILE A 550 17.90 10.76 33.21
CA ILE A 550 17.36 10.82 31.83
C ILE A 550 16.40 9.65 31.61
N LYS A 551 15.12 9.96 31.38
CA LYS A 551 14.07 8.96 31.16
C LYS A 551 14.11 8.38 29.75
N SER A 552 13.82 7.08 29.64
CA SER A 552 13.50 6.45 28.36
C SER A 552 12.05 6.71 27.98
N VAL A 553 11.80 6.93 26.69
CA VAL A 553 10.45 7.18 26.16
C VAL A 553 9.62 5.90 26.21
N ARG A 554 8.48 5.92 26.90
CA ARG A 554 7.55 4.79 26.91
C ARG A 554 6.64 4.84 25.67
N HIS A 555 6.24 3.68 25.16
CA HIS A 555 5.39 3.60 23.97
C HIS A 555 4.04 4.31 24.17
N ASP A 556 3.49 4.26 25.39
CA ASP A 556 2.22 4.89 25.75
C ASP A 556 2.30 6.42 25.94
N GLU A 557 3.49 7.01 25.81
CA GLU A 557 3.73 8.46 25.76
C GLU A 557 3.87 8.99 24.32
N LEU A 558 3.98 8.13 23.30
CA LEU A 558 4.12 8.49 21.88
C LEU A 558 2.81 8.98 21.23
N GLN A 559 1.84 9.43 22.03
CA GLN A 559 0.54 9.90 21.58
C GLN A 559 0.63 11.37 21.12
N GLY A 560 0.25 11.64 19.87
CA GLY A 560 0.11 13.01 19.37
C GLY A 560 -1.10 13.74 19.99
N ARG A 561 -1.08 15.08 19.97
CA ARG A 561 -2.08 15.94 20.62
C ARG A 561 -3.50 15.60 20.19
N VAL A 562 -4.41 15.35 21.14
CA VAL A 562 -5.83 15.07 20.87
C VAL A 562 -6.74 16.28 21.08
N SER A 563 -6.31 17.29 21.84
CA SER A 563 -7.03 18.57 21.97
C SER A 563 -6.72 19.59 20.85
N GLY A 564 -7.70 20.42 20.49
CA GLY A 564 -7.57 21.45 19.44
C GLY A 564 -7.94 21.00 18.04
N SER A 565 -8.32 21.95 17.18
CA SER A 565 -8.67 21.67 15.78
C SER A 565 -7.51 21.03 15.01
N LEU A 566 -7.85 20.15 14.06
CA LEU A 566 -6.85 19.39 13.29
C LEU A 566 -5.89 20.33 12.54
N ALA A 567 -6.40 21.39 11.92
CA ALA A 567 -5.57 22.40 11.25
C ALA A 567 -4.58 23.10 12.21
N TRP A 568 -5.01 23.41 13.44
CA TRP A 568 -4.15 24.03 14.45
C TRP A 568 -3.06 23.08 14.95
N ARG A 569 -3.39 21.80 15.18
CA ARG A 569 -2.41 20.77 15.56
C ARG A 569 -1.40 20.48 14.45
N LEU A 570 -1.85 20.41 13.19
CA LEU A 570 -0.98 20.23 12.01
C LEU A 570 0.00 21.41 11.86
N LEU A 571 -0.48 22.65 11.99
CA LEU A 571 0.35 23.86 11.92
C LEU A 571 1.43 23.94 12.99
N ARG A 572 1.22 23.31 14.16
CA ARG A 572 2.19 23.25 15.26
C ARG A 572 3.11 22.03 15.19
N GLY A 573 2.87 21.08 14.28
CA GLY A 573 3.57 19.79 14.23
C GLY A 573 3.25 18.85 15.39
N GLU A 574 2.22 19.18 16.20
CA GLU A 574 1.85 18.47 17.43
C GLU A 574 0.84 17.34 17.18
N THR A 575 0.30 17.25 15.96
CA THR A 575 -0.15 15.94 15.45
C THR A 575 1.06 15.02 15.35
N LYS A 576 0.96 13.80 15.86
CA LYS A 576 1.80 12.71 15.34
C LYS A 576 1.59 12.73 13.82
N GLN A 577 2.65 12.91 13.03
CA GLN A 577 2.57 12.44 11.66
C GLN A 577 2.14 10.98 11.75
N GLN A 578 1.20 10.55 10.90
CA GLN A 578 1.11 9.14 10.57
C GLN A 578 2.28 8.76 9.65
N ALA A 579 3.49 8.98 10.17
CA ALA A 579 4.75 8.37 9.76
C ALA A 579 5.01 7.07 10.56
N ASP A 580 4.15 6.78 11.52
CA ASP A 580 3.59 5.45 11.73
C ASP A 580 2.16 5.51 11.11
N GLU A 581 1.75 4.80 10.05
CA GLU A 581 2.16 3.45 9.69
C GLU A 581 2.66 2.68 10.91
N GLU A 582 1.81 2.65 11.96
CA GLU A 582 1.60 1.38 12.66
C GLU A 582 1.46 0.40 11.52
N LYS A 583 2.36 -0.58 11.43
CA LYS A 583 2.33 -1.58 10.37
C LYS A 583 0.95 -2.20 10.42
N HIS A 584 0.06 -1.69 9.58
CA HIS A 584 -1.26 -2.25 9.40
C HIS A 584 -0.99 -3.49 8.59
N GLU A 585 -0.59 -4.55 9.29
CA GLU A 585 -0.35 -5.84 8.69
C GLU A 585 -1.69 -6.23 8.04
N PRO A 586 -1.75 -6.24 6.71
CA PRO A 586 -3.02 -6.24 6.00
C PRO A 586 -3.75 -7.52 6.38
N TYR A 587 -4.87 -7.38 7.10
CA TYR A 587 -5.54 -8.56 7.63
C TYR A 587 -6.33 -9.23 6.50
N ILE A 588 -5.78 -10.34 6.04
CA ILE A 588 -6.33 -11.17 5.00
C ILE A 588 -6.93 -12.42 5.66
N TYR A 589 -8.24 -12.59 5.54
CA TYR A 589 -8.95 -13.74 6.10
C TYR A 589 -8.64 -14.99 5.28
N LYS A 590 -7.97 -15.97 5.90
CA LYS A 590 -7.73 -17.29 5.34
C LYS A 590 -8.67 -18.32 5.97
N PRO A 591 -9.30 -19.22 5.19
CA PRO A 591 -10.25 -20.20 5.72
C PRO A 591 -9.56 -21.18 6.69
N THR A 592 -10.28 -21.56 7.75
CA THR A 592 -9.87 -22.57 8.74
C THR A 592 -10.22 -23.98 8.26
N ASP A 593 -9.61 -25.01 8.83
CA ASP A 593 -9.83 -26.41 8.42
C ASP A 593 -11.31 -26.83 8.51
N GLU A 594 -12.06 -26.27 9.47
CA GLU A 594 -13.49 -26.49 9.65
C GLU A 594 -14.32 -25.81 8.55
N GLU A 595 -14.04 -24.54 8.23
CA GLU A 595 -14.69 -23.82 7.13
C GLU A 595 -14.35 -24.43 5.75
N ILE A 596 -13.14 -25.00 5.59
CA ILE A 596 -12.74 -25.75 4.39
C ILE A 596 -13.57 -27.04 4.28
N LYS A 597 -13.73 -27.78 5.38
CA LYS A 597 -14.55 -29.00 5.44
C LYS A 597 -16.03 -28.72 5.17
N GLU A 598 -16.58 -27.65 5.73
CA GLU A 598 -17.97 -27.22 5.51
C GLU A 598 -18.18 -26.47 4.18
N LYS A 599 -17.10 -26.15 3.47
CA LYS A 599 -17.09 -25.37 2.22
C LYS A 599 -17.79 -24.01 2.36
N ARG A 600 -17.80 -23.39 3.55
CA ARG A 600 -18.44 -22.11 3.84
C ARG A 600 -17.62 -21.30 4.84
N LEU A 601 -17.49 -19.99 4.58
CA LEU A 601 -16.86 -19.02 5.48
C LEU A 601 -17.84 -17.85 5.68
N ARG A 602 -18.07 -17.45 6.93
CA ARG A 602 -18.92 -16.29 7.27
C ARG A 602 -18.17 -15.30 8.14
N LEU A 603 -18.28 -14.02 7.81
CA LEU A 603 -17.67 -12.90 8.51
C LEU A 603 -18.70 -11.81 8.76
N CYS A 604 -18.91 -11.44 10.03
CA CYS A 604 -19.80 -10.36 10.43
C CYS A 604 -19.02 -9.25 11.17
N PHE A 605 -19.48 -8.00 11.10
CA PHE A 605 -18.97 -6.91 11.93
C PHE A 605 -20.11 -6.14 12.59
N ASN A 606 -19.99 -5.88 13.89
CA ASN A 606 -20.89 -5.00 14.64
C ASN A 606 -20.16 -3.70 15.02
N CYS A 607 -20.66 -2.57 14.52
CA CYS A 607 -20.04 -1.27 14.72
C CYS A 607 -20.20 -0.75 16.15
N VAL A 608 -21.33 -1.04 16.82
CA VAL A 608 -21.60 -0.64 18.21
C VAL A 608 -20.60 -1.30 19.16
N MET A 609 -20.47 -2.63 19.09
CA MET A 609 -19.52 -3.43 19.87
C MET A 609 -18.08 -3.23 19.41
N ASN A 610 -17.86 -2.73 18.19
CA ASN A 610 -16.53 -2.58 17.56
C ASN A 610 -15.80 -3.94 17.46
N LYS A 611 -16.54 -5.03 17.22
CA LYS A 611 -16.07 -6.43 17.18
C LYS A 611 -16.45 -7.09 15.85
N TYR A 612 -15.59 -8.01 15.41
CA TYR A 612 -15.84 -8.93 14.29
C TYR A 612 -16.23 -10.32 14.82
N PHE A 613 -17.06 -11.04 14.08
CA PHE A 613 -17.51 -12.41 14.39
C PHE A 613 -17.27 -13.31 13.19
N ARG A 614 -16.94 -14.58 13.41
CA ARG A 614 -16.57 -15.51 12.33
C ARG A 614 -17.12 -16.91 12.57
N GLY A 615 -17.68 -17.51 11.53
CA GLY A 615 -18.48 -18.74 11.64
C GLY A 615 -19.87 -18.45 12.22
N TYR A 616 -20.53 -19.48 12.76
CA TYR A 616 -21.88 -19.36 13.33
C TYR A 616 -21.90 -19.21 14.86
N ASP A 617 -20.94 -19.85 15.56
CA ASP A 617 -20.93 -19.94 17.03
C ASP A 617 -19.63 -19.45 17.71
N ARG A 618 -18.68 -18.84 16.97
CA ARG A 618 -17.37 -18.44 17.53
C ARG A 618 -17.16 -16.92 17.55
N GLU A 619 -16.84 -16.42 18.74
CA GLU A 619 -16.39 -15.04 18.94
C GLU A 619 -14.90 -14.91 18.57
N LEU A 620 -14.55 -13.94 17.72
CA LEU A 620 -13.16 -13.51 17.55
C LEU A 620 -12.89 -12.43 18.58
N ASP A 621 -12.18 -12.77 19.66
CA ASP A 621 -11.99 -11.86 20.79
C ASP A 621 -10.93 -10.78 20.55
N LEU A 622 -11.15 -9.92 19.55
CA LEU A 622 -10.33 -8.76 19.24
C LEU A 622 -11.20 -7.55 18.85
N SER A 623 -11.16 -6.53 19.70
CA SER A 623 -11.87 -5.26 19.50
C SER A 623 -11.10 -4.31 18.59
N GLY A 624 -11.79 -3.66 17.66
CA GLY A 624 -11.24 -2.61 16.79
C GLY A 624 -11.56 -2.83 15.32
N TRP A 625 -12.33 -1.93 14.70
CA TRP A 625 -12.70 -2.00 13.28
C TRP A 625 -11.48 -2.08 12.34
N GLN A 626 -10.34 -1.48 12.71
CA GLN A 626 -9.08 -1.53 11.95
C GLN A 626 -8.36 -2.89 12.02
N SER A 627 -8.60 -3.69 13.06
CA SER A 627 -7.81 -4.90 13.35
C SER A 627 -8.02 -6.03 12.35
N ARG A 628 -9.04 -5.94 11.50
CA ARG A 628 -9.46 -6.99 10.56
C ARG A 628 -9.91 -6.46 9.19
N VAL A 629 -9.31 -5.35 8.75
CA VAL A 629 -9.35 -4.88 7.36
C VAL A 629 -8.02 -5.19 6.68
N ALA A 630 -8.04 -5.29 5.35
CA ALA A 630 -6.85 -5.50 4.53
C ALA A 630 -6.16 -4.19 4.14
N SER A 631 -6.94 -3.10 4.05
CA SER A 631 -6.41 -1.74 3.97
C SER A 631 -7.50 -0.73 4.32
N PHE A 632 -7.10 0.45 4.76
CA PHE A 632 -7.96 1.61 4.85
C PHE A 632 -7.14 2.90 4.70
N SER A 633 -7.76 3.96 4.22
CA SER A 633 -7.19 5.30 4.17
C SER A 633 -8.27 6.32 4.46
N SER A 634 -7.97 7.26 5.35
CA SER A 634 -8.89 8.36 5.71
C SER A 634 -10.28 7.89 6.16
N ILE A 635 -10.35 6.83 6.97
CA ILE A 635 -11.59 6.33 7.60
C ILE A 635 -11.45 6.39 9.13
N THR A 636 -12.52 6.75 9.82
CA THR A 636 -12.62 6.71 11.29
C THR A 636 -13.99 6.24 11.76
N ARG A 637 -14.02 5.44 12.84
CA ARG A 637 -15.24 5.14 13.60
C ARG A 637 -15.67 6.37 14.40
N LYS A 638 -16.96 6.66 14.35
CA LYS A 638 -17.60 7.81 14.99
C LYS A 638 -18.66 7.31 15.96
N VAL A 639 -18.73 7.92 17.14
CA VAL A 639 -19.68 7.60 18.21
C VAL A 639 -20.40 8.88 18.58
N GLU A 640 -21.62 9.04 18.09
CA GLU A 640 -22.46 10.20 18.37
C GLU A 640 -23.32 9.91 19.60
N ARG A 641 -22.89 10.42 20.75
CA ARG A 641 -23.62 10.24 22.02
C ARG A 641 -24.97 10.96 22.01
N ASP A 642 -25.05 12.12 21.35
CA ASP A 642 -26.27 12.94 21.27
C ASP A 642 -27.37 12.26 20.43
N TRP A 643 -26.98 11.54 19.36
CA TRP A 643 -27.89 10.82 18.46
C TRP A 643 -28.00 9.33 18.80
N LYS A 644 -27.21 8.83 19.76
CA LYS A 644 -27.04 7.41 20.13
C LYS A 644 -26.72 6.51 18.93
N MET A 645 -25.90 7.01 18.01
CA MET A 645 -25.48 6.30 16.80
C MET A 645 -23.97 6.02 16.78
N VAL A 646 -23.59 4.91 16.14
CA VAL A 646 -22.21 4.56 15.80
C VAL A 646 -22.13 4.24 14.32
N TYR A 647 -21.09 4.70 13.63
CA TYR A 647 -20.82 4.41 12.21
C TYR A 647 -19.33 4.53 11.91
N LEU A 648 -18.90 4.08 10.73
CA LEU A 648 -17.64 4.52 10.12
C LEU A 648 -17.95 5.62 9.09
N ALA A 649 -17.10 6.65 9.04
CA ALA A 649 -17.14 7.70 8.04
C ALA A 649 -15.71 8.07 7.64
N ARG A 650 -15.55 8.94 6.65
CA ARG A 650 -14.21 9.44 6.34
C ARG A 650 -13.68 10.37 7.42
N THR A 651 -12.35 10.41 7.54
CA THR A 651 -11.65 11.31 8.43
C THR A 651 -11.98 12.76 8.07
N GLU A 652 -12.14 13.58 9.11
CA GLU A 652 -12.44 15.00 8.99
C GLU A 652 -11.39 15.70 8.11
N THR A 653 -11.79 16.72 7.34
CA THR A 653 -10.99 17.45 6.33
C THR A 653 -10.62 16.71 5.05
N VAL A 654 -10.80 15.39 4.95
CA VAL A 654 -10.49 14.64 3.72
C VAL A 654 -11.69 14.60 2.77
N SER A 655 -11.47 14.71 1.46
CA SER A 655 -12.52 14.66 0.42
C SER A 655 -13.07 13.26 0.17
N THR A 656 -12.22 12.24 0.28
CA THR A 656 -12.55 10.81 0.11
C THR A 656 -11.93 9.97 1.24
N GLY A 657 -12.51 8.80 1.48
CA GLY A 657 -11.93 7.75 2.32
C GLY A 657 -12.23 6.37 1.75
N HIS A 658 -11.35 5.40 2.03
CA HIS A 658 -11.44 4.04 1.49
C HIS A 658 -11.22 3.00 2.60
N ILE A 659 -11.92 1.88 2.55
CA ILE A 659 -11.77 0.73 3.46
C ILE A 659 -11.98 -0.56 2.69
N THR A 660 -11.14 -1.56 2.91
CA THR A 660 -11.14 -2.84 2.18
C THR A 660 -11.07 -4.03 3.11
N TRP A 661 -11.96 -5.00 2.94
CA TRP A 661 -11.87 -6.34 3.50
C TRP A 661 -11.37 -7.31 2.43
N GLN A 662 -10.46 -8.22 2.79
CA GLN A 662 -9.93 -9.21 1.85
C GLN A 662 -10.00 -10.64 2.42
N ILE A 663 -10.60 -11.55 1.66
CA ILE A 663 -10.58 -12.99 1.91
C ILE A 663 -9.64 -13.63 0.88
N ASP A 664 -8.83 -14.60 1.31
CA ASP A 664 -7.83 -15.29 0.49
C ASP A 664 -7.90 -16.80 0.73
N LEU A 665 -8.31 -17.52 -0.30
CA LEU A 665 -8.42 -18.98 -0.31
C LEU A 665 -7.12 -19.66 -0.78
N ASN A 666 -6.02 -18.93 -1.06
CA ASN A 666 -4.75 -19.52 -1.50
C ASN A 666 -4.08 -20.45 -0.46
N SER A 667 -4.55 -20.47 0.79
CA SER A 667 -4.13 -21.46 1.79
C SER A 667 -4.84 -22.80 1.68
N CYS A 668 -5.83 -22.95 0.79
CA CYS A 668 -6.59 -24.18 0.59
C CYS A 668 -6.80 -24.45 -0.90
N ASP A 669 -7.21 -25.68 -1.24
CA ASP A 669 -7.45 -26.04 -2.62
C ASP A 669 -8.77 -25.47 -3.18
N LEU A 670 -9.71 -24.98 -2.37
CA LEU A 670 -11.03 -24.49 -2.81
C LEU A 670 -11.02 -23.09 -3.47
N VAL A 671 -12.01 -22.80 -4.31
CA VAL A 671 -12.31 -21.46 -4.88
C VAL A 671 -13.68 -20.97 -4.41
N ILE A 672 -13.96 -19.69 -4.60
CA ILE A 672 -15.28 -19.11 -4.40
C ILE A 672 -16.28 -19.77 -5.36
N ASP A 673 -17.42 -20.20 -4.83
CA ASP A 673 -18.59 -20.60 -5.61
C ASP A 673 -19.55 -19.43 -5.80
N SER A 674 -19.98 -18.85 -4.69
CA SER A 674 -20.92 -17.75 -4.61
C SER A 674 -20.66 -16.93 -3.36
N VAL A 675 -21.00 -15.64 -3.40
CA VAL A 675 -20.81 -14.71 -2.30
C VAL A 675 -22.14 -14.01 -2.02
N THR A 676 -22.53 -13.95 -0.76
CA THR A 676 -23.65 -13.11 -0.29
C THR A 676 -23.08 -11.99 0.58
N ILE A 677 -23.43 -10.74 0.28
CA ILE A 677 -22.95 -9.56 1.03
C ILE A 677 -24.14 -8.73 1.51
N ILE A 678 -24.12 -8.39 2.79
CA ILE A 678 -24.88 -7.29 3.39
C ILE A 678 -23.86 -6.21 3.76
N ALA A 679 -24.00 -5.01 3.22
CA ALA A 679 -23.08 -3.90 3.47
C ALA A 679 -23.86 -2.59 3.63
N ARG A 680 -24.35 -2.32 4.85
CA ARG A 680 -25.22 -1.18 5.12
C ARG A 680 -24.48 0.16 5.04
N SER A 681 -25.11 1.14 4.38
CA SER A 681 -24.62 2.51 4.25
C SER A 681 -25.75 3.53 4.28
N ASP A 682 -25.51 4.66 4.93
CA ASP A 682 -26.42 5.81 5.01
C ASP A 682 -25.74 7.02 4.35
N THR A 683 -26.44 7.69 3.44
CA THR A 683 -25.97 8.92 2.79
C THR A 683 -26.91 10.08 3.09
N PHE A 684 -26.33 11.28 3.22
CA PHE A 684 -27.03 12.52 3.50
C PHE A 684 -26.58 13.60 2.51
N GLN A 685 -27.47 14.51 2.11
CA GLN A 685 -27.18 15.56 1.12
C GLN A 685 -26.52 15.00 -0.16
N THR A 686 -25.35 15.50 -0.55
CA THR A 686 -24.55 15.03 -1.70
C THR A 686 -23.46 14.02 -1.30
N GLY A 687 -23.57 13.37 -0.13
CA GLY A 687 -22.67 12.30 0.28
C GLY A 687 -22.91 11.03 -0.53
N ARG A 688 -21.85 10.27 -0.80
CA ARG A 688 -21.88 9.08 -1.65
C ARG A 688 -21.02 7.96 -1.04
N VAL A 689 -21.54 6.74 -1.10
CA VAL A 689 -20.83 5.51 -0.74
C VAL A 689 -20.82 4.63 -1.99
N ASP A 690 -19.64 4.35 -2.52
CA ASP A 690 -19.44 3.45 -3.65
C ASP A 690 -18.84 2.14 -3.15
N TRP A 691 -19.62 1.07 -3.21
CA TRP A 691 -19.19 -0.28 -2.87
C TRP A 691 -18.66 -1.00 -4.11
N LYS A 692 -17.42 -1.47 -4.02
CA LYS A 692 -16.73 -2.23 -5.06
C LYS A 692 -16.39 -3.62 -4.56
N LEU A 693 -16.96 -4.64 -5.20
CA LEU A 693 -16.56 -6.03 -5.03
C LEU A 693 -15.59 -6.42 -6.16
N SER A 694 -14.52 -7.16 -5.84
CA SER A 694 -13.55 -7.63 -6.84
C SER A 694 -12.86 -8.94 -6.46
N GLY A 695 -12.41 -9.69 -7.48
CA GLY A 695 -11.70 -10.97 -7.35
C GLY A 695 -10.22 -10.89 -7.73
N ASP A 696 -9.67 -11.99 -8.26
CA ASP A 696 -8.27 -12.10 -8.70
C ASP A 696 -7.93 -11.24 -9.94
N GLU A 697 -8.94 -10.77 -10.68
CA GLU A 697 -8.77 -9.91 -11.84
C GLU A 697 -9.40 -8.53 -11.63
N GLU A 698 -8.67 -7.45 -11.97
CA GLU A 698 -9.20 -6.07 -11.92
C GLU A 698 -10.41 -5.82 -12.85
N SER A 699 -10.72 -6.77 -13.75
CA SER A 699 -11.89 -6.82 -14.62
C SER A 699 -13.13 -7.44 -13.97
N GLN A 700 -12.97 -8.31 -12.97
CA GLN A 700 -14.09 -8.90 -12.21
C GLN A 700 -14.53 -7.90 -11.14
N VAL A 701 -15.27 -6.87 -11.55
CA VAL A 701 -15.67 -5.76 -10.69
C VAL A 701 -17.18 -5.58 -10.72
N GLU A 702 -17.81 -5.67 -9.55
CA GLU A 702 -19.23 -5.40 -9.37
C GLU A 702 -19.42 -4.16 -8.47
N MET A 703 -20.31 -3.26 -8.91
CA MET A 703 -20.73 -2.08 -8.13
C MET A 703 -21.99 -2.44 -7.35
N LEU A 704 -21.92 -2.44 -6.03
CA LEU A 704 -23.07 -2.76 -5.18
C LEU A 704 -23.85 -1.48 -4.86
N SER A 705 -25.16 -1.50 -5.08
CA SER A 705 -26.07 -0.44 -4.65
C SER A 705 -26.25 -0.49 -3.12
N GLY A 706 -25.75 0.52 -2.40
CA GLY A 706 -25.90 0.60 -0.94
C GLY A 706 -27.38 0.68 -0.52
N GLY A 707 -27.84 -0.35 0.19
CA GLY A 707 -29.24 -0.51 0.63
C GLY A 707 -29.40 -1.72 1.56
N GLN A 708 -30.60 -1.96 2.08
CA GLN A 708 -30.85 -3.04 3.07
C GLN A 708 -30.89 -4.47 2.48
N GLU A 709 -30.72 -4.64 1.16
CA GLU A 709 -30.85 -5.94 0.49
C GLU A 709 -29.52 -6.70 0.40
N SER A 710 -29.57 -8.02 0.54
CA SER A 710 -28.43 -8.91 0.39
C SER A 710 -28.15 -9.19 -1.10
N THR A 711 -26.99 -8.77 -1.61
CA THR A 711 -26.58 -9.10 -2.99
C THR A 711 -25.93 -10.49 -3.00
N ILE A 712 -26.43 -11.39 -3.85
CA ILE A 712 -25.77 -12.67 -4.17
C ILE A 712 -25.03 -12.50 -5.50
N THR A 713 -23.70 -12.55 -5.47
CA THR A 713 -22.84 -12.29 -6.64
C THR A 713 -22.18 -13.58 -7.11
N SER A 714 -22.54 -14.06 -8.31
CA SER A 714 -21.86 -15.16 -9.01
C SER A 714 -20.62 -14.70 -9.78
N VAL A 715 -20.39 -13.39 -9.89
CA VAL A 715 -19.27 -12.76 -10.64
C VAL A 715 -17.89 -13.19 -10.12
N LEU A 716 -17.78 -13.55 -8.83
CA LEU A 716 -16.55 -14.05 -8.21
C LEU A 716 -16.40 -15.59 -8.24
N SER A 717 -17.33 -16.32 -8.87
CA SER A 717 -17.23 -17.78 -9.03
C SER A 717 -15.92 -18.16 -9.74
N GLY A 718 -15.13 -19.02 -9.09
CA GLY A 718 -13.82 -19.47 -9.58
C GLY A 718 -12.63 -18.72 -8.95
N SER A 719 -12.85 -17.56 -8.34
CA SER A 719 -11.78 -16.75 -7.77
C SER A 719 -11.21 -17.35 -6.47
N LYS A 720 -9.89 -17.18 -6.26
CA LYS A 720 -9.19 -17.49 -5.01
C LYS A 720 -9.22 -16.34 -4.01
N THR A 721 -9.36 -15.09 -4.45
CA THR A 721 -9.45 -13.93 -3.56
C THR A 721 -10.78 -13.18 -3.72
N LEU A 722 -11.17 -12.50 -2.64
CA LEU A 722 -12.27 -11.54 -2.63
C LEU A 722 -11.77 -10.26 -1.97
N LYS A 723 -12.05 -9.12 -2.59
CA LYS A 723 -11.84 -7.78 -2.03
C LYS A 723 -13.14 -6.99 -2.10
N LEU A 724 -13.69 -6.64 -0.94
CA LEU A 724 -14.81 -5.70 -0.80
C LEU A 724 -14.25 -4.37 -0.34
N THR A 725 -14.37 -3.33 -1.17
CA THR A 725 -13.90 -1.97 -0.88
C THR A 725 -15.09 -1.00 -0.81
N ALA A 726 -15.19 -0.21 0.26
CA ALA A 726 -16.09 0.94 0.32
C ALA A 726 -15.29 2.23 0.05
N THR A 727 -15.80 3.09 -0.84
CA THR A 727 -15.30 4.45 -1.04
C THR A 727 -16.35 5.46 -0.60
N VAL A 728 -16.03 6.27 0.41
CA VAL A 728 -16.91 7.30 0.96
C VAL A 728 -16.47 8.69 0.52
N SER A 729 -17.38 9.47 -0.06
CA SER A 729 -17.07 10.76 -0.70
C SER A 729 -18.25 11.75 -0.64
N GLY A 730 -18.07 12.95 -1.19
CA GLY A 730 -19.15 13.93 -1.35
C GLY A 730 -19.56 14.67 -0.07
N GLY A 731 -20.75 15.25 -0.07
CA GLY A 731 -21.22 16.17 0.97
C GLY A 731 -20.78 17.64 0.76
N LYS A 732 -21.20 18.54 1.66
CA LYS A 732 -20.92 19.98 1.60
C LYS A 732 -20.64 20.57 3.00
N GLY A 733 -19.79 21.59 3.05
CA GLY A 733 -19.41 22.29 4.28
C GLY A 733 -18.52 21.47 5.24
N ASP A 734 -18.27 22.02 6.43
CA ASP A 734 -17.34 21.46 7.43
C ASP A 734 -17.76 20.07 7.95
N VAL A 735 -19.03 19.70 7.76
CA VAL A 735 -19.63 18.40 8.11
C VAL A 735 -19.70 17.41 6.94
N ALA A 736 -19.16 17.74 5.76
CA ALA A 736 -19.22 16.86 4.59
C ALA A 736 -18.72 15.43 4.85
N TRP A 737 -17.76 15.27 5.78
CA TRP A 737 -17.20 13.97 6.18
C TRP A 737 -18.25 12.99 6.75
N GLN A 738 -19.28 13.48 7.45
CA GLN A 738 -20.36 12.64 8.00
C GLN A 738 -21.52 12.42 7.02
N HIS A 739 -21.49 13.00 5.82
CA HIS A 739 -22.57 12.85 4.85
C HIS A 739 -22.55 11.50 4.11
N ALA A 740 -21.47 10.72 4.25
CA ALA A 740 -21.35 9.36 3.75
C ALA A 740 -20.91 8.45 4.90
N GLN A 741 -21.84 7.62 5.39
CA GLN A 741 -21.66 6.75 6.55
C GLN A 741 -21.81 5.30 6.13
N ILE A 742 -20.99 4.41 6.70
CA ILE A 742 -21.13 2.96 6.56
C ILE A 742 -21.28 2.32 7.94
N PHE A 743 -22.07 1.26 8.00
CA PHE A 743 -22.38 0.50 9.21
C PHE A 743 -23.00 1.32 10.34
N ARG A 744 -23.89 2.25 9.98
CA ARG A 744 -24.63 3.05 10.96
C ARG A 744 -25.58 2.17 11.77
N GLN A 745 -25.45 2.24 13.09
CA GLN A 745 -26.24 1.48 14.05
C GLN A 745 -26.59 2.32 15.28
N SER A 746 -27.76 2.10 15.86
CA SER A 746 -28.11 2.65 17.17
C SER A 746 -27.49 1.83 18.30
N PHE A 747 -27.23 2.45 19.45
CA PHE A 747 -26.66 1.79 20.64
C PHE A 747 -27.48 0.59 21.13
N SER A 748 -28.78 0.52 20.79
CA SER A 748 -29.68 -0.61 21.11
C SER A 748 -29.55 -1.80 20.16
N SER A 749 -29.00 -1.63 18.95
CA SER A 749 -28.93 -2.68 17.91
C SER A 749 -27.67 -3.56 18.07
N GLN A 750 -27.51 -4.21 19.22
CA GLN A 750 -26.35 -5.05 19.51
C GLN A 750 -26.39 -6.42 18.80
N SER A 751 -27.58 -6.91 18.45
CA SER A 751 -27.80 -8.20 17.77
C SER A 751 -27.77 -8.13 16.24
N GLU A 752 -27.51 -6.96 15.64
CA GLU A 752 -27.49 -6.77 14.19
C GLU A 752 -26.06 -6.67 13.64
N TYR A 753 -25.84 -7.25 12.46
CA TYR A 753 -24.57 -7.19 11.73
C TYR A 753 -24.74 -6.32 10.46
N PRO A 754 -24.35 -5.03 10.49
CA PRO A 754 -24.43 -4.15 9.31
C PRO A 754 -23.44 -4.51 8.20
N LEU A 755 -22.44 -5.34 8.50
CA LEU A 755 -21.63 -6.07 7.54
C LEU A 755 -21.81 -7.57 7.81
N ASP A 756 -22.20 -8.33 6.80
CA ASP A 756 -22.23 -9.79 6.81
C ASP A 756 -21.74 -10.27 5.43
N ILE A 757 -20.66 -11.04 5.40
CA ILE A 757 -20.05 -11.60 4.20
C ILE A 757 -20.07 -13.12 4.36
N LEU A 758 -20.89 -13.78 3.55
CA LEU A 758 -20.95 -15.24 3.46
C LEU A 758 -20.35 -15.68 2.13
N VAL A 759 -19.25 -16.43 2.18
CA VAL A 759 -18.59 -17.05 1.04
C VAL A 759 -18.91 -18.54 1.05
N SER A 760 -19.60 -19.00 0.00
CA SER A 760 -19.69 -20.43 -0.33
C SER A 760 -18.49 -20.81 -1.20
N MET A 761 -17.90 -21.97 -0.95
CA MET A 761 -16.71 -22.45 -1.63
C MET A 761 -17.00 -23.74 -2.41
N LYS A 762 -16.26 -23.96 -3.50
CA LYS A 762 -16.27 -25.20 -4.28
C LYS A 762 -14.84 -25.63 -4.60
N GLU A 763 -14.68 -26.87 -5.07
CA GLU A 763 -13.42 -27.28 -5.67
C GLU A 763 -13.16 -26.47 -6.95
N PRO A 764 -11.90 -26.13 -7.30
CA PRO A 764 -11.61 -25.35 -8.49
C PRO A 764 -12.09 -26.09 -9.72
N SER A 765 -12.92 -25.41 -10.51
CA SER A 765 -12.87 -25.62 -11.95
C SER A 765 -11.44 -25.31 -12.39
N LEU A 766 -10.73 -26.37 -12.78
CA LEU A 766 -9.28 -26.49 -13.02
C LEU A 766 -8.62 -25.28 -13.74
N ILE A 767 -9.37 -24.51 -14.53
CA ILE A 767 -8.97 -23.29 -15.25
C ILE A 767 -8.07 -22.32 -14.43
N HIS A 768 -8.37 -22.05 -13.15
CA HIS A 768 -7.68 -20.98 -12.39
C HIS A 768 -6.22 -21.28 -11.96
N VAL A 769 -5.71 -22.50 -12.16
CA VAL A 769 -4.36 -22.89 -11.70
C VAL A 769 -3.22 -22.25 -12.54
N VAL A 770 -3.55 -21.57 -13.64
CA VAL A 770 -2.62 -21.30 -14.75
C VAL A 770 -2.43 -19.81 -15.08
N HIS A 771 -2.83 -18.82 -14.25
CA HIS A 771 -2.90 -17.42 -14.70
C HIS A 771 -2.15 -16.39 -13.82
N SER A 772 -0.97 -15.93 -14.28
CA SER A 772 -0.19 -14.89 -13.60
C SER A 772 0.00 -13.59 -14.40
N SER A 773 -0.13 -13.61 -15.73
CA SER A 773 -0.01 -12.39 -16.57
C SER A 773 -1.11 -12.26 -17.64
N LYS A 774 -1.28 -11.04 -18.18
CA LYS A 774 -2.29 -10.77 -19.23
C LYS A 774 -2.05 -11.59 -20.51
N ASN A 775 -0.80 -11.79 -20.89
CA ASN A 775 -0.47 -12.57 -22.09
C ASN A 775 -0.80 -14.05 -21.89
N GLU A 776 -0.53 -14.59 -20.70
CA GLU A 776 -0.89 -15.97 -20.32
C GLU A 776 -2.40 -16.19 -20.38
N ARG A 777 -3.19 -15.26 -19.84
CA ARG A 777 -4.67 -15.30 -19.93
C ARG A 777 -5.14 -15.28 -21.39
N TYR A 778 -4.61 -14.39 -22.23
CA TYR A 778 -4.97 -14.36 -23.67
C TYR A 778 -4.56 -15.63 -24.41
N PHE A 779 -3.36 -16.16 -24.12
CA PHE A 779 -2.86 -17.39 -24.73
C PHE A 779 -3.75 -18.60 -24.35
N PHE A 780 -4.09 -18.72 -23.07
CA PHE A 780 -4.93 -19.80 -22.57
C PHE A 780 -6.38 -19.67 -23.04
N ALA A 781 -6.96 -18.48 -23.05
CA ALA A 781 -8.31 -18.25 -23.58
C ALA A 781 -8.42 -18.63 -25.07
N ARG A 782 -7.39 -18.36 -25.89
CA ARG A 782 -7.32 -18.81 -27.29
C ARG A 782 -7.25 -20.33 -27.41
N LEU A 783 -6.55 -21.02 -26.50
CA LEU A 783 -6.53 -22.49 -26.43
C LEU A 783 -7.87 -23.07 -25.95
N GLN A 784 -8.52 -22.48 -24.94
CA GLN A 784 -9.81 -22.95 -24.42
C GLN A 784 -10.93 -22.80 -25.44
N SER A 785 -11.00 -21.65 -26.14
CA SER A 785 -11.98 -21.44 -27.21
C SER A 785 -11.80 -22.45 -28.36
N GLN A 786 -10.58 -22.92 -28.60
CA GLN A 786 -10.32 -24.01 -29.55
C GLN A 786 -10.72 -25.38 -29.00
N ASP A 787 -10.48 -25.62 -27.71
CA ASP A 787 -10.92 -26.84 -27.05
C ASP A 787 -12.44 -27.00 -27.06
N GLU A 788 -13.18 -25.92 -26.81
CA GLU A 788 -14.65 -25.88 -26.91
C GLU A 788 -15.14 -26.30 -28.30
N VAL A 789 -14.54 -25.76 -29.37
CA VAL A 789 -14.89 -26.14 -30.76
C VAL A 789 -14.48 -27.59 -31.05
N VAL A 790 -13.32 -28.04 -30.57
CA VAL A 790 -12.84 -29.42 -30.75
C VAL A 790 -13.75 -30.44 -30.05
N GLN A 791 -14.30 -30.10 -28.88
CA GLN A 791 -15.27 -30.94 -28.18
C GLN A 791 -16.58 -31.11 -28.97
N LEU A 792 -16.97 -30.15 -29.84
CA LEU A 792 -18.13 -30.30 -30.72
C LEU A 792 -17.91 -31.40 -31.77
N TYR A 793 -16.66 -31.67 -32.19
CA TYR A 793 -16.37 -32.75 -33.14
C TYR A 793 -16.67 -34.14 -32.58
N GLU A 794 -16.78 -34.29 -31.25
CA GLU A 794 -17.08 -35.56 -30.58
C GLU A 794 -18.59 -35.82 -30.44
N GLN A 795 -19.47 -34.88 -30.82
CA GLN A 795 -20.92 -35.05 -30.70
C GLN A 795 -21.45 -36.05 -31.76
N PRO A 796 -22.06 -37.19 -31.36
CA PRO A 796 -22.48 -38.21 -32.31
C PRO A 796 -23.53 -37.74 -33.33
N SER A 797 -24.46 -36.88 -32.92
CA SER A 797 -25.46 -36.26 -33.80
C SER A 797 -24.83 -35.41 -34.90
N LEU A 798 -23.79 -34.65 -34.55
CA LEU A 798 -23.09 -33.77 -35.48
C LEU A 798 -22.14 -34.56 -36.39
N GLN A 799 -21.51 -35.63 -35.88
CA GLN A 799 -20.76 -36.57 -36.71
C GLN A 799 -21.67 -37.27 -37.74
N GLN A 800 -22.89 -37.68 -37.33
CA GLN A 800 -23.86 -38.26 -38.26
C GLN A 800 -24.30 -37.25 -39.33
N GLN A 801 -24.64 -36.02 -38.94
CA GLN A 801 -24.97 -34.94 -39.89
C GLN A 801 -23.83 -34.68 -40.89
N ALA A 802 -22.57 -34.79 -40.46
CA ALA A 802 -21.42 -34.67 -41.34
C ALA A 802 -21.32 -35.87 -42.31
N LEU A 803 -21.48 -37.10 -41.82
CA LEU A 803 -21.46 -38.33 -42.63
C LEU A 803 -22.58 -38.37 -43.68
N ASP A 804 -23.77 -37.89 -43.35
CA ASP A 804 -24.93 -37.84 -44.26
C ASP A 804 -24.69 -36.94 -45.49
N LEU A 805 -23.74 -36.00 -45.40
CA LEU A 805 -23.31 -35.13 -46.50
C LEU A 805 -22.12 -35.70 -47.31
N MET A 806 -21.48 -36.76 -46.83
CA MET A 806 -20.26 -37.33 -47.44
C MET A 806 -20.59 -38.53 -48.34
N PRO A 807 -19.93 -38.69 -49.51
CA PRO A 807 -20.04 -39.90 -50.33
C PRO A 807 -19.16 -41.04 -49.76
N VAL A 808 -19.36 -41.39 -48.48
CA VAL A 808 -18.51 -42.29 -47.68
C VAL A 808 -18.22 -43.62 -48.38
N SER A 809 -19.24 -44.25 -48.96
CA SER A 809 -19.10 -45.55 -49.64
C SER A 809 -18.24 -45.47 -50.91
N ALA A 810 -18.33 -44.36 -51.66
CA ALA A 810 -17.49 -44.14 -52.84
C ALA A 810 -16.04 -43.87 -52.44
N MET A 811 -15.83 -42.98 -51.46
CA MET A 811 -14.49 -42.67 -50.92
C MET A 811 -13.76 -43.92 -50.41
N ARG A 812 -14.44 -44.78 -49.64
CA ARG A 812 -13.85 -46.04 -49.14
C ARG A 812 -13.52 -47.02 -50.28
N LYS A 813 -14.31 -47.06 -51.35
CA LYS A 813 -14.03 -47.88 -52.53
C LYS A 813 -12.81 -47.37 -53.32
N GLU A 814 -12.70 -46.05 -53.48
CA GLU A 814 -11.56 -45.42 -54.14
C GLU A 814 -10.28 -45.51 -53.32
N ALA A 815 -10.38 -45.39 -51.99
CA ALA A 815 -9.26 -45.57 -51.06
C ALA A 815 -8.67 -46.99 -51.11
N ARG A 816 -9.52 -48.04 -51.15
CA ARG A 816 -9.07 -49.42 -51.36
C ARG A 816 -8.33 -49.58 -52.68
N LYS A 817 -8.91 -49.09 -53.77
CA LYS A 817 -8.27 -49.14 -55.10
C LYS A 817 -6.92 -48.40 -55.12
N GLU A 818 -6.81 -47.23 -54.47
CA GLU A 818 -5.54 -46.49 -54.36
C GLU A 818 -4.52 -47.23 -53.48
N SER A 819 -4.94 -47.89 -52.41
CA SER A 819 -4.10 -48.74 -51.54
C SER A 819 -3.56 -49.95 -52.30
N GLU A 820 -4.43 -50.71 -52.98
CA GLU A 820 -4.08 -51.85 -53.83
C GLU A 820 -3.09 -51.47 -54.95
N GLN A 821 -3.25 -50.27 -55.53
CA GLN A 821 -2.38 -49.78 -56.61
C GLN A 821 -1.02 -49.22 -56.14
N THR A 822 -0.93 -48.73 -54.90
CA THR A 822 0.26 -47.98 -54.43
C THR A 822 1.00 -48.62 -53.25
N GLY A 823 0.45 -49.67 -52.63
CA GLY A 823 0.99 -50.29 -51.40
C GLY A 823 0.90 -49.40 -50.14
N LYS A 824 0.24 -48.24 -50.25
CA LYS A 824 -0.03 -47.33 -49.12
C LYS A 824 -1.14 -47.87 -48.23
N ASP A 825 -1.22 -47.37 -47.00
CA ASP A 825 -2.28 -47.75 -46.06
C ASP A 825 -3.67 -47.35 -46.58
N GLU A 826 -4.69 -48.22 -46.43
CA GLU A 826 -6.06 -47.89 -46.84
C GLU A 826 -6.59 -46.65 -46.10
N ARG A 827 -6.22 -46.45 -44.83
CA ARG A 827 -6.65 -45.32 -44.01
C ARG A 827 -5.98 -44.01 -44.45
N ASP A 828 -4.69 -44.05 -44.79
CA ASP A 828 -3.98 -42.89 -45.35
C ASP A 828 -4.47 -42.55 -46.78
N CYS A 829 -4.82 -43.55 -47.59
CA CYS A 829 -5.50 -43.36 -48.87
C CYS A 829 -6.90 -42.74 -48.68
N LEU A 830 -7.66 -43.19 -47.67
CA LEU A 830 -8.98 -42.64 -47.34
C LEU A 830 -8.91 -41.17 -46.91
N MET A 831 -7.93 -40.80 -46.09
CA MET A 831 -7.67 -39.40 -45.74
C MET A 831 -7.42 -38.55 -46.99
N ASN A 832 -6.62 -39.04 -47.94
CA ASN A 832 -6.38 -38.35 -49.20
C ASN A 832 -7.65 -38.19 -50.04
N GLN A 833 -8.57 -39.16 -50.05
CA GLN A 833 -9.85 -39.06 -50.75
C GLN A 833 -10.82 -38.06 -50.10
N VAL A 834 -10.89 -38.03 -48.76
CA VAL A 834 -11.64 -37.00 -48.01
C VAL A 834 -11.11 -35.60 -48.36
N ASN A 835 -9.79 -35.41 -48.36
CA ASN A 835 -9.19 -34.13 -48.72
C ASN A 835 -9.46 -33.73 -50.18
N LYS A 836 -9.30 -34.64 -51.16
CA LYS A 836 -9.60 -34.36 -52.59
C LYS A 836 -11.04 -33.87 -52.78
N TRP A 837 -12.02 -34.56 -52.17
CA TRP A 837 -13.44 -34.18 -52.24
C TRP A 837 -13.74 -32.87 -51.51
N PHE A 838 -13.15 -32.66 -50.33
CA PHE A 838 -13.41 -31.47 -49.53
C PHE A 838 -13.01 -30.19 -50.28
N TYR A 839 -11.77 -30.14 -50.79
CA TYR A 839 -11.26 -29.02 -51.58
C TYR A 839 -11.90 -28.92 -52.98
N GLY A 840 -12.18 -30.04 -53.64
CA GLY A 840 -12.63 -30.08 -55.02
C GLY A 840 -14.14 -29.98 -55.24
N SER A 841 -14.97 -30.21 -54.21
CA SER A 841 -16.42 -30.36 -54.39
C SER A 841 -17.29 -29.91 -53.21
N PHE A 842 -16.79 -29.93 -51.97
CA PHE A 842 -17.62 -29.60 -50.81
C PHE A 842 -17.48 -28.14 -50.35
N PHE A 843 -16.26 -27.66 -50.12
CA PHE A 843 -16.00 -26.37 -49.47
C PHE A 843 -15.45 -25.32 -50.44
N ARG A 844 -16.07 -24.13 -50.48
CA ARG A 844 -15.67 -23.03 -51.36
C ARG A 844 -14.88 -21.97 -50.59
N TRP A 845 -13.64 -21.70 -51.00
CA TRP A 845 -12.89 -20.55 -50.50
C TRP A 845 -13.61 -19.23 -50.83
N LEU A 846 -13.84 -18.40 -49.81
CA LEU A 846 -14.50 -17.11 -49.93
C LEU A 846 -13.77 -16.06 -49.10
N ASP A 847 -13.02 -15.19 -49.77
CA ASP A 847 -12.28 -14.12 -49.11
C ASP A 847 -13.16 -12.89 -48.79
N LYS A 848 -14.16 -12.60 -49.62
CA LYS A 848 -15.16 -11.54 -49.37
C LYS A 848 -16.48 -11.84 -50.10
N PRO A 849 -17.63 -11.45 -49.56
CA PRO A 849 -18.92 -11.66 -50.20
C PRO A 849 -19.04 -10.83 -51.48
N LYS A 850 -19.72 -11.38 -52.49
CA LYS A 850 -20.31 -10.57 -53.57
C LYS A 850 -21.64 -10.01 -53.10
N CYS A 851 -22.06 -8.88 -53.67
CA CYS A 851 -23.39 -8.32 -53.38
C CYS A 851 -24.48 -9.35 -53.73
N SER A 852 -25.35 -9.65 -52.77
CA SER A 852 -26.51 -10.53 -52.88
C SER A 852 -27.50 -10.06 -53.96
N TRP A 853 -27.61 -8.74 -54.17
CA TRP A 853 -28.56 -8.14 -55.10
C TRP A 853 -28.06 -8.06 -56.54
N CYS A 854 -26.79 -7.67 -56.77
CA CYS A 854 -26.25 -7.44 -58.13
C CYS A 854 -24.96 -8.19 -58.47
N GLY A 855 -24.45 -9.06 -57.60
CA GLY A 855 -23.24 -9.87 -57.84
C GLY A 855 -21.92 -9.08 -57.89
N THR A 856 -21.94 -7.76 -57.79
CA THR A 856 -20.74 -6.91 -57.82
C THR A 856 -19.83 -7.18 -56.61
N VAL A 857 -18.51 -7.04 -56.81
CA VAL A 857 -17.52 -7.14 -55.74
C VAL A 857 -17.73 -6.01 -54.72
N THR A 858 -17.86 -6.38 -53.46
CA THR A 858 -18.05 -5.44 -52.35
C THR A 858 -16.72 -4.86 -51.83
N LYS A 859 -16.81 -3.78 -51.05
CA LYS A 859 -15.71 -3.17 -50.29
C LYS A 859 -15.96 -3.36 -48.80
N ASN A 860 -14.94 -3.72 -48.03
CA ASN A 860 -15.05 -3.85 -46.57
C ASN A 860 -15.33 -2.47 -45.94
N ILE A 861 -16.21 -2.42 -44.94
CA ILE A 861 -16.60 -1.20 -44.19
C ILE A 861 -16.35 -1.32 -42.68
N GLY A 862 -15.53 -2.28 -42.24
CA GLY A 862 -15.19 -2.53 -40.85
C GLY A 862 -15.89 -3.74 -40.25
N ILE A 863 -15.91 -3.81 -38.91
CA ILE A 863 -16.56 -4.87 -38.14
C ILE A 863 -17.94 -4.39 -37.70
N LEU A 864 -18.96 -5.23 -37.89
CA LEU A 864 -20.33 -5.01 -37.46
C LEU A 864 -20.60 -5.79 -36.16
N PRO A 865 -21.52 -5.31 -35.30
CA PRO A 865 -21.98 -6.10 -34.15
C PRO A 865 -22.76 -7.33 -34.64
N PRO A 866 -22.57 -8.53 -34.03
CA PRO A 866 -23.29 -9.74 -34.39
C PRO A 866 -24.75 -9.69 -33.95
N THR A 867 -25.65 -10.22 -34.78
CA THR A 867 -27.08 -10.35 -34.46
C THR A 867 -27.34 -11.47 -33.44
N ILE A 868 -28.52 -11.47 -32.82
CA ILE A 868 -28.95 -12.53 -31.89
C ILE A 868 -28.94 -13.91 -32.57
N GLU A 869 -29.22 -13.98 -33.88
CA GLU A 869 -29.16 -15.23 -34.64
C GLU A 869 -27.73 -15.67 -34.93
N GLU A 870 -26.85 -14.76 -35.33
CA GLU A 870 -25.43 -15.05 -35.56
C GLU A 870 -24.73 -15.51 -34.27
N GLN A 871 -25.05 -14.91 -33.13
CA GLN A 871 -24.50 -15.28 -31.81
C GLN A 871 -24.78 -16.74 -31.42
N ARG A 872 -25.89 -17.34 -31.88
CA ARG A 872 -26.20 -18.76 -31.62
C ARG A 872 -25.19 -19.73 -32.24
N TRP A 873 -24.42 -19.29 -33.23
CA TRP A 873 -23.49 -20.12 -34.01
C TRP A 873 -22.02 -19.88 -33.64
N LEU A 874 -21.76 -19.45 -32.40
CA LEU A 874 -20.42 -19.16 -31.86
C LEU A 874 -19.62 -18.21 -32.79
N VAL A 875 -20.30 -17.21 -33.35
CA VAL A 875 -19.70 -16.32 -34.35
C VAL A 875 -18.54 -15.50 -33.76
N GLY A 876 -17.44 -15.42 -34.51
CA GLY A 876 -16.37 -14.46 -34.28
C GLY A 876 -16.75 -13.04 -34.76
N PRO A 877 -15.77 -12.22 -35.16
CA PRO A 877 -16.05 -10.90 -35.75
C PRO A 877 -17.00 -11.02 -36.96
N VAL A 878 -17.94 -10.10 -37.12
CA VAL A 878 -18.78 -10.03 -38.34
C VAL A 878 -18.22 -8.92 -39.23
N GLU A 879 -17.69 -9.28 -40.39
CA GLU A 879 -17.15 -8.29 -41.33
C GLU A 879 -18.29 -7.65 -42.12
N GLY A 880 -18.34 -6.32 -42.14
CA GLY A 880 -19.28 -5.55 -42.95
C GLY A 880 -18.71 -5.27 -44.33
N TYR A 881 -19.55 -5.37 -45.36
CA TYR A 881 -19.18 -5.16 -46.75
C TYR A 881 -20.22 -4.33 -47.47
N LYS A 882 -19.85 -3.23 -48.13
CA LYS A 882 -20.77 -2.39 -48.91
C LYS A 882 -20.60 -2.61 -50.41
N CYS A 883 -21.71 -2.75 -51.12
CA CYS A 883 -21.69 -2.79 -52.58
C CYS A 883 -21.45 -1.36 -53.14
N PRO A 884 -20.37 -1.13 -53.92
CA PRO A 884 -20.10 0.19 -54.50
C PRO A 884 -21.04 0.56 -55.66
N TYR A 885 -21.86 -0.38 -56.14
CA TYR A 885 -22.76 -0.17 -57.28
C TYR A 885 -24.20 0.17 -56.84
N CYS A 886 -24.79 -0.65 -55.97
CA CYS A 886 -26.18 -0.48 -55.51
C CYS A 886 -26.31 0.00 -54.05
N GLY A 887 -25.20 0.15 -53.31
CA GLY A 887 -25.21 0.62 -51.93
C GLY A 887 -25.60 -0.40 -50.86
N THR A 888 -26.06 -1.61 -51.25
CA THR A 888 -26.44 -2.71 -50.34
C THR A 888 -25.29 -3.08 -49.40
N ASP A 889 -25.61 -3.23 -48.11
CA ASP A 889 -24.70 -3.70 -47.07
C ASP A 889 -24.85 -5.22 -46.88
N GLU A 890 -23.77 -5.94 -47.15
CA GLU A 890 -23.59 -7.38 -46.94
C GLU A 890 -22.92 -7.64 -45.59
N ARG A 891 -23.34 -8.71 -44.91
CA ARG A 891 -22.71 -9.21 -43.68
C ARG A 891 -21.90 -10.46 -43.99
N PHE A 892 -20.70 -10.58 -43.44
CA PHE A 892 -19.87 -11.77 -43.54
C PHE A 892 -19.51 -12.30 -42.13
N PRO A 893 -20.39 -13.10 -41.51
CA PRO A 893 -20.18 -13.62 -40.17
C PRO A 893 -19.14 -14.75 -40.16
N ARG A 894 -18.15 -14.66 -39.25
CA ARG A 894 -17.07 -15.64 -39.10
C ARG A 894 -17.51 -16.77 -38.16
N TYR A 895 -18.32 -17.71 -38.64
CA TYR A 895 -18.90 -18.78 -37.81
C TYR A 895 -17.86 -19.78 -37.28
N ASN A 896 -17.88 -20.07 -35.96
CA ASN A 896 -17.05 -21.14 -35.38
C ASN A 896 -17.82 -22.42 -35.05
N HIS A 897 -19.15 -22.44 -35.05
CA HIS A 897 -19.91 -23.67 -34.79
C HIS A 897 -19.96 -24.57 -36.04
N PRO A 898 -19.35 -25.77 -36.03
CA PRO A 898 -19.15 -26.56 -37.25
C PRO A 898 -20.45 -27.00 -37.95
N ALA A 899 -21.56 -27.18 -37.22
CA ALA A 899 -22.87 -27.46 -37.86
C ALA A 899 -23.31 -26.35 -38.84
N LYS A 900 -22.99 -25.09 -38.57
CA LYS A 900 -23.28 -23.98 -39.49
C LYS A 900 -22.35 -23.98 -40.70
N LEU A 901 -21.14 -24.51 -40.56
CA LEU A 901 -20.16 -24.65 -41.64
C LEU A 901 -20.54 -25.76 -42.64
N LEU A 902 -21.22 -26.82 -42.17
CA LEU A 902 -21.83 -27.85 -43.05
C LEU A 902 -22.96 -27.28 -43.93
N GLU A 903 -23.63 -26.22 -43.47
CA GLU A 903 -24.67 -25.49 -44.19
C GLU A 903 -24.08 -24.44 -45.15
N THR A 904 -23.20 -23.55 -44.66
CA THR A 904 -22.63 -22.44 -45.48
C THR A 904 -21.60 -22.91 -46.49
N ARG A 905 -20.82 -23.95 -46.16
CA ARG A 905 -19.79 -24.59 -47.00
C ARG A 905 -18.78 -23.62 -47.61
N CYS A 906 -18.53 -22.48 -46.96
CA CYS A 906 -17.57 -21.50 -47.44
C CYS A 906 -16.97 -20.63 -46.32
N GLY A 907 -15.78 -20.09 -46.57
CA GLY A 907 -15.06 -19.21 -45.67
C GLY A 907 -13.58 -19.07 -46.06
N ARG A 908 -12.73 -18.67 -45.11
CA ARG A 908 -11.26 -18.68 -45.24
C ARG A 908 -10.70 -19.89 -44.46
N CYS A 909 -9.41 -19.87 -44.12
CA CYS A 909 -8.72 -20.98 -43.43
C CYS A 909 -9.40 -21.41 -42.11
N GLY A 910 -9.94 -20.45 -41.33
CA GLY A 910 -10.68 -20.71 -40.09
C GLY A 910 -11.84 -21.69 -40.26
N GLU A 911 -12.81 -21.32 -41.09
CA GLU A 911 -13.99 -22.14 -41.37
C GLU A 911 -13.62 -23.44 -42.10
N HIS A 912 -12.62 -23.38 -42.99
CA HIS A 912 -12.12 -24.52 -43.74
C HIS A 912 -11.56 -25.61 -42.80
N ALA A 913 -10.60 -25.27 -41.93
CA ALA A 913 -9.97 -26.24 -41.03
C ALA A 913 -10.96 -26.82 -40.01
N ASN A 914 -11.85 -25.97 -39.47
CA ASN A 914 -12.90 -26.37 -38.53
C ASN A 914 -13.87 -27.39 -39.17
N CYS A 915 -14.40 -27.09 -40.36
CA CYS A 915 -15.28 -28.00 -41.10
C CYS A 915 -14.56 -29.30 -41.53
N GLN A 916 -13.30 -29.20 -41.95
CA GLN A 916 -12.48 -30.35 -42.35
C GLN A 916 -12.19 -31.28 -41.15
N ALA A 917 -11.92 -30.71 -39.97
CA ALA A 917 -11.67 -31.46 -38.75
C ALA A 917 -12.89 -32.29 -38.33
N LEU A 918 -14.10 -31.71 -38.36
CA LEU A 918 -15.34 -32.46 -38.11
C LEU A 918 -15.50 -33.64 -39.08
N LEU A 919 -15.33 -33.41 -40.39
CA LEU A 919 -15.53 -34.44 -41.42
C LEU A 919 -14.53 -35.60 -41.26
N LEU A 920 -13.25 -35.30 -41.02
CA LEU A 920 -12.22 -36.30 -40.72
C LEU A 920 -12.51 -37.04 -39.42
N ARG A 921 -12.92 -36.33 -38.36
CA ARG A 921 -13.22 -36.95 -37.06
C ARG A 921 -14.42 -37.90 -37.15
N SER A 922 -15.44 -37.52 -37.92
CA SER A 922 -16.65 -38.32 -38.22
C SER A 922 -16.34 -39.58 -39.03
N MET A 923 -15.34 -39.51 -39.91
CA MET A 923 -14.79 -40.67 -40.63
C MET A 923 -13.95 -41.61 -39.75
N GLY A 924 -13.79 -41.29 -38.46
CA GLY A 924 -13.10 -42.13 -37.48
C GLY A 924 -11.58 -41.94 -37.46
N PHE A 925 -11.06 -40.79 -37.89
CA PHE A 925 -9.64 -40.46 -37.73
C PHE A 925 -9.36 -39.84 -36.35
N ASP A 926 -8.14 -40.04 -35.84
CA ASP A 926 -7.60 -39.25 -34.73
C ASP A 926 -7.20 -37.89 -35.32
N VAL A 927 -7.81 -36.81 -34.85
CA VAL A 927 -7.71 -35.47 -35.45
C VAL A 927 -7.26 -34.43 -34.41
N ARG A 928 -6.33 -33.57 -34.79
CA ARG A 928 -5.96 -32.35 -34.07
C ARG A 928 -6.30 -31.12 -34.92
N HIS A 929 -6.96 -30.13 -34.35
CA HIS A 929 -7.10 -28.80 -34.95
C HIS A 929 -5.86 -27.97 -34.57
N VAL A 930 -5.15 -27.43 -35.57
CA VAL A 930 -3.85 -26.78 -35.40
C VAL A 930 -3.95 -25.28 -35.67
N THR A 931 -3.35 -24.47 -34.79
CA THR A 931 -3.31 -23.00 -34.92
C THR A 931 -1.91 -22.46 -34.82
N ASP A 932 -1.51 -21.70 -35.84
CA ASP A 932 -0.34 -20.82 -35.85
C ASP A 932 -0.71 -19.42 -35.37
N TRP A 933 0.11 -18.86 -34.48
CA TRP A 933 -0.01 -17.49 -33.98
C TRP A 933 0.28 -16.40 -35.02
N THR A 934 0.69 -16.75 -36.25
CA THR A 934 0.66 -15.86 -37.43
C THR A 934 -0.69 -15.88 -38.18
N ASP A 935 -1.76 -16.18 -37.45
CA ASP A 935 -3.17 -16.23 -37.88
C ASP A 935 -3.42 -17.14 -39.09
N HIS A 936 -2.98 -18.39 -38.96
CA HIS A 936 -3.35 -19.49 -39.85
C HIS A 936 -3.76 -20.72 -39.06
N VAL A 937 -4.63 -21.56 -39.63
CA VAL A 937 -5.10 -22.81 -39.01
C VAL A 937 -5.19 -23.93 -40.04
N TRP A 938 -5.02 -25.17 -39.59
CA TRP A 938 -5.14 -26.40 -40.39
C TRP A 938 -5.48 -27.60 -39.51
N VAL A 939 -5.42 -28.80 -40.09
CA VAL A 939 -5.76 -30.07 -39.43
C VAL A 939 -4.57 -31.03 -39.50
N GLU A 940 -4.29 -31.69 -38.38
CA GLU A 940 -3.37 -32.83 -38.26
C GLU A 940 -4.17 -34.14 -38.09
N VAL A 941 -3.71 -35.21 -38.74
CA VAL A 941 -4.29 -36.56 -38.65
C VAL A 941 -3.19 -37.57 -38.32
N TYR A 942 -3.47 -38.53 -37.44
CA TYR A 942 -2.48 -39.55 -37.07
C TYR A 942 -2.44 -40.71 -38.08
N SER A 943 -1.29 -40.93 -38.73
CA SER A 943 -1.05 -42.14 -39.54
C SER A 943 -0.57 -43.27 -38.63
N TYR A 944 -1.37 -44.33 -38.57
CA TYR A 944 -1.06 -45.53 -37.80
C TYR A 944 0.07 -46.37 -38.42
N LYS A 945 0.29 -46.27 -39.75
CA LYS A 945 1.38 -46.97 -40.45
C LYS A 945 2.71 -46.24 -40.31
N GLU A 946 2.70 -44.90 -40.38
CA GLU A 946 3.91 -44.08 -40.21
C GLU A 946 4.20 -43.71 -38.75
N GLN A 947 3.31 -44.07 -37.81
CA GLN A 947 3.40 -43.83 -36.37
C GLN A 947 3.60 -42.35 -35.98
N LYS A 948 3.03 -41.42 -36.76
CA LYS A 948 3.22 -39.97 -36.60
C LYS A 948 1.98 -39.16 -36.98
N TRP A 949 1.98 -37.89 -36.59
CA TRP A 949 1.01 -36.90 -37.04
C TRP A 949 1.37 -36.35 -38.42
N VAL A 950 0.37 -36.18 -39.29
CA VAL A 950 0.51 -35.74 -40.68
C VAL A 950 -0.40 -34.53 -40.91
N THR A 951 0.14 -33.46 -41.50
CA THR A 951 -0.65 -32.26 -41.85
C THR A 951 -1.55 -32.52 -43.06
N CYS A 952 -2.77 -32.00 -43.01
CA CYS A 952 -3.69 -31.94 -44.16
C CYS A 952 -3.55 -30.66 -45.00
N ASP A 953 -2.69 -29.71 -44.60
CA ASP A 953 -2.36 -28.50 -45.38
C ASP A 953 -1.06 -28.71 -46.18
N ARG A 954 -1.19 -28.77 -47.50
CA ARG A 954 -0.06 -28.95 -48.44
C ARG A 954 0.79 -27.68 -48.60
N ASP A 955 0.20 -26.51 -48.37
CA ASP A 955 0.81 -25.20 -48.65
C ASP A 955 1.47 -24.59 -47.41
N TYR A 956 1.58 -25.36 -46.31
CA TYR A 956 2.27 -24.88 -45.12
C TYR A 956 3.80 -24.76 -45.34
N PHE A 957 4.44 -25.79 -45.90
CA PHE A 957 5.91 -25.80 -46.08
C PHE A 957 6.40 -24.85 -47.18
N SER A 958 5.53 -24.30 -48.03
CA SER A 958 5.87 -23.15 -48.88
C SER A 958 5.95 -21.86 -48.06
N ARG A 959 5.10 -21.67 -47.04
CA ARG A 959 5.04 -20.43 -46.25
C ARG A 959 6.27 -20.16 -45.38
N GLU A 960 6.94 -21.18 -44.83
CA GLU A 960 8.24 -20.98 -44.17
C GLU A 960 9.30 -20.54 -45.21
N ARG A 961 9.26 -21.11 -46.42
CA ARG A 961 10.15 -20.73 -47.54
C ARG A 961 9.83 -19.36 -48.13
N GLU A 962 8.58 -18.90 -48.06
CA GLU A 962 8.11 -17.54 -48.37
C GLU A 962 8.43 -16.53 -47.25
N GLY A 963 9.04 -16.97 -46.14
CA GLY A 963 9.59 -16.08 -45.12
C GLY A 963 8.66 -15.75 -43.94
N LYS A 964 7.60 -16.53 -43.70
CA LYS A 964 6.78 -16.37 -42.48
C LYS A 964 7.61 -16.52 -41.20
N LYS A 965 7.44 -15.57 -40.27
CA LYS A 965 8.16 -15.50 -38.99
C LYS A 965 7.41 -16.24 -37.88
N LEU A 966 7.52 -17.57 -37.87
CA LEU A 966 6.82 -18.45 -36.93
C LEU A 966 7.20 -18.21 -35.46
N SER A 967 6.27 -18.50 -34.54
CA SER A 967 6.45 -18.35 -33.08
C SER A 967 5.83 -19.49 -32.27
N TYR A 968 4.50 -19.58 -32.21
CA TYR A 968 3.76 -20.64 -31.51
C TYR A 968 2.79 -21.32 -32.48
N ILE A 969 2.79 -22.64 -32.49
CA ILE A 969 1.86 -23.48 -33.24
C ILE A 969 1.35 -24.57 -32.30
N MET A 970 0.06 -24.50 -31.97
CA MET A 970 -0.58 -25.38 -30.98
C MET A 970 -1.58 -26.28 -31.68
N ALA A 971 -1.53 -27.58 -31.38
CA ALA A 971 -2.45 -28.58 -31.87
C ALA A 971 -3.37 -29.06 -30.74
N VAL A 972 -4.68 -29.12 -30.99
CA VAL A 972 -5.71 -29.43 -29.98
C VAL A 972 -6.61 -30.56 -30.48
N SER A 973 -6.74 -31.63 -29.70
CA SER A 973 -7.72 -32.72 -29.89
C SER A 973 -8.56 -32.90 -28.61
N ASN A 974 -9.53 -33.82 -28.63
CA ASN A 974 -10.28 -34.24 -27.44
C ASN A 974 -9.41 -34.90 -26.35
N GLU A 975 -8.26 -35.47 -26.71
CA GLU A 975 -7.37 -36.23 -25.81
C GLU A 975 -6.11 -35.46 -25.37
N GLU A 976 -5.68 -34.47 -26.15
CA GLU A 976 -4.40 -33.77 -25.97
C GLU A 976 -4.37 -32.34 -26.53
N THR A 977 -3.40 -31.58 -26.06
CA THR A 977 -3.03 -30.22 -26.46
C THR A 977 -1.50 -30.19 -26.49
N VAL A 978 -0.90 -29.96 -27.66
CA VAL A 978 0.54 -30.13 -27.90
C VAL A 978 1.12 -28.92 -28.62
N ASP A 979 2.29 -28.47 -28.19
CA ASP A 979 3.10 -27.52 -28.95
C ASP A 979 3.81 -28.25 -30.09
N VAL A 980 3.31 -28.08 -31.31
CA VAL A 980 3.83 -28.72 -32.52
C VAL A 980 4.76 -27.80 -33.32
N THR A 981 5.13 -26.63 -32.79
CA THR A 981 5.95 -25.61 -33.48
C THR A 981 7.20 -26.19 -34.14
N TRP A 982 7.84 -27.16 -33.49
CA TRP A 982 9.13 -27.75 -33.88
C TRP A 982 9.04 -28.70 -35.08
N ARG A 983 7.85 -29.24 -35.41
CA ARG A 983 7.57 -29.95 -36.67
C ARG A 983 7.62 -29.03 -37.89
N TYR A 984 7.18 -27.78 -37.68
CA TYR A 984 6.85 -26.83 -38.72
C TYR A 984 7.92 -25.74 -38.93
N SER A 985 9.09 -25.89 -38.30
CA SER A 985 10.19 -24.94 -38.38
C SER A 985 11.55 -25.64 -38.41
N THR A 986 12.31 -25.41 -39.47
CA THR A 986 13.74 -25.78 -39.52
C THR A 986 14.62 -24.74 -38.80
N LYS A 987 14.11 -23.52 -38.59
CA LYS A 987 14.83 -22.38 -38.01
C LYS A 987 14.56 -22.19 -36.51
N GLN A 988 14.71 -23.26 -35.73
CA GLN A 988 14.26 -23.30 -34.32
C GLN A 988 14.83 -22.15 -33.45
N ASN A 989 16.09 -21.73 -33.67
CA ASN A 989 16.70 -20.61 -32.94
C ASN A 989 16.02 -19.27 -33.23
N GLU A 990 15.61 -19.00 -34.48
CA GLU A 990 14.88 -17.78 -34.82
C GLU A 990 13.45 -17.79 -34.23
N VAL A 991 12.81 -18.97 -34.21
CA VAL A 991 11.48 -19.15 -33.61
C VAL A 991 11.54 -18.89 -32.11
N MET A 992 12.54 -19.43 -31.40
CA MET A 992 12.76 -19.14 -29.98
C MET A 992 12.89 -17.65 -29.67
N GLN A 993 13.59 -16.88 -30.52
CA GLN A 993 13.71 -15.41 -30.36
C GLN A 993 12.37 -14.67 -30.50
N ARG A 994 11.36 -15.27 -31.16
CA ARG A 994 10.03 -14.70 -31.38
C ARG A 994 9.00 -15.16 -30.33
N ARG A 995 9.32 -16.16 -29.51
CA ARG A 995 8.46 -16.71 -28.45
C ARG A 995 8.53 -15.89 -27.17
N LEU A 996 8.01 -14.67 -27.26
CA LEU A 996 8.05 -13.66 -26.18
C LEU A 996 6.67 -13.42 -25.52
N HIS A 997 5.62 -14.13 -25.94
CA HIS A 997 4.27 -13.88 -25.42
C HIS A 997 4.09 -14.47 -24.01
N VAL A 998 4.53 -15.71 -23.82
CA VAL A 998 4.48 -16.45 -22.54
C VAL A 998 5.83 -17.10 -22.28
N SER A 999 6.17 -17.35 -21.01
CA SER A 999 7.39 -18.10 -20.69
C SER A 999 7.22 -19.59 -21.03
N GLU A 1000 8.27 -20.24 -21.53
CA GLU A 1000 8.24 -21.68 -21.86
C GLU A 1000 7.93 -22.54 -20.63
N GLU A 1001 8.39 -22.15 -19.44
CA GLU A 1001 8.07 -22.80 -18.16
C GLU A 1001 6.58 -22.67 -17.78
N TRP A 1002 5.93 -21.56 -18.12
CA TRP A 1002 4.49 -21.43 -17.98
C TRP A 1002 3.75 -22.28 -19.01
N LEU A 1003 4.18 -22.24 -20.28
CA LEU A 1003 3.53 -22.94 -21.38
C LEU A 1003 3.58 -24.46 -21.18
N ALA A 1004 4.73 -25.01 -20.78
CA ALA A 1004 4.88 -26.42 -20.45
C ALA A 1004 3.92 -26.86 -19.33
N ARG A 1005 3.77 -26.04 -18.28
CA ARG A 1005 2.79 -26.29 -17.19
C ARG A 1005 1.35 -26.22 -17.69
N ALA A 1006 1.00 -25.22 -18.49
CA ALA A 1006 -0.33 -25.06 -19.06
C ALA A 1006 -0.75 -26.26 -19.93
N LEU A 1007 0.17 -26.75 -20.78
CA LEU A 1007 -0.08 -27.91 -21.65
C LEU A 1007 -0.17 -29.21 -20.86
N ALA A 1008 0.78 -29.47 -19.95
CA ALA A 1008 0.73 -30.65 -19.07
C ALA A 1008 -0.57 -30.71 -18.26
N PHE A 1009 -1.05 -29.56 -17.80
CA PHE A 1009 -2.31 -29.42 -17.08
C PHE A 1009 -3.55 -29.74 -17.92
N LEU A 1010 -3.67 -29.12 -19.11
CA LEU A 1010 -4.76 -29.41 -20.06
C LEU A 1010 -4.80 -30.90 -20.45
N ASN A 1011 -3.62 -31.50 -20.69
CA ASN A 1011 -3.50 -32.92 -21.01
C ASN A 1011 -3.91 -33.81 -19.85
N TYR A 1012 -3.50 -33.47 -18.62
CA TYR A 1012 -3.93 -34.19 -17.43
C TYR A 1012 -5.48 -34.19 -17.27
N GLN A 1013 -6.14 -33.05 -17.51
CA GLN A 1013 -7.60 -32.97 -17.47
C GLN A 1013 -8.28 -33.87 -18.52
N LYS A 1014 -7.81 -33.84 -19.76
CA LYS A 1014 -8.36 -34.65 -20.86
C LYS A 1014 -8.14 -36.14 -20.61
N GLN A 1015 -6.92 -36.51 -20.24
CA GLN A 1015 -6.48 -37.89 -20.12
C GLN A 1015 -7.02 -38.62 -18.88
N GLN A 1016 -7.49 -37.90 -17.85
CA GLN A 1016 -8.18 -38.51 -16.70
C GLN A 1016 -9.40 -39.36 -17.11
N LYS A 1017 -10.09 -38.97 -18.19
CA LYS A 1017 -11.27 -39.68 -18.70
C LYS A 1017 -10.92 -40.92 -19.55
N LEU A 1018 -9.64 -41.17 -19.81
CA LEU A 1018 -9.16 -42.21 -20.72
C LEU A 1018 -8.71 -43.47 -19.98
N SER A 1019 -8.90 -44.62 -20.64
CA SER A 1019 -8.43 -45.91 -20.12
C SER A 1019 -6.91 -45.92 -19.90
N PRO A 1020 -6.38 -46.73 -18.96
CA PRO A 1020 -4.94 -46.85 -18.75
C PRO A 1020 -4.18 -47.20 -20.04
N ALA A 1021 -4.73 -48.10 -20.86
CA ALA A 1021 -4.14 -48.50 -22.13
C ALA A 1021 -4.06 -47.33 -23.14
N ARG A 1022 -5.12 -46.52 -23.28
CA ARG A 1022 -5.08 -45.35 -24.18
C ARG A 1022 -4.09 -44.30 -23.72
N ARG A 1023 -3.97 -44.08 -22.39
CA ARG A 1023 -2.95 -43.20 -21.81
C ARG A 1023 -1.52 -43.68 -22.12
N GLU A 1024 -1.27 -44.98 -22.11
CA GLU A 1024 0.04 -45.52 -22.48
C GLU A 1024 0.35 -45.33 -23.97
N THR A 1025 -0.61 -45.62 -24.87
CA THR A 1025 -0.47 -45.33 -26.30
C THR A 1025 -0.19 -43.84 -26.56
N LEU A 1026 -0.82 -42.92 -25.81
CA LEU A 1026 -0.54 -41.49 -25.94
C LEU A 1026 0.90 -41.14 -25.49
N ARG A 1027 1.42 -41.76 -24.42
CA ARG A 1027 2.82 -41.58 -23.98
C ARG A 1027 3.82 -42.03 -25.05
N GLU A 1028 3.60 -43.20 -25.64
CA GLU A 1028 4.43 -43.72 -26.74
C GLU A 1028 4.45 -42.76 -27.94
N ARG A 1029 3.26 -42.27 -28.35
CA ARG A 1029 3.11 -41.28 -29.43
C ARG A 1029 3.84 -39.96 -29.10
N SER A 1030 3.68 -39.43 -27.89
CA SER A 1030 4.36 -38.20 -27.46
C SER A 1030 5.90 -38.38 -27.45
N ALA A 1031 6.41 -39.55 -27.10
CA ALA A 1031 7.85 -39.83 -27.15
C ALA A 1031 8.40 -39.83 -28.58
N LEU A 1032 7.66 -40.40 -29.55
CA LEU A 1032 8.02 -40.37 -30.97
C LEU A 1032 7.96 -38.94 -31.55
N GLU A 1033 6.93 -38.18 -31.18
CA GLU A 1033 6.75 -36.77 -31.57
C GLU A 1033 7.86 -35.86 -31.02
N LEU A 1034 8.28 -36.05 -29.76
CA LEU A 1034 9.44 -35.35 -29.20
C LEU A 1034 10.75 -35.71 -29.92
N ALA A 1035 10.91 -36.97 -30.34
CA ALA A 1035 12.08 -37.39 -31.10
C ALA A 1035 12.11 -36.79 -32.53
N GLU A 1036 10.94 -36.60 -33.16
CA GLU A 1036 10.79 -35.84 -34.41
C GLU A 1036 11.27 -34.39 -34.21
N PHE A 1037 10.78 -33.71 -33.16
CA PHE A 1037 11.11 -32.30 -32.87
C PHE A 1037 12.61 -32.07 -32.65
N LEU A 1038 13.27 -33.00 -31.94
CA LEU A 1038 14.72 -32.98 -31.69
C LEU A 1038 15.55 -33.26 -32.95
N SER A 1039 15.05 -34.09 -33.87
CA SER A 1039 15.81 -34.50 -35.07
C SER A 1039 16.10 -33.35 -36.04
N ASN A 1040 15.27 -32.30 -36.03
CA ASN A 1040 15.43 -31.11 -36.87
C ASN A 1040 16.40 -30.07 -36.27
N TYR A 1041 17.05 -30.34 -35.13
CA TYR A 1041 17.82 -29.34 -34.39
C TYR A 1041 19.27 -29.18 -34.88
N GLN A 1042 19.57 -28.06 -35.55
CA GLN A 1042 20.93 -27.71 -35.94
C GLN A 1042 21.71 -27.03 -34.79
N LYS A 1043 22.59 -27.82 -34.16
CA LYS A 1043 23.76 -27.43 -33.32
C LYS A 1043 23.89 -25.92 -32.97
N GLN A 1044 23.26 -25.43 -31.88
CA GLN A 1044 23.78 -24.35 -30.97
C GLN A 1044 22.75 -23.83 -29.93
N LEU A 1045 22.31 -24.64 -28.96
CA LEU A 1045 21.90 -24.16 -27.63
C LEU A 1045 22.29 -25.19 -26.56
N GLU A 1046 22.42 -24.73 -25.32
CA GLU A 1046 22.67 -25.61 -24.18
C GLU A 1046 21.56 -26.67 -24.00
N PRO A 1047 21.91 -27.94 -23.73
CA PRO A 1047 20.94 -29.00 -23.39
C PRO A 1047 19.98 -28.66 -22.23
N LYS A 1048 20.33 -27.68 -21.39
CA LYS A 1048 19.53 -27.24 -20.24
C LYS A 1048 18.14 -26.72 -20.61
N PHE A 1049 17.93 -26.19 -21.82
CA PHE A 1049 16.67 -25.51 -22.16
C PHE A 1049 15.55 -26.50 -22.50
N PHE A 1050 15.81 -27.45 -23.39
CA PHE A 1050 14.84 -28.48 -23.81
C PHE A 1050 14.43 -29.41 -22.65
N PHE A 1051 15.37 -29.71 -21.75
CA PHE A 1051 15.13 -30.55 -20.56
C PHE A 1051 14.11 -29.98 -19.57
N ASN A 1052 14.01 -28.65 -19.44
CA ASN A 1052 13.10 -28.05 -18.44
C ASN A 1052 11.62 -28.22 -18.80
N CYS A 1053 11.29 -28.36 -20.09
CA CYS A 1053 9.92 -28.62 -20.53
C CYS A 1053 9.43 -30.05 -20.24
N LEU A 1054 10.36 -31.02 -20.12
CA LEU A 1054 10.06 -32.42 -19.78
C LEU A 1054 9.75 -32.63 -18.28
N LEU A 1055 10.39 -31.86 -17.40
CA LEU A 1055 10.39 -32.09 -15.95
C LEU A 1055 9.06 -31.76 -15.23
N PHE A 1056 8.13 -31.05 -15.88
CA PHE A 1056 6.89 -30.60 -15.23
C PHE A 1056 5.68 -31.55 -15.36
N TYR A 1057 5.82 -32.69 -16.04
CA TYR A 1057 4.71 -33.62 -16.31
C TYR A 1057 4.29 -34.54 -15.14
N PHE A 1058 4.96 -34.46 -13.98
CA PHE A 1058 4.92 -35.53 -12.95
C PHE A 1058 4.64 -35.08 -11.50
N THR A 1059 4.02 -33.91 -11.27
CA THR A 1059 3.79 -33.42 -9.89
C THR A 1059 2.42 -32.79 -9.64
N LEU A 1060 1.44 -33.59 -9.22
CA LEU A 1060 0.31 -33.12 -8.41
C LEU A 1060 -0.15 -34.16 -7.38
N GLN A 1061 -0.62 -33.65 -6.24
CA GLN A 1061 -1.18 -34.33 -5.06
C GLN A 1061 -0.24 -35.24 -4.25
N TYR A 1062 -0.26 -35.04 -2.92
CA TYR A 1062 0.31 -35.97 -1.96
C TYR A 1062 -0.36 -35.86 -0.58
N THR A 1063 -0.72 -37.00 0.02
CA THR A 1063 -1.28 -37.14 1.37
C THR A 1063 -0.20 -37.65 2.33
N PRO A 1064 0.09 -36.99 3.47
CA PRO A 1064 1.20 -37.36 4.34
C PRO A 1064 1.11 -38.83 4.81
N TYR A 1065 2.20 -39.57 4.64
CA TYR A 1065 2.30 -40.98 5.05
C TYR A 1065 3.20 -41.10 6.28
N THR A 1066 2.69 -41.76 7.32
CA THR A 1066 3.41 -42.08 8.56
C THR A 1066 3.64 -43.59 8.61
N PHE A 1067 4.88 -44.02 8.85
CA PHE A 1067 5.20 -45.45 8.95
C PHE A 1067 4.81 -45.99 10.33
N THR A 1068 3.71 -46.74 10.40
CA THR A 1068 3.33 -47.54 11.59
C THR A 1068 3.87 -48.97 11.46
N PRO A 1069 4.40 -49.61 12.51
CA PRO A 1069 5.02 -50.93 12.46
C PRO A 1069 4.01 -52.03 12.07
N THR A 1070 4.47 -53.08 11.39
CA THR A 1070 3.67 -54.30 11.14
C THR A 1070 3.83 -55.30 12.27
N ASP A 1071 2.91 -56.28 12.38
CA ASP A 1071 2.99 -57.33 13.41
C ASP A 1071 4.34 -58.09 13.40
N GLU A 1072 4.92 -58.30 12.22
CA GLU A 1072 6.25 -58.93 12.06
C GLU A 1072 7.38 -58.05 12.61
N GLU A 1073 7.31 -56.73 12.41
CA GLU A 1073 8.28 -55.75 12.93
C GLU A 1073 8.12 -55.50 14.44
N ILE A 1074 6.89 -55.59 14.96
CA ILE A 1074 6.60 -55.58 16.40
C ILE A 1074 7.22 -56.82 17.06
N ASN A 1075 6.97 -58.02 16.50
CA ASN A 1075 7.51 -59.28 17.02
C ASN A 1075 9.04 -59.35 16.94
N SER A 1076 9.64 -58.89 15.85
CA SER A 1076 11.11 -58.83 15.69
C SER A 1076 11.76 -57.61 16.35
N LYS A 1077 10.95 -56.69 16.92
CA LYS A 1077 11.37 -55.44 17.57
C LYS A 1077 12.29 -54.58 16.69
N ARG A 1078 12.07 -54.58 15.38
CA ARG A 1078 12.87 -53.86 14.40
C ARG A 1078 12.02 -53.44 13.20
N LEU A 1079 12.01 -52.13 12.92
CA LEU A 1079 11.46 -51.55 11.69
C LEU A 1079 12.63 -51.03 10.84
N GLN A 1080 12.60 -51.29 9.53
CA GLN A 1080 13.59 -50.74 8.60
C GLN A 1080 12.93 -50.31 7.29
N VAL A 1081 13.22 -49.08 6.87
CA VAL A 1081 12.69 -48.45 5.65
C VAL A 1081 13.85 -47.93 4.81
N GLN A 1082 13.93 -48.43 3.58
CA GLN A 1082 14.90 -47.98 2.58
C GLN A 1082 14.21 -47.22 1.46
N TYR A 1083 14.81 -46.13 0.98
CA TYR A 1083 14.37 -45.40 -0.21
C TYR A 1083 15.50 -45.37 -1.24
N CYS A 1084 15.22 -45.81 -2.46
CA CYS A 1084 16.13 -45.72 -3.61
C CYS A 1084 15.72 -44.53 -4.49
N CYS A 1085 16.61 -43.54 -4.61
CA CYS A 1085 16.31 -42.35 -5.40
C CYS A 1085 16.47 -42.59 -6.90
N ALA A 1086 17.24 -43.59 -7.32
CA ALA A 1086 17.32 -44.03 -8.72
C ALA A 1086 15.98 -44.64 -9.18
N SER A 1087 15.51 -45.71 -8.53
CA SER A 1087 14.28 -46.42 -8.92
C SER A 1087 12.97 -45.78 -8.43
N ASP A 1088 13.05 -44.72 -7.62
CA ASP A 1088 11.92 -43.97 -7.04
C ASP A 1088 10.99 -44.86 -6.18
N LYS A 1089 11.57 -45.74 -5.37
CA LYS A 1089 10.85 -46.79 -4.60
C LYS A 1089 11.27 -46.82 -3.14
N TYR A 1090 10.30 -47.07 -2.26
CA TYR A 1090 10.51 -47.43 -0.87
C TYR A 1090 10.41 -48.95 -0.70
N ARG A 1091 11.36 -49.53 0.05
CA ARG A 1091 11.44 -50.94 0.42
C ARG A 1091 11.34 -51.11 1.93
N ARG A 1092 10.71 -52.19 2.38
CA ARG A 1092 10.42 -52.48 3.80
C ARG A 1092 10.44 -53.98 4.09
N GLY A 1093 10.59 -54.33 5.37
CA GLY A 1093 10.48 -55.71 5.87
C GLY A 1093 11.74 -56.54 5.65
N PRO A 1094 11.79 -57.77 6.17
CA PRO A 1094 13.01 -58.59 6.20
C PRO A 1094 13.53 -59.00 4.82
N LYS A 1095 12.69 -58.98 3.79
CA LYS A 1095 13.05 -59.24 2.39
C LYS A 1095 13.32 -57.97 1.56
N MET A 1096 13.16 -56.78 2.15
CA MET A 1096 13.26 -55.48 1.45
C MET A 1096 12.39 -55.41 0.18
N GLU A 1097 11.13 -55.82 0.30
CA GLU A 1097 10.17 -55.78 -0.81
C GLU A 1097 9.69 -54.35 -1.06
N THR A 1098 9.39 -54.01 -2.32
CA THR A 1098 8.89 -52.67 -2.68
C THR A 1098 7.46 -52.51 -2.18
N PHE A 1099 7.24 -51.52 -1.32
CA PHE A 1099 5.95 -51.29 -0.67
C PHE A 1099 5.27 -49.98 -1.11
N LEU A 1100 6.05 -48.94 -1.44
CA LEU A 1100 5.55 -47.64 -1.90
C LEU A 1100 6.40 -47.13 -3.08
N GLN A 1101 5.78 -46.41 -4.02
CA GLN A 1101 6.43 -45.89 -5.23
C GLN A 1101 6.22 -44.36 -5.39
N GLY A 1102 7.28 -43.68 -5.80
CA GLY A 1102 7.40 -42.22 -5.87
C GLY A 1102 7.89 -41.63 -4.55
N TRP A 1103 8.93 -40.81 -4.57
CA TRP A 1103 9.60 -40.29 -3.37
C TRP A 1103 8.68 -39.57 -2.39
N LYS A 1104 7.62 -38.92 -2.89
CA LYS A 1104 6.60 -38.31 -2.04
C LYS A 1104 5.84 -39.34 -1.21
N SER A 1105 5.61 -40.56 -1.73
CA SER A 1105 4.80 -41.63 -1.11
C SER A 1105 5.26 -42.15 0.25
N GLY A 1106 6.47 -41.78 0.71
CA GLY A 1106 6.92 -42.02 2.08
C GLY A 1106 7.24 -40.75 2.88
N ALA A 1107 7.06 -39.54 2.30
CA ALA A 1107 7.44 -38.29 2.94
C ALA A 1107 6.26 -37.66 3.70
N ALA A 1108 6.30 -37.69 5.03
CA ALA A 1108 5.30 -37.10 5.91
C ALA A 1108 5.12 -35.56 5.75
N ALA A 1109 6.15 -34.83 5.29
CA ALA A 1109 5.97 -33.46 4.81
C ALA A 1109 7.01 -33.08 3.75
N VAL A 1110 6.63 -32.18 2.83
CA VAL A 1110 7.48 -31.66 1.77
C VAL A 1110 7.19 -30.18 1.56
N LYS A 1111 8.22 -29.32 1.64
CA LYS A 1111 8.11 -27.89 1.35
C LYS A 1111 9.22 -27.47 0.38
N SER A 1112 8.84 -26.97 -0.78
CA SER A 1112 9.76 -26.45 -1.80
C SER A 1112 10.89 -27.41 -2.20
N VAL A 1113 10.63 -28.72 -2.28
CA VAL A 1113 11.59 -29.73 -2.76
C VAL A 1113 11.01 -30.49 -3.95
N PHE A 1114 11.89 -30.87 -4.89
CA PHE A 1114 11.57 -31.68 -6.06
C PHE A 1114 12.59 -32.82 -6.22
N ARG A 1115 12.17 -33.95 -6.79
CA ARG A 1115 13.08 -34.97 -7.32
C ARG A 1115 13.50 -34.55 -8.72
N LYS A 1116 14.80 -34.52 -8.98
CA LYS A 1116 15.36 -34.42 -10.32
C LYS A 1116 15.84 -35.79 -10.76
N TYR A 1117 15.50 -36.15 -11.98
CA TYR A 1117 15.93 -37.38 -12.63
C TYR A 1117 16.51 -37.01 -13.99
N GLU A 1118 17.79 -37.31 -14.19
CA GLU A 1118 18.49 -37.02 -15.45
C GLU A 1118 18.33 -38.21 -16.41
N HIS A 1119 17.08 -38.37 -16.89
CA HIS A 1119 16.47 -39.49 -17.64
C HIS A 1119 17.38 -40.58 -18.24
N ASP A 1120 16.96 -41.85 -18.11
CA ASP A 1120 17.38 -42.91 -19.03
C ASP A 1120 16.84 -42.62 -20.44
N TRP A 1121 17.76 -42.45 -21.39
CA TRP A 1121 17.45 -42.17 -22.79
C TRP A 1121 17.32 -43.42 -23.65
N THR A 1122 17.39 -44.65 -23.11
CA THR A 1122 17.54 -45.90 -23.90
C THR A 1122 16.60 -46.01 -25.10
N THR A 1123 15.29 -45.74 -24.97
CA THR A 1123 14.34 -45.76 -26.11
C THR A 1123 14.66 -44.70 -27.16
N VAL A 1124 15.03 -43.48 -26.73
CA VAL A 1124 15.42 -42.37 -27.61
C VAL A 1124 16.78 -42.63 -28.26
N LEU A 1125 17.74 -43.20 -27.54
CA LEU A 1125 19.04 -43.62 -28.07
C LEU A 1125 18.87 -44.71 -29.12
N ASN A 1126 17.96 -45.67 -28.91
CA ASN A 1126 17.62 -46.70 -29.90
C ASN A 1126 17.00 -46.08 -31.16
N TYR A 1127 16.07 -45.12 -31.01
CA TYR A 1127 15.51 -44.38 -32.14
C TYR A 1127 16.56 -43.53 -32.87
N LEU A 1128 17.41 -42.78 -32.15
CA LEU A 1128 18.47 -41.95 -32.75
C LEU A 1128 19.54 -42.79 -33.45
N ARG A 1129 19.89 -43.99 -32.94
CA ARG A 1129 20.71 -44.97 -33.69
C ARG A 1129 20.02 -45.42 -34.98
N SER A 1130 18.72 -45.73 -34.92
CA SER A 1130 17.95 -46.10 -36.14
C SER A 1130 17.88 -44.98 -37.18
N ARG A 1131 18.14 -43.73 -36.78
CA ARG A 1131 18.25 -42.54 -37.64
C ARG A 1131 19.68 -42.13 -38.00
N GLY A 1132 20.70 -42.90 -37.61
CA GLY A 1132 22.10 -42.70 -38.02
C GLY A 1132 22.91 -41.68 -37.20
N VAL A 1133 22.48 -41.33 -35.99
CA VAL A 1133 23.27 -40.49 -35.08
C VAL A 1133 24.50 -41.27 -34.57
N LYS A 1134 25.67 -40.63 -34.52
CA LYS A 1134 26.94 -41.28 -34.18
C LYS A 1134 27.04 -41.58 -32.68
N GLU A 1135 27.54 -42.76 -32.32
CA GLU A 1135 27.64 -43.19 -30.91
C GLU A 1135 28.47 -42.23 -30.04
N ALA A 1136 29.46 -41.52 -30.62
CA ALA A 1136 30.24 -40.50 -29.94
C ALA A 1136 29.41 -39.30 -29.45
N ASP A 1137 28.40 -38.87 -30.22
CA ASP A 1137 27.46 -37.82 -29.82
C ASP A 1137 26.47 -38.36 -28.76
N LEU A 1138 26.13 -39.66 -28.83
CA LEU A 1138 25.23 -40.36 -27.90
C LEU A 1138 25.90 -40.61 -26.53
N THR A 1139 27.22 -40.81 -26.45
CA THR A 1139 27.94 -40.94 -25.16
C THR A 1139 27.79 -39.73 -24.25
N THR A 1140 27.57 -38.54 -24.82
CA THR A 1140 27.34 -37.29 -24.06
C THR A 1140 26.02 -37.27 -23.28
N LEU A 1141 25.05 -38.13 -23.63
CA LEU A 1141 23.76 -38.26 -22.94
C LEU A 1141 23.81 -39.22 -21.74
N ARG A 1142 24.97 -39.83 -21.45
CA ARG A 1142 25.05 -41.09 -20.68
C ARG A 1142 25.61 -40.97 -19.26
N LYS A 1143 25.53 -39.79 -18.62
CA LYS A 1143 25.85 -39.60 -17.20
C LYS A 1143 24.86 -38.61 -16.56
N GLY A 1144 23.96 -39.14 -15.75
CA GLY A 1144 23.00 -38.39 -14.97
C GLY A 1144 22.77 -39.03 -13.61
N ASN A 1145 22.51 -38.21 -12.59
CA ASN A 1145 22.15 -38.68 -11.25
C ASN A 1145 20.64 -38.48 -11.00
N ALA A 1146 20.10 -39.27 -10.08
CA ALA A 1146 18.80 -39.04 -9.47
C ALA A 1146 19.00 -38.43 -8.06
N PHE A 1147 18.32 -37.34 -7.74
CA PHE A 1147 18.45 -36.66 -6.44
C PHE A 1147 17.22 -35.83 -6.07
N LEU A 1148 17.07 -35.53 -4.78
CA LEU A 1148 16.12 -34.55 -4.24
C LEU A 1148 16.82 -33.19 -4.05
N SER A 1149 16.17 -32.08 -4.38
CA SER A 1149 16.74 -30.74 -4.18
C SER A 1149 15.66 -29.66 -3.98
N ARG A 1150 16.05 -28.49 -3.45
CA ARG A 1150 15.14 -27.35 -3.25
C ARG A 1150 14.74 -26.72 -4.58
N LEU A 1151 13.48 -26.30 -4.72
CA LEU A 1151 12.97 -25.66 -5.94
C LEU A 1151 13.82 -24.45 -6.37
N PRO A 1152 14.03 -24.24 -7.68
CA PRO A 1152 14.62 -23.00 -8.19
C PRO A 1152 13.89 -21.78 -7.61
N SER A 1153 14.65 -20.77 -7.18
CA SER A 1153 14.17 -19.54 -6.53
C SER A 1153 13.65 -19.66 -5.09
N SER A 1154 13.38 -20.86 -4.54
CA SER A 1154 13.00 -21.00 -3.12
C SER A 1154 14.22 -20.85 -2.21
N PRO A 1155 14.23 -19.96 -1.18
CA PRO A 1155 15.40 -19.74 -0.33
C PRO A 1155 15.81 -20.98 0.49
N THR A 1156 14.83 -21.82 0.82
CA THR A 1156 15.00 -23.11 1.53
C THR A 1156 14.14 -24.20 0.89
N GLY A 1157 14.43 -25.46 1.22
CA GLY A 1157 13.58 -26.62 0.97
C GLY A 1157 13.56 -27.53 2.20
N LEU A 1158 12.53 -28.34 2.37
CA LEU A 1158 12.38 -29.27 3.49
C LEU A 1158 11.68 -30.57 3.06
N VAL A 1159 12.16 -31.70 3.56
CA VAL A 1159 11.49 -33.01 3.50
C VAL A 1159 11.51 -33.62 4.90
N SER A 1160 10.44 -34.29 5.32
CA SER A 1160 10.46 -35.09 6.55
C SER A 1160 9.77 -36.43 6.40
N TRP A 1161 10.24 -37.42 7.14
CA TRP A 1161 9.65 -38.75 7.30
C TRP A 1161 9.16 -38.90 8.75
N ALA A 1162 7.99 -39.50 8.95
CA ALA A 1162 7.41 -39.73 10.27
C ALA A 1162 7.13 -41.22 10.50
N MET A 1163 7.38 -41.69 11.72
CA MET A 1163 7.07 -43.05 12.18
C MET A 1163 6.32 -42.97 13.50
N ASP A 1164 5.36 -43.87 13.70
CA ASP A 1164 4.51 -43.90 14.89
C ASP A 1164 4.36 -45.34 15.40
N PHE A 1165 4.84 -45.55 16.62
CA PHE A 1165 4.84 -46.83 17.34
C PHE A 1165 3.82 -46.85 18.49
N SER A 1166 3.02 -45.79 18.67
CA SER A 1166 2.16 -45.57 19.85
C SER A 1166 1.15 -46.70 20.10
N THR A 1167 0.72 -47.39 19.04
CA THR A 1167 -0.22 -48.51 19.10
C THR A 1167 0.44 -49.87 19.40
N SER A 1168 1.77 -49.96 19.38
CA SER A 1168 2.51 -51.23 19.48
C SER A 1168 2.88 -51.65 20.92
N GLY A 1169 2.77 -50.74 21.89
CA GLY A 1169 3.28 -50.95 23.26
C GLY A 1169 4.82 -50.95 23.38
N LEU A 1170 5.53 -50.76 22.26
CA LEU A 1170 6.98 -50.64 22.20
C LEU A 1170 7.43 -49.17 22.19
N VAL A 1171 8.68 -48.95 22.55
CA VAL A 1171 9.37 -47.65 22.49
C VAL A 1171 10.70 -47.80 21.76
N ILE A 1172 11.21 -46.70 21.22
CA ILE A 1172 12.49 -46.66 20.50
C ILE A 1172 13.65 -47.05 21.43
N ASP A 1173 14.55 -47.91 20.94
CA ASP A 1173 15.78 -48.29 21.62
C ASP A 1173 17.02 -47.60 21.03
N THR A 1174 17.27 -47.82 19.73
CA THR A 1174 18.30 -47.10 18.96
C THR A 1174 17.84 -46.84 17.52
N ILE A 1175 18.37 -45.77 16.92
CA ILE A 1175 18.08 -45.36 15.54
C ILE A 1175 19.39 -45.29 14.75
N THR A 1176 19.43 -45.93 13.58
CA THR A 1176 20.48 -45.81 12.58
C THR A 1176 19.92 -45.19 11.31
N ILE A 1177 20.54 -44.11 10.84
CA ILE A 1177 20.21 -43.43 9.58
C ILE A 1177 21.43 -43.46 8.67
N ILE A 1178 21.27 -43.97 7.45
CA ILE A 1178 22.29 -43.92 6.40
C ILE A 1178 21.72 -43.09 5.25
N THR A 1179 22.47 -42.11 4.77
CA THR A 1179 22.01 -41.24 3.67
C THR A 1179 23.18 -40.82 2.77
N HIS A 1180 22.88 -40.52 1.51
CA HIS A 1180 23.84 -39.91 0.59
C HIS A 1180 23.46 -38.46 0.29
N CYS A 1181 24.30 -37.52 0.71
CA CYS A 1181 24.09 -36.08 0.54
C CYS A 1181 25.29 -35.43 -0.17
N GLU A 1182 25.02 -34.58 -1.17
CA GLU A 1182 26.04 -33.77 -1.84
C GLU A 1182 25.76 -32.27 -1.63
N THR A 1183 26.73 -31.54 -1.09
CA THR A 1183 26.67 -30.09 -0.90
C THR A 1183 27.89 -29.41 -1.51
N MET A 1184 27.66 -28.28 -2.19
CA MET A 1184 28.71 -27.43 -2.77
C MET A 1184 28.97 -26.22 -1.87
N GLU A 1185 30.06 -25.47 -2.10
CA GLU A 1185 30.66 -24.41 -1.23
C GLU A 1185 29.73 -23.46 -0.46
N SER A 1186 28.51 -23.22 -0.90
CA SER A 1186 27.55 -22.31 -0.24
C SER A 1186 26.18 -22.92 0.05
N GLY A 1187 26.02 -24.24 -0.13
CA GLY A 1187 24.80 -24.98 0.21
C GLY A 1187 24.98 -25.83 1.46
N LYS A 1188 23.87 -26.06 2.17
CA LYS A 1188 23.84 -26.76 3.46
C LYS A 1188 22.61 -27.67 3.54
N VAL A 1189 22.76 -28.85 4.12
CA VAL A 1189 21.66 -29.74 4.49
C VAL A 1189 21.72 -29.95 5.99
N ASP A 1190 20.75 -29.39 6.71
CA ASP A 1190 20.59 -29.53 8.15
C ASP A 1190 19.59 -30.66 8.44
N TRP A 1191 20.00 -31.64 9.22
CA TRP A 1191 19.15 -32.76 9.61
C TRP A 1191 18.72 -32.62 11.08
N LYS A 1192 17.43 -32.81 11.34
CA LYS A 1192 16.79 -32.69 12.64
C LYS A 1192 16.07 -34.00 12.97
N LEU A 1193 16.28 -34.52 14.18
CA LEU A 1193 15.55 -35.66 14.73
C LEU A 1193 14.65 -35.17 15.87
N GLU A 1194 13.37 -35.58 15.86
CA GLU A 1194 12.32 -35.14 16.78
C GLU A 1194 11.54 -36.37 17.30
N GLY A 1195 11.17 -36.36 18.59
CA GLY A 1195 10.33 -37.36 19.25
C GLY A 1195 9.10 -36.73 19.93
N ASP A 1196 8.45 -37.46 20.84
CA ASP A 1196 7.07 -37.19 21.32
C ASP A 1196 6.78 -35.74 21.77
N ASP A 1197 7.62 -35.15 22.62
CA ASP A 1197 7.39 -33.81 23.22
C ASP A 1197 8.70 -32.99 23.35
N ASP A 1198 9.26 -32.55 22.22
CA ASP A 1198 10.29 -31.49 22.10
C ASP A 1198 11.66 -31.71 22.79
N VAL A 1199 12.45 -32.66 22.28
CA VAL A 1199 13.94 -32.60 22.34
C VAL A 1199 14.51 -32.78 20.93
N VAL A 1200 15.46 -31.90 20.57
CA VAL A 1200 15.97 -31.75 19.20
C VAL A 1200 17.42 -32.20 19.10
N GLU A 1201 17.67 -33.35 18.45
CA GLU A 1201 19.03 -33.70 18.02
C GLU A 1201 19.28 -33.19 16.60
N ASN A 1202 20.33 -32.37 16.43
CA ASN A 1202 20.78 -31.91 15.12
C ASN A 1202 21.86 -32.87 14.61
N LEU A 1203 21.55 -33.63 13.55
CA LEU A 1203 22.47 -34.62 12.99
C LEU A 1203 23.42 -33.97 11.99
N SER A 1204 24.72 -34.15 12.18
CA SER A 1204 25.75 -33.65 11.26
C SER A 1204 26.30 -34.75 10.37
N PHE A 1205 26.02 -34.68 9.07
CA PHE A 1205 26.63 -35.53 8.04
C PHE A 1205 27.64 -34.68 7.25
N SER A 1206 28.93 -35.02 7.28
CA SER A 1206 29.99 -34.18 6.69
C SER A 1206 30.03 -34.23 5.15
N SER A 1207 30.38 -33.10 4.54
CA SER A 1207 30.18 -32.77 3.12
C SER A 1207 31.22 -33.34 2.15
N GLN A 1208 31.34 -34.67 2.09
CA GLN A 1208 32.18 -35.37 1.10
C GLN A 1208 31.41 -36.59 0.52
N ARG A 1209 31.69 -36.92 -0.75
CA ARG A 1209 30.96 -37.89 -1.61
C ARG A 1209 31.12 -39.36 -1.17
N ASP A 1210 30.67 -39.68 0.02
CA ASP A 1210 30.67 -41.02 0.58
C ASP A 1210 29.37 -41.27 1.35
N HIS A 1211 28.91 -42.51 1.37
CA HIS A 1211 27.80 -42.95 2.23
C HIS A 1211 28.14 -42.64 3.69
N LYS A 1212 27.26 -41.91 4.39
CA LYS A 1212 27.45 -41.63 5.82
C LYS A 1212 26.32 -42.22 6.64
N SER A 1213 26.70 -43.09 7.57
CA SER A 1213 25.85 -43.62 8.62
C SER A 1213 25.99 -42.79 9.88
N HIS A 1214 24.85 -42.47 10.51
CA HIS A 1214 24.78 -41.93 11.86
C HIS A 1214 23.93 -42.88 12.71
N THR A 1215 24.39 -43.23 13.92
CA THR A 1215 23.65 -44.08 14.86
C THR A 1215 23.61 -43.38 16.20
N THR A 1216 22.41 -43.26 16.77
CA THR A 1216 22.16 -42.53 18.01
C THR A 1216 21.15 -43.28 18.89
N SER A 1217 21.22 -43.02 20.19
CA SER A 1217 20.30 -43.52 21.23
C SER A 1217 19.67 -42.37 22.02
N SER A 1218 19.78 -41.14 21.51
CA SER A 1218 19.24 -39.90 22.09
C SER A 1218 17.72 -39.93 22.34
N LEU A 1219 16.95 -40.49 21.39
CA LEU A 1219 15.48 -40.61 21.43
C LEU A 1219 15.00 -41.95 22.02
N ARG A 1220 15.81 -42.59 22.86
CA ARG A 1220 15.44 -43.84 23.52
C ARG A 1220 14.26 -43.62 24.46
N GLY A 1221 13.17 -44.35 24.23
CA GLY A 1221 11.93 -44.25 25.02
C GLY A 1221 10.77 -43.54 24.33
N CYS A 1222 10.98 -42.86 23.19
CA CYS A 1222 9.90 -42.23 22.44
C CYS A 1222 9.01 -43.26 21.70
N LYS A 1223 7.75 -42.90 21.46
CA LYS A 1223 6.74 -43.67 20.70
C LYS A 1223 6.55 -43.13 19.29
N THR A 1224 6.91 -41.89 19.01
CA THR A 1224 6.92 -41.29 17.68
C THR A 1224 8.33 -40.87 17.29
N LEU A 1225 8.56 -40.77 15.98
CA LEU A 1225 9.81 -40.30 15.40
C LEU A 1225 9.53 -39.44 14.18
N LYS A 1226 10.19 -38.29 14.09
CA LYS A 1226 10.20 -37.46 12.89
C LYS A 1226 11.62 -37.06 12.51
N LEU A 1227 12.03 -37.47 11.31
CA LEU A 1227 13.31 -37.14 10.70
C LEU A 1227 13.08 -36.05 9.65
N THR A 1228 13.70 -34.89 9.82
CA THR A 1228 13.55 -33.74 8.91
C THR A 1228 14.90 -33.35 8.29
N ALA A 1229 14.93 -33.15 6.97
CA ALA A 1229 16.07 -32.62 6.22
C ALA A 1229 15.73 -31.23 5.64
N ALA A 1230 16.48 -30.20 6.02
CA ALA A 1230 16.32 -28.82 5.57
C ALA A 1230 17.49 -28.39 4.66
N LEU A 1231 17.19 -28.06 3.41
CA LEU A 1231 18.14 -27.66 2.38
C LEU A 1231 18.19 -26.13 2.27
N SER A 1232 19.38 -25.53 2.29
CA SER A 1232 19.55 -24.08 2.18
C SER A 1232 20.83 -23.70 1.41
N GLY A 1233 20.99 -22.41 1.09
CA GLY A 1233 22.26 -21.84 0.61
C GLY A 1233 22.51 -21.94 -0.91
N GLY A 1234 23.09 -20.87 -1.48
CA GLY A 1234 23.21 -20.62 -2.94
C GLY A 1234 22.18 -19.60 -3.47
N ARG A 1235 22.53 -18.82 -4.51
CA ARG A 1235 21.71 -17.71 -5.07
C ARG A 1235 21.34 -17.91 -6.54
N GLY A 1236 20.20 -17.34 -6.97
CA GLY A 1236 19.74 -17.35 -8.37
C GLY A 1236 19.20 -18.70 -8.87
N LYS A 1237 18.99 -18.84 -10.18
CA LYS A 1237 18.34 -20.02 -10.81
C LYS A 1237 19.10 -21.34 -10.65
N LEU A 1238 20.38 -21.30 -10.25
CA LEU A 1238 21.21 -22.49 -9.99
C LEU A 1238 21.28 -22.89 -8.50
N ALA A 1239 20.58 -22.15 -7.63
CA ALA A 1239 20.38 -22.39 -6.20
C ALA A 1239 20.26 -23.88 -5.78
N TRP A 1240 19.53 -24.68 -6.56
CA TRP A 1240 19.29 -26.10 -6.31
C TRP A 1240 20.55 -26.96 -6.41
N LYS A 1241 21.53 -26.60 -7.25
CA LYS A 1241 22.79 -27.37 -7.40
C LYS A 1241 23.64 -27.40 -6.13
N HIS A 1242 23.43 -26.46 -5.21
CA HIS A 1242 24.29 -26.25 -4.05
C HIS A 1242 24.00 -27.25 -2.91
N ALA A 1243 22.79 -27.83 -2.86
CA ALA A 1243 22.41 -28.85 -1.89
C ALA A 1243 21.53 -29.91 -2.57
N GLN A 1244 22.00 -31.16 -2.55
CA GLN A 1244 21.37 -32.33 -3.17
C GLN A 1244 21.30 -33.46 -2.12
N LEU A 1245 20.10 -34.00 -1.95
CA LEU A 1245 19.77 -35.02 -0.98
C LEU A 1245 19.45 -36.32 -1.72
N CYS A 1246 19.84 -37.47 -1.17
CA CYS A 1246 19.64 -38.79 -1.78
C CYS A 1246 20.24 -38.91 -3.20
N SER A 1247 21.37 -38.26 -3.47
CA SER A 1247 22.01 -38.28 -4.81
C SER A 1247 22.57 -39.66 -5.14
N GLN A 1248 22.17 -40.28 -6.25
CA GLN A 1248 22.67 -41.58 -6.68
C GLN A 1248 22.82 -41.66 -8.21
N PRO A 1249 23.74 -42.49 -8.73
CA PRO A 1249 23.74 -42.92 -10.13
C PRO A 1249 22.40 -43.59 -10.49
N ILE A 1250 21.94 -43.39 -11.73
CA ILE A 1250 20.64 -43.90 -12.18
C ILE A 1250 20.63 -45.43 -12.35
N ASP A 1251 21.80 -46.04 -12.57
CA ASP A 1251 22.01 -47.48 -12.66
C ASP A 1251 22.03 -48.20 -11.28
N SER A 1252 22.09 -47.46 -10.17
CA SER A 1252 22.03 -48.00 -8.80
C SER A 1252 20.60 -48.33 -8.31
N GLU A 1253 19.75 -48.94 -9.15
CA GLU A 1253 18.35 -49.26 -8.79
C GLU A 1253 18.20 -50.16 -7.54
N GLY A 1254 19.24 -50.93 -7.21
CA GLY A 1254 19.30 -51.85 -6.08
C GLY A 1254 19.71 -51.22 -4.74
N ASP A 1255 20.33 -50.04 -4.73
CA ASP A 1255 20.96 -49.45 -3.53
C ASP A 1255 20.03 -48.47 -2.79
N SER A 1256 20.21 -48.32 -1.48
CA SER A 1256 19.47 -47.33 -0.68
C SER A 1256 20.16 -45.96 -0.70
N SER A 1257 19.40 -44.93 -1.10
CA SER A 1257 19.81 -43.52 -1.00
C SER A 1257 19.56 -42.92 0.39
N LEU A 1258 18.62 -43.52 1.10
CA LEU A 1258 18.27 -43.29 2.50
C LEU A 1258 17.86 -44.65 3.09
N ASP A 1259 18.38 -44.97 4.26
CA ASP A 1259 18.03 -46.14 5.07
C ASP A 1259 17.76 -45.65 6.50
N ILE A 1260 16.59 -45.98 7.04
CA ILE A 1260 16.21 -45.66 8.41
C ILE A 1260 15.88 -46.99 9.10
N ALA A 1261 16.75 -47.41 10.01
CA ALA A 1261 16.55 -48.59 10.85
C ALA A 1261 16.29 -48.15 12.29
N VAL A 1262 15.17 -48.62 12.85
CA VAL A 1262 14.76 -48.38 14.24
C VAL A 1262 14.69 -49.73 14.95
N THR A 1263 15.43 -49.85 16.05
CA THR A 1263 15.25 -50.96 17.00
C THR A 1263 14.33 -50.52 18.11
N LEU A 1264 13.48 -51.43 18.57
CA LEU A 1264 12.44 -51.20 19.56
C LEU A 1264 12.70 -52.05 20.81
N LYS A 1265 12.15 -51.61 21.94
CA LYS A 1265 12.09 -52.38 23.18
C LYS A 1265 10.71 -52.25 23.81
N GLU A 1266 10.39 -53.13 24.75
CA GLU A 1266 9.17 -52.99 25.53
C GLU A 1266 9.20 -51.71 26.37
N SER A 1267 8.05 -51.05 26.49
CA SER A 1267 7.86 -49.92 27.39
C SER A 1267 7.91 -50.43 28.84
N THR A 1268 9.09 -50.37 29.47
CA THR A 1268 9.21 -50.55 30.92
C THR A 1268 8.37 -49.48 31.62
N ALA A 1269 7.48 -49.90 32.51
CA ALA A 1269 6.65 -49.02 33.34
C ALA A 1269 7.49 -48.20 34.33
#